data_AF-A0AAW1RA69-F1
#
_entry.id   AF-A0AAW1RA69-F1
#
_cell.length_a   1.000
_cell.length_b   1.000
_cell.length_c   1.000
_cell.angle_alpha   90.00
_cell.angle_beta   90.00
_cell.angle_gamma   90.00
#
_symmetry.space_group_name_H-M   'P 1'
#
loop_
_entity.id
_entity.type
_entity.pdbx_description
1 polymer ?
#
loop_
_entity_poly.entity_id
_entity_poly.type
_entity_poly.pdbx_seq_one_letter_code
_entity_poly.pdbx_strand_id
1 'polypeptide(L)'
;MSDLPGLSKFTAAWSAQVAVTLQDTTSPGGPLPVQILLTLDEGLPASYARHPSPNYAFNKLAAVLAFLTQQVAEAGTQVHAKFLPLIVAFGEGASETHSKGSMSVEEATGNALCQLWALVDLLDGLEATCANLVCQLGALCSKETRKSTILQGEQASTAFKALAKGCGLLLAVEMCISQNPNLAAGCAAYTRMLQHIQAGQEDGTWSEEDASQAGFILTKVKELEARLMGRGVFHRFLDAYMSPTSQARRACCSAEFVAASASIAKAEMKAALQRIQDAAERPSDRSTLVNMLCFTVIHCRLCSAEHLPDRKLLRMCTDLHTQVPLLPIFSEVMLQPASFLSHYLPTSVDASIPRNFTRQAAMQQKESLEAQLDSYWTDLQQISLVAATWFIQMTHSFPAVPAADSQTTENEAGLTKMTAVLVRGCGLAVLLRNRMQAIVALHELTSQALQPGALRAICHAASLVKAVESAYEQQGTGIARLLPHLLAHSKSGIQGLLGAVNAGLHAKQRSMSTSRPLLQTQAARRQQEARLADAMTAVNAAQDVIQAPLSEASLIMMTIVLDALATTTSVSVAELERLEFSLHSLETLAHVHRIVPQAADASFLYFQRDLLQPAFASLYKSPAEAHKLPNLIAAFLDSGRILRHAGCSTNSLWQGYDREVLAALGTAVLEPLCAAMEAMLRLQVHASLGNSSSARAWEAAGNSQAHQAFLALPRIHLLSQTFSIRSHVEKRLAEQVQRYVQVNPGEGDVCLSMVVLAQTKYSIAVQPPVLHPSQSHEGPDMLDIATNLQQFASSFTLELATQTFVERPAAAPGNRHLATLSVAEALDTLRRHGLGAVDAIASHVCSFIFRQVSLLSKVLRGEHLQARLQQELRFTSQLGQAMGQGAREPVAYPMHRAELLASDVRRLGLARGNLSYLDFCGVLVSELGNALGLLRLAQQGRLELASTAASGIPGLNSGTLPTACHGSLDRDHLPSNASDWGGGSLPVDQDERDAEAGPSSAAAKASGGAPRRPPQDEPGSVAWAEQGLQDRLSHLHECVTGGLDPMADLAAGLQSVLHGPVQEPTVRSPTGSEGGSPRQHESLSQGSATPPASTSADSARQLRTHLSPRGKGAERGWPHLALFHVAVPAMTLGAVQRLLLEQEQLSRSRRPGQPSTAAFADGGFPLGLAFLLQALQQEPAFEALRWFQSVREHYTAQRREAEASGQGGARGGSTHWRRMGWLAEAFGHDVPAAQTSKDTNTLLRLKRVQACRDGFASLQHGLATALGLLPPLSHLNTQP
;
A
#
# COMPACT_ATOMS: atom_id res chain seq x y z
N MET A 1 31.15 -46.12 53.96
CA MET A 1 30.31 -46.39 52.76
C MET A 1 31.16 -46.59 51.50
N SER A 2 32.48 -46.38 51.54
CA SER A 2 33.45 -46.76 50.50
C SER A 2 33.49 -48.27 50.21
N ASP A 3 33.07 -49.09 51.18
CA ASP A 3 33.54 -50.47 51.34
C ASP A 3 32.57 -51.51 50.77
N LEU A 4 31.98 -51.20 49.61
CA LEU A 4 31.30 -52.19 48.76
C LEU A 4 32.32 -52.73 47.75
N PRO A 5 32.93 -53.92 47.98
CA PRO A 5 34.05 -54.42 47.16
C PRO A 5 33.66 -54.83 45.73
N GLY A 6 32.39 -54.74 45.35
CA GLY A 6 31.94 -54.80 43.95
C GLY A 6 31.94 -53.43 43.26
N LEU A 7 31.70 -52.34 43.99
CA LEU A 7 31.53 -51.00 43.43
C LEU A 7 32.89 -50.40 43.02
N SER A 8 33.90 -50.49 43.90
CA SER A 8 35.27 -50.06 43.59
C SER A 8 35.92 -50.93 42.52
N LYS A 9 35.63 -52.23 42.49
CA LYS A 9 36.03 -53.12 41.39
C LYS A 9 35.35 -52.76 40.09
N PHE A 10 34.05 -52.42 40.09
CA PHE A 10 33.36 -51.98 38.89
C PHE A 10 33.94 -50.66 38.36
N THR A 11 34.11 -49.63 39.20
CA THR A 11 34.63 -48.34 38.72
C THR A 11 36.07 -48.44 38.26
N ALA A 12 36.90 -49.26 38.89
CA ALA A 12 38.28 -49.53 38.45
C ALA A 12 38.36 -50.43 37.21
N ALA A 13 37.48 -51.43 37.06
CA ALA A 13 37.42 -52.27 35.86
C ALA A 13 36.87 -51.48 34.67
N TRP A 14 35.85 -50.65 34.87
CA TRP A 14 35.32 -49.75 33.84
C TRP A 14 36.36 -48.73 33.42
N SER A 15 37.01 -48.04 34.37
CA SER A 15 38.05 -47.07 34.04
C SER A 15 39.24 -47.72 33.35
N ALA A 16 39.65 -48.92 33.76
CA ALA A 16 40.71 -49.69 33.09
C ALA A 16 40.28 -50.14 31.69
N GLN A 17 39.07 -50.67 31.50
CA GLN A 17 38.58 -51.16 30.21
C GLN A 17 38.40 -50.01 29.20
N VAL A 18 37.94 -48.84 29.68
CA VAL A 18 37.87 -47.59 28.88
C VAL A 18 39.26 -46.99 28.63
N ALA A 19 40.17 -46.98 29.61
CA ALA A 19 41.51 -46.46 29.43
C ALA A 19 42.35 -47.33 28.47
N VAL A 20 42.29 -48.66 28.60
CA VAL A 20 42.95 -49.61 27.69
C VAL A 20 42.43 -49.50 26.26
N THR A 21 41.17 -49.08 26.06
CA THR A 21 40.61 -48.81 24.71
C THR A 21 40.89 -47.40 24.19
N LEU A 22 41.58 -46.53 24.95
CA LEU A 22 41.88 -45.15 24.56
C LEU A 22 43.37 -44.77 24.62
N GLN A 23 44.20 -45.40 25.48
CA GLN A 23 45.62 -45.03 25.67
C GLN A 23 46.49 -45.22 24.41
N ASP A 24 46.16 -46.20 23.57
CA ASP A 24 46.85 -46.51 22.31
C ASP A 24 46.42 -45.59 21.13
N THR A 25 45.48 -44.66 21.32
CA THR A 25 45.05 -43.72 20.25
C THR A 25 46.06 -42.59 19.98
N THR A 26 47.25 -42.67 20.59
CA THR A 26 48.29 -41.65 20.63
C THR A 26 49.14 -41.57 19.36
N SER A 27 48.51 -41.21 18.23
CA SER A 27 49.26 -40.68 17.08
C SER A 27 49.85 -39.30 17.44
N PRO A 28 51.17 -39.06 17.25
CA PRO A 28 51.80 -37.81 17.68
C PRO A 28 51.53 -36.67 16.67
N GLY A 29 50.48 -35.88 16.91
CA GLY A 29 50.23 -34.66 16.12
C GLY A 29 48.82 -34.04 16.22
N GLY A 30 47.81 -34.76 16.72
CA GLY A 30 46.45 -34.22 16.87
C GLY A 30 46.31 -33.25 18.06
N PRO A 31 45.51 -32.17 17.94
CA PRO A 31 45.24 -31.27 19.06
C PRO A 31 44.30 -31.91 20.10
N LEU A 32 44.61 -31.65 21.38
CA LEU A 32 43.90 -32.08 22.59
C LEU A 32 43.80 -33.62 22.81
N PRO A 33 44.41 -34.16 23.89
CA PRO A 33 44.18 -35.56 24.27
C PRO A 33 42.74 -35.74 24.78
N VAL A 34 42.14 -36.90 24.47
CA VAL A 34 40.85 -37.31 25.05
C VAL A 34 41.05 -37.70 26.52
N GLN A 35 41.22 -36.69 27.38
CA GLN A 35 41.20 -36.86 28.83
C GLN A 35 39.79 -37.27 29.25
N ILE A 36 39.60 -38.56 29.53
CA ILE A 36 38.37 -39.04 30.13
C ILE A 36 38.32 -38.47 31.56
N LEU A 37 37.43 -37.51 31.81
CA LEU A 37 37.17 -36.94 33.14
C LEU A 37 36.47 -37.97 34.04
N LEU A 38 37.24 -38.98 34.46
CA LEU A 38 36.87 -40.02 35.40
C LEU A 38 37.11 -39.61 36.86
N THR A 39 37.76 -38.49 37.12
CA THR A 39 37.72 -37.78 38.40
C THR A 39 36.47 -36.90 38.44
N LEU A 40 35.65 -37.04 39.49
CA LEU A 40 34.35 -36.36 39.57
C LEU A 40 34.47 -34.90 40.05
N ASP A 41 35.66 -34.50 40.50
CA ASP A 41 35.87 -33.29 41.28
C ASP A 41 36.47 -32.11 40.49
N GLU A 42 36.98 -32.33 39.26
CA GLU A 42 37.78 -31.32 38.53
C GLU A 42 37.29 -30.94 37.11
N GLY A 43 36.18 -31.48 36.61
CA GLY A 43 35.74 -31.13 35.24
C GLY A 43 34.32 -31.48 34.78
N LEU A 44 33.49 -32.16 35.59
CA LEU A 44 32.06 -32.24 35.28
C LEU A 44 31.37 -30.93 35.72
N PRO A 45 30.55 -30.28 34.87
CA PRO A 45 29.84 -29.07 35.26
C PRO A 45 28.95 -29.30 36.49
N ALA A 46 28.86 -28.30 37.38
CA ALA A 46 28.18 -28.43 38.68
C ALA A 46 26.66 -28.72 38.60
N SER A 47 26.07 -28.69 37.40
CA SER A 47 24.72 -29.22 37.10
C SER A 47 24.63 -30.74 37.19
N TYR A 48 25.70 -31.48 36.89
CA TYR A 48 25.74 -32.94 36.89
C TYR A 48 26.09 -33.56 38.25
N ALA A 49 26.79 -32.81 39.12
CA ALA A 49 27.39 -33.34 40.35
C ALA A 49 26.46 -33.40 41.59
N ARG A 50 25.23 -32.86 41.52
CA ARG A 50 24.42 -32.52 42.72
C ARG A 50 23.47 -33.60 43.25
N HIS A 51 23.47 -34.82 42.70
CA HIS A 51 22.48 -35.85 43.04
C HIS A 51 23.09 -37.03 43.83
N PRO A 52 22.91 -37.11 45.15
CA PRO A 52 23.39 -38.21 45.99
C PRO A 52 22.40 -39.38 46.02
N SER A 53 22.24 -40.09 44.89
CA SER A 53 21.55 -41.40 44.92
C SER A 53 22.43 -42.43 45.65
N PRO A 54 21.86 -43.50 46.24
CA PRO A 54 22.64 -44.55 46.88
C PRO A 54 23.49 -45.37 45.91
N ASN A 55 23.35 -45.19 44.58
CA ASN A 55 24.14 -45.88 43.57
C ASN A 55 25.05 -44.90 42.80
N TYR A 56 26.16 -44.52 43.45
CA TYR A 56 27.19 -43.63 42.92
C TYR A 56 27.73 -44.05 41.54
N ALA A 57 27.84 -45.36 41.27
CA ALA A 57 28.30 -45.86 39.96
C ALA A 57 27.27 -45.61 38.85
N PHE A 58 25.98 -45.79 39.12
CA PHE A 58 24.93 -45.43 38.16
C PHE A 58 24.90 -43.92 37.89
N ASN A 59 24.96 -43.07 38.93
CA ASN A 59 24.96 -41.63 38.74
C ASN A 59 26.18 -41.15 37.93
N LYS A 60 27.36 -41.72 38.17
CA LYS A 60 28.58 -41.43 37.39
C LYS A 60 28.45 -41.86 35.93
N LEU A 61 27.93 -43.06 35.66
CA LEU A 61 27.65 -43.55 34.30
C LEU A 61 26.66 -42.63 33.57
N ALA A 62 25.54 -42.30 34.22
CA ALA A 62 24.49 -41.46 33.66
C ALA A 62 25.00 -40.04 33.37
N ALA A 63 25.82 -39.45 34.26
CA ALA A 63 26.43 -38.14 34.03
C ALA A 63 27.42 -38.13 32.86
N VAL A 64 28.28 -39.15 32.72
CA VAL A 64 29.23 -39.25 31.59
C VAL A 64 28.49 -39.43 30.27
N LEU A 65 27.48 -40.31 30.23
CA LEU A 65 26.66 -40.48 29.03
C LEU A 65 25.89 -39.19 28.70
N ALA A 66 25.27 -38.54 29.69
CA ALA A 66 24.52 -37.30 29.49
C ALA A 66 25.39 -36.12 29.02
N PHE A 67 26.64 -36.04 29.48
CA PHE A 67 27.60 -35.07 28.96
C PHE A 67 27.94 -35.33 27.49
N LEU A 68 28.27 -36.57 27.13
CA LEU A 68 28.62 -36.94 25.74
C LEU A 68 27.43 -36.78 24.78
N THR A 69 26.20 -37.08 25.22
CA THR A 69 25.00 -36.83 24.41
C THR A 69 24.65 -35.35 24.31
N GLN A 70 24.92 -34.53 25.35
CA GLN A 70 24.83 -33.07 25.22
C GLN A 70 25.84 -32.54 24.19
N GLN A 71 27.10 -32.97 24.21
CA GLN A 71 28.11 -32.51 23.24
C GLN A 71 27.67 -32.77 21.79
N VAL A 72 27.09 -33.94 21.49
CA VAL A 72 26.52 -34.22 20.15
C VAL A 72 25.27 -33.39 19.86
N ALA A 73 24.45 -33.06 20.86
CA ALA A 73 23.31 -32.17 20.68
C ALA A 73 23.76 -30.73 20.38
N GLU A 74 24.74 -30.23 21.11
CA GLU A 74 25.29 -28.88 21.02
C GLU A 74 26.03 -28.67 19.69
N ALA A 75 26.93 -29.57 19.31
CA ALA A 75 27.54 -29.61 17.99
C ALA A 75 26.48 -29.65 16.87
N GLY A 76 25.41 -30.45 17.04
CA GLY A 76 24.30 -30.50 16.10
C GLY A 76 23.56 -29.18 15.93
N THR A 77 23.38 -28.39 16.99
CA THR A 77 22.75 -27.07 16.86
C THR A 77 23.66 -26.08 16.13
N GLN A 78 24.97 -26.11 16.36
CA GLN A 78 25.94 -25.28 15.63
C GLN A 78 26.01 -25.64 14.14
N VAL A 79 26.05 -26.94 13.81
CA VAL A 79 26.02 -27.45 12.43
C VAL A 79 24.77 -26.96 11.69
N HIS A 80 23.57 -27.20 12.22
CA HIS A 80 22.32 -26.80 11.56
C HIS A 80 22.09 -25.28 11.53
N ALA A 81 22.54 -24.52 12.53
CA ALA A 81 22.25 -23.08 12.62
C ALA A 81 23.26 -22.18 11.90
N LYS A 82 24.48 -22.66 11.61
CA LYS A 82 25.55 -21.86 10.99
C LYS A 82 26.19 -22.54 9.77
N PHE A 83 26.61 -23.80 9.92
CA PHE A 83 27.51 -24.42 8.94
C PHE A 83 26.81 -25.06 7.73
N LEU A 84 25.66 -25.72 7.91
CA LEU A 84 24.86 -26.17 6.74
C LEU A 84 24.30 -24.97 5.93
N PRO A 85 23.78 -23.88 6.55
CA PRO A 85 23.49 -22.63 5.84
C PRO A 85 24.67 -22.11 5.01
N LEU A 86 25.88 -22.06 5.59
CA LEU A 86 27.11 -21.62 4.91
C LEU A 86 27.44 -22.49 3.69
N ILE A 87 27.42 -23.82 3.84
CA ILE A 87 27.77 -24.74 2.76
C ILE A 87 26.78 -24.64 1.60
N VAL A 88 25.47 -24.64 1.87
CA VAL A 88 24.46 -24.66 0.81
C VAL A 88 24.32 -23.29 0.13
N ALA A 89 24.50 -22.19 0.85
CA ALA A 89 24.49 -20.84 0.27
C ALA A 89 25.80 -20.44 -0.43
N PHE A 90 26.85 -21.26 -0.36
CA PHE A 90 28.18 -20.87 -0.84
C PHE A 90 28.18 -20.61 -2.36
N GLY A 91 28.67 -19.43 -2.74
CA GLY A 91 28.75 -18.98 -4.13
C GLY A 91 27.51 -18.22 -4.64
N GLU A 92 26.40 -18.17 -3.89
CA GLU A 92 25.25 -17.37 -4.30
C GLU A 92 25.59 -15.88 -4.42
N GLY A 93 25.25 -15.30 -5.57
CA GLY A 93 25.59 -13.92 -5.95
C GLY A 93 27.05 -13.63 -6.33
N ALA A 94 27.95 -14.63 -6.31
CA ALA A 94 29.27 -14.49 -6.93
C ALA A 94 29.14 -14.62 -8.47
N SER A 95 29.88 -13.81 -9.23
CA SER A 95 29.86 -13.87 -10.70
C SER A 95 31.19 -14.37 -11.25
N GLU A 96 31.14 -15.33 -12.19
CA GLU A 96 32.29 -15.71 -13.01
C GLU A 96 32.81 -14.55 -13.88
N THR A 97 31.95 -13.58 -14.18
CA THR A 97 32.36 -12.37 -14.90
C THR A 97 32.79 -11.30 -13.90
N HIS A 98 34.01 -10.75 -14.06
CA HIS A 98 34.49 -9.60 -13.31
C HIS A 98 33.75 -8.30 -13.71
N SER A 99 32.46 -8.22 -13.43
CA SER A 99 31.69 -6.98 -13.54
C SER A 99 32.13 -6.01 -12.42
N LYS A 100 32.18 -4.71 -12.71
CA LYS A 100 32.58 -3.70 -11.72
C LYS A 100 31.50 -3.52 -10.65
N GLY A 101 31.59 -4.33 -9.59
CA GLY A 101 30.68 -4.32 -8.44
C GLY A 101 30.15 -5.68 -8.00
N SER A 102 30.44 -6.77 -8.73
CA SER A 102 30.13 -8.14 -8.29
C SER A 102 31.30 -8.76 -7.53
N MET A 103 31.02 -9.38 -6.38
CA MET A 103 31.99 -10.19 -5.64
C MET A 103 32.50 -11.35 -6.51
N SER A 104 33.81 -11.60 -6.48
CA SER A 104 34.41 -12.74 -7.18
C SER A 104 34.26 -14.04 -6.39
N VAL A 105 34.37 -15.19 -7.07
CA VAL A 105 34.27 -16.49 -6.38
C VAL A 105 35.44 -16.67 -5.41
N GLU A 106 36.62 -16.13 -5.76
CA GLU A 106 37.82 -16.10 -4.92
C GLU A 106 37.60 -15.26 -3.64
N GLU A 107 36.96 -14.10 -3.75
CA GLU A 107 36.64 -13.23 -2.60
C GLU A 107 35.61 -13.90 -1.67
N ALA A 108 34.57 -14.53 -2.22
CA ALA A 108 33.61 -15.32 -1.46
C ALA A 108 34.27 -16.53 -0.76
N THR A 109 35.21 -17.22 -1.42
CA THR A 109 36.03 -18.27 -0.79
C THR A 109 36.85 -17.70 0.38
N GLY A 110 37.58 -16.60 0.18
CA GLY A 110 38.40 -15.96 1.19
C GLY A 110 37.62 -15.59 2.46
N ASN A 111 36.43 -14.98 2.29
CA ASN A 111 35.53 -14.63 3.39
C ASN A 111 34.99 -15.86 4.15
N ALA A 112 34.87 -17.02 3.49
CA ALA A 112 34.39 -18.26 4.09
C ALA A 112 35.48 -19.05 4.83
N LEU A 113 36.77 -18.92 4.48
CA LEU A 113 37.85 -19.79 4.98
C LEU A 113 37.87 -19.97 6.49
N CYS A 114 37.82 -18.88 7.27
CA CYS A 114 37.83 -18.94 8.74
C CYS A 114 36.61 -19.68 9.32
N GLN A 115 35.47 -19.68 8.61
CA GLN A 115 34.27 -20.40 9.02
C GLN A 115 34.32 -21.87 8.60
N LEU A 116 34.86 -22.17 7.41
CA LEU A 116 35.09 -23.54 6.95
C LEU A 116 36.19 -24.24 7.79
N TRP A 117 37.19 -23.52 8.29
CA TRP A 117 38.14 -24.07 9.24
C TRP A 117 37.50 -24.35 10.62
N ALA A 118 36.69 -23.42 11.14
CA ALA A 118 35.96 -23.65 12.39
C ALA A 118 34.95 -24.82 12.29
N LEU A 119 34.48 -25.16 11.07
CA LEU A 119 33.73 -26.39 10.82
C LEU A 119 34.64 -27.63 10.95
N VAL A 120 35.85 -27.61 10.37
CA VAL A 120 36.83 -28.71 10.53
C VAL A 120 37.14 -28.97 12.00
N ASP A 121 37.42 -27.93 12.79
CA ASP A 121 37.71 -28.08 14.23
C ASP A 121 36.51 -28.70 15.00
N LEU A 122 35.28 -28.32 14.62
CA LEU A 122 34.04 -28.88 15.19
C LEU A 122 33.80 -30.34 14.76
N LEU A 123 34.14 -30.70 13.51
CA LEU A 123 34.04 -32.05 13.00
C LEU A 123 35.03 -32.99 13.69
N ASP A 124 36.30 -32.59 13.84
CA ASP A 124 37.31 -33.36 14.58
C ASP A 124 36.83 -33.64 16.03
N GLY A 125 36.25 -32.62 16.69
CA GLY A 125 35.65 -32.76 18.03
C GLY A 125 34.42 -33.68 18.07
N LEU A 126 33.58 -33.67 17.02
CA LEU A 126 32.43 -34.55 16.89
C LEU A 126 32.85 -36.00 16.62
N GLU A 127 33.81 -36.24 15.72
CA GLU A 127 34.38 -37.56 15.45
C GLU A 127 34.98 -38.17 16.73
N ALA A 128 35.75 -37.40 17.50
CA ALA A 128 36.28 -37.83 18.80
C ALA A 128 35.18 -38.12 19.84
N THR A 129 34.12 -37.31 19.89
CA THR A 129 32.97 -37.52 20.79
C THR A 129 32.21 -38.80 20.42
N CYS A 130 31.99 -39.05 19.13
CA CYS A 130 31.38 -40.28 18.63
C CYS A 130 32.26 -41.51 18.92
N ALA A 131 33.58 -41.42 18.74
CA ALA A 131 34.51 -42.50 19.09
C ALA A 131 34.48 -42.83 20.61
N ASN A 132 34.37 -41.81 21.48
CA ASN A 132 34.22 -42.04 22.91
C ASN A 132 32.87 -42.70 23.25
N LEU A 133 31.75 -42.23 22.67
CA LEU A 133 30.43 -42.87 22.82
C LEU A 133 30.44 -44.34 22.40
N VAL A 134 31.10 -44.67 21.28
CA VAL A 134 31.33 -46.05 20.83
C VAL A 134 32.03 -46.86 21.93
N CYS A 135 33.17 -46.39 22.45
CA CYS A 135 33.91 -47.10 23.50
C CYS A 135 33.12 -47.27 24.82
N GLN A 136 32.39 -46.24 25.29
CA GLN A 136 31.55 -46.35 26.50
C GLN A 136 30.42 -47.39 26.31
N LEU A 137 29.79 -47.42 25.14
CA LEU A 137 28.73 -48.38 24.82
C LEU A 137 29.28 -49.80 24.61
N GLY A 138 30.48 -49.94 24.06
CA GLY A 138 31.23 -51.21 24.00
C GLY A 138 31.46 -51.79 25.41
N ALA A 139 31.97 -50.96 26.32
CA ALA A 139 32.14 -51.33 27.73
C ALA A 139 30.81 -51.67 28.44
N LEU A 140 29.71 -50.97 28.13
CA LEU A 140 28.38 -51.25 28.66
C LEU A 140 27.79 -52.58 28.16
N CYS A 141 28.22 -53.04 26.98
CA CYS A 141 27.86 -54.31 26.36
C CYS A 141 28.89 -55.42 26.60
N SER A 142 29.74 -55.28 27.63
CA SER A 142 30.70 -56.31 28.06
C SER A 142 30.09 -57.28 29.07
N LYS A 143 30.48 -58.55 28.99
CA LYS A 143 30.03 -59.62 29.91
C LYS A 143 30.49 -59.40 31.35
N GLU A 144 31.52 -58.59 31.55
CA GLU A 144 32.14 -58.30 32.84
C GLU A 144 31.39 -57.21 33.61
N THR A 145 30.89 -56.19 32.90
CA THR A 145 30.20 -55.01 33.45
C THR A 145 28.69 -55.24 33.67
N ARG A 146 28.09 -56.21 32.95
CA ARG A 146 26.65 -56.55 32.94
C ARG A 146 26.02 -56.93 34.30
N LYS A 147 26.79 -57.02 35.40
CA LYS A 147 26.32 -57.41 36.74
C LYS A 147 26.35 -56.26 37.77
N SER A 148 26.68 -55.05 37.36
CA SER A 148 27.13 -53.97 38.28
C SER A 148 26.41 -52.62 38.12
N THR A 149 25.59 -52.45 37.08
CA THR A 149 24.83 -51.23 36.81
C THR A 149 23.35 -51.54 36.53
N ILE A 150 22.49 -50.58 36.90
CA ILE A 150 21.05 -50.64 36.60
C ILE A 150 20.84 -50.55 35.09
N LEU A 151 21.52 -49.62 34.43
CA LEU A 151 21.54 -49.55 32.97
C LEU A 151 22.31 -50.74 32.39
N GLN A 152 21.69 -51.42 31.41
CA GLN A 152 22.29 -52.49 30.61
C GLN A 152 22.40 -52.03 29.15
N GLY A 153 23.46 -52.42 28.44
CA GLY A 153 23.73 -51.94 27.09
C GLY A 153 22.61 -52.20 26.07
N GLU A 154 21.86 -53.30 26.23
CA GLU A 154 20.69 -53.65 25.42
C GLU A 154 19.53 -52.65 25.48
N GLN A 155 19.54 -51.68 26.40
CA GLN A 155 18.47 -50.69 26.62
C GLN A 155 18.99 -49.24 26.68
N ALA A 156 20.26 -48.96 26.40
CA ALA A 156 20.85 -47.62 26.49
C ALA A 156 20.47 -46.69 25.30
N SER A 157 19.18 -46.62 24.99
CA SER A 157 18.65 -46.09 23.73
C SER A 157 19.07 -44.64 23.48
N THR A 158 19.04 -43.77 24.49
CA THR A 158 19.43 -42.35 24.38
C THR A 158 20.88 -42.18 23.90
N ALA A 159 21.82 -42.98 24.43
CA ALA A 159 23.22 -42.91 24.05
C ALA A 159 23.48 -43.48 22.64
N PHE A 160 22.75 -44.54 22.25
CA PHE A 160 22.77 -45.05 20.88
C PHE A 160 22.13 -44.07 19.87
N LYS A 161 21.02 -43.39 20.24
CA LYS A 161 20.41 -42.30 19.45
C LYS A 161 21.38 -41.14 19.27
N ALA A 162 22.14 -40.77 20.29
CA ALA A 162 23.16 -39.72 20.18
C ALA A 162 24.31 -40.13 19.25
N LEU A 163 24.83 -41.37 19.34
CA LEU A 163 25.81 -41.88 18.38
C LEU A 163 25.27 -41.85 16.94
N ALA A 164 24.03 -42.31 16.74
CA ALA A 164 23.35 -42.26 15.45
C ALA A 164 23.19 -40.82 14.91
N LYS A 165 22.84 -39.86 15.79
CA LYS A 165 22.74 -38.42 15.47
C LYS A 165 24.09 -37.83 15.08
N GLY A 166 25.16 -38.14 15.79
CA GLY A 166 26.51 -37.70 15.42
C GLY A 166 26.90 -38.17 14.03
N CYS A 167 26.65 -39.45 13.71
CA CYS A 167 26.89 -40.01 12.38
C CYS A 167 26.02 -39.35 11.29
N GLY A 168 24.75 -39.05 11.59
CA GLY A 168 23.86 -38.31 10.69
C GLY A 168 24.30 -36.88 10.44
N LEU A 169 24.93 -36.20 11.42
CA LEU A 169 25.51 -34.87 11.24
C LEU A 169 26.76 -34.90 10.34
N LEU A 170 27.63 -35.90 10.48
CA LEU A 170 28.78 -36.10 9.59
C LEU A 170 28.32 -36.34 8.13
N LEU A 171 27.29 -37.17 7.94
CA LEU A 171 26.68 -37.40 6.63
C LEU A 171 25.98 -36.14 6.09
N ALA A 172 25.31 -35.37 6.94
CA ALA A 172 24.64 -34.14 6.53
C ALA A 172 25.62 -33.12 5.95
N VAL A 173 26.76 -32.93 6.61
CA VAL A 173 27.85 -32.07 6.12
C VAL A 173 28.42 -32.62 4.81
N GLU A 174 28.72 -33.92 4.73
CA GLU A 174 29.21 -34.56 3.49
C GLU A 174 28.25 -34.40 2.31
N MET A 175 26.93 -34.57 2.53
CA MET A 175 25.93 -34.42 1.46
C MET A 175 25.69 -32.96 1.06
N CYS A 176 25.73 -32.01 1.99
CA CYS A 176 25.66 -30.58 1.62
C CYS A 176 26.90 -30.16 0.80
N ILE A 177 28.09 -30.66 1.14
CA ILE A 177 29.33 -30.43 0.38
C ILE A 177 29.24 -31.06 -1.01
N SER A 178 28.73 -32.29 -1.14
CA SER A 178 28.69 -32.99 -2.42
C SER A 178 27.64 -32.44 -3.40
N GLN A 179 26.63 -31.72 -2.91
CA GLN A 179 25.60 -31.09 -3.75
C GLN A 179 25.92 -29.67 -4.20
N ASN A 180 26.81 -28.93 -3.52
CA ASN A 180 27.20 -27.58 -3.96
C ASN A 180 28.50 -27.61 -4.81
N PRO A 181 28.41 -27.46 -6.16
CA PRO A 181 29.60 -27.45 -7.01
C PRO A 181 30.49 -26.21 -6.81
N ASN A 182 29.90 -25.10 -6.36
CA ASN A 182 30.60 -23.82 -6.21
C ASN A 182 31.70 -23.90 -5.14
N LEU A 183 31.53 -24.72 -4.11
CA LEU A 183 32.49 -24.84 -3.01
C LEU A 183 33.84 -25.41 -3.50
N ALA A 184 33.78 -26.48 -4.31
CA ALA A 184 34.97 -27.07 -4.92
C ALA A 184 35.56 -26.17 -6.02
N ALA A 185 34.72 -25.56 -6.86
CA ALA A 185 35.16 -24.63 -7.90
C ALA A 185 35.84 -23.38 -7.32
N GLY A 186 35.30 -22.82 -6.23
CA GLY A 186 35.83 -21.65 -5.54
C GLY A 186 37.15 -21.92 -4.82
N CYS A 187 37.26 -23.05 -4.10
CA CYS A 187 38.56 -23.45 -3.52
C CYS A 187 39.62 -23.65 -4.62
N ALA A 188 39.26 -24.30 -5.74
CA ALA A 188 40.16 -24.43 -6.89
C ALA A 188 40.48 -23.09 -7.61
N ALA A 189 39.62 -22.08 -7.51
CA ALA A 189 39.88 -20.72 -8.02
C ALA A 189 40.84 -19.95 -7.10
N TYR A 190 40.53 -19.93 -5.80
CA TYR A 190 41.37 -19.31 -4.77
C TYR A 190 42.77 -19.93 -4.71
N THR A 191 42.85 -21.27 -4.81
CA THR A 191 44.09 -22.05 -4.92
C THR A 191 44.94 -21.63 -6.14
N ARG A 192 44.33 -21.26 -7.27
CA ARG A 192 45.04 -20.71 -8.45
C ARG A 192 45.48 -19.26 -8.24
N MET A 193 44.63 -18.42 -7.63
CA MET A 193 44.96 -17.03 -7.30
C MET A 193 46.19 -16.95 -6.38
N LEU A 194 46.24 -17.76 -5.31
CA LEU A 194 47.40 -17.81 -4.42
C LEU A 194 48.68 -18.27 -5.15
N GLN A 195 48.59 -19.27 -6.04
CA GLN A 195 49.73 -19.71 -6.84
C GLN A 195 50.24 -18.62 -7.79
N HIS A 196 49.36 -17.79 -8.34
CA HIS A 196 49.76 -16.62 -9.13
C HIS A 196 50.45 -15.54 -8.28
N ILE A 197 50.00 -15.30 -7.05
CA ILE A 197 50.65 -14.36 -6.12
C ILE A 197 52.07 -14.86 -5.77
N GLN A 198 52.23 -16.16 -5.51
CA GLN A 198 53.56 -16.76 -5.28
C GLN A 198 54.46 -16.67 -6.52
N ALA A 199 53.97 -17.00 -7.72
CA ALA A 199 54.76 -16.90 -8.95
C ALA A 199 55.20 -15.45 -9.24
N GLY A 200 54.33 -14.47 -9.00
CA GLY A 200 54.65 -13.05 -9.16
C GLY A 200 55.71 -12.51 -8.21
N GLN A 201 56.20 -13.30 -7.24
CA GLN A 201 57.42 -12.97 -6.50
C GLN A 201 58.66 -13.00 -7.40
N GLU A 202 58.74 -13.94 -8.35
CA GLU A 202 59.87 -14.05 -9.30
C GLU A 202 59.89 -12.90 -10.30
N ASP A 203 58.72 -12.39 -10.68
CA ASP A 203 58.54 -11.18 -11.52
C ASP A 203 58.67 -9.86 -10.72
N GLY A 204 58.81 -9.92 -9.38
CA GLY A 204 58.91 -8.75 -8.52
C GLY A 204 57.62 -7.92 -8.38
N THR A 205 56.44 -8.52 -8.62
CA THR A 205 55.15 -7.81 -8.57
C THR A 205 54.47 -7.80 -7.20
N TRP A 206 54.93 -8.63 -6.26
CA TRP A 206 54.40 -8.78 -4.89
C TRP A 206 55.53 -8.81 -3.86
N SER A 207 55.24 -8.50 -2.58
CA SER A 207 56.24 -8.59 -1.51
C SER A 207 56.60 -10.04 -1.18
N GLU A 208 57.83 -10.26 -0.70
CA GLU A 208 58.23 -11.54 -0.10
C GLU A 208 57.34 -11.90 1.11
N GLU A 209 56.90 -10.90 1.87
CA GLU A 209 55.94 -11.09 2.96
C GLU A 209 54.58 -11.61 2.43
N ASP A 210 54.04 -10.99 1.37
CA ASP A 210 52.77 -11.38 0.75
C ASP A 210 52.84 -12.80 0.18
N ALA A 211 53.92 -13.13 -0.54
CA ALA A 211 54.15 -14.45 -1.12
C ALA A 211 54.32 -15.55 -0.05
N SER A 212 54.96 -15.22 1.08
CA SER A 212 55.07 -16.14 2.22
C SER A 212 53.72 -16.42 2.90
N GLN A 213 52.89 -15.39 3.08
CA GLN A 213 51.54 -15.51 3.62
C GLN A 213 50.63 -16.29 2.67
N ALA A 214 50.70 -16.02 1.36
CA ALA A 214 49.98 -16.76 0.34
C ALA A 214 50.35 -18.26 0.36
N GLY A 215 51.63 -18.60 0.57
CA GLY A 215 52.09 -19.99 0.71
C GLY A 215 51.56 -20.71 1.96
N PHE A 216 51.48 -20.00 3.10
CA PHE A 216 50.86 -20.54 4.32
C PHE A 216 49.36 -20.80 4.11
N ILE A 217 48.64 -19.82 3.56
CA ILE A 217 47.20 -19.94 3.28
C ILE A 217 46.95 -21.07 2.26
N LEU A 218 47.74 -21.15 1.19
CA LEU A 218 47.64 -22.22 0.17
C LEU A 218 47.81 -23.62 0.79
N THR A 219 48.71 -23.76 1.76
CA THR A 219 48.90 -25.02 2.50
C THR A 219 47.66 -25.36 3.32
N LYS A 220 47.04 -24.38 3.98
CA LYS A 220 45.81 -24.58 4.77
C LYS A 220 44.56 -24.82 3.91
N VAL A 221 44.44 -24.17 2.75
CA VAL A 221 43.35 -24.45 1.78
C VAL A 221 43.45 -25.89 1.28
N LYS A 222 44.64 -26.38 0.92
CA LYS A 222 44.84 -27.79 0.52
C LYS A 222 44.55 -28.79 1.64
N GLU A 223 44.87 -28.47 2.89
CA GLU A 223 44.49 -29.31 4.04
C GLU A 223 42.96 -29.35 4.22
N LEU A 224 42.29 -28.20 4.03
CA LEU A 224 40.83 -28.06 4.13
C LEU A 224 40.10 -28.79 2.98
N GLU A 225 40.57 -28.68 1.74
CA GLU A 225 40.12 -29.46 0.58
C GLU A 225 40.24 -30.97 0.88
N ALA A 226 41.41 -31.43 1.36
CA ALA A 226 41.65 -32.84 1.69
C ALA A 226 40.76 -33.37 2.83
N ARG A 227 40.45 -32.53 3.83
CA ARG A 227 39.59 -32.89 4.97
C ARG A 227 38.10 -32.87 4.64
N LEU A 228 37.60 -31.85 3.93
CA LEU A 228 36.17 -31.67 3.65
C LEU A 228 35.72 -32.33 2.34
N MET A 229 36.53 -32.29 1.28
CA MET A 229 36.14 -32.69 -0.09
C MET A 229 36.79 -34.00 -0.57
N GLY A 230 37.76 -34.55 0.18
CA GLY A 230 38.59 -35.68 -0.27
C GLY A 230 37.85 -37.00 -0.47
N ARG A 231 37.59 -37.75 0.61
CA ARG A 231 36.83 -39.02 0.58
C ARG A 231 35.41 -38.91 1.14
N GLY A 232 35.00 -37.72 1.58
CA GLY A 232 33.80 -37.52 2.40
C GLY A 232 34.10 -37.54 3.90
N VAL A 233 33.36 -36.76 4.68
CA VAL A 233 33.55 -36.62 6.13
C VAL A 233 33.15 -37.90 6.88
N PHE A 234 31.95 -38.42 6.62
CA PHE A 234 31.42 -39.66 7.21
C PHE A 234 32.18 -40.88 6.70
N HIS A 235 32.61 -40.91 5.44
CA HIS A 235 33.44 -42.01 4.92
C HIS A 235 34.80 -42.11 5.64
N ARG A 236 35.47 -40.98 5.92
CA ARG A 236 36.71 -40.95 6.72
C ARG A 236 36.47 -41.45 8.15
N PHE A 237 35.37 -41.04 8.80
CA PHE A 237 35.01 -41.55 10.13
C PHE A 237 34.82 -43.08 10.14
N LEU A 238 34.19 -43.65 9.10
CA LEU A 238 34.06 -45.10 8.94
C LEU A 238 35.42 -45.79 8.71
N ASP A 239 36.27 -45.26 7.84
CA ASP A 239 37.62 -45.82 7.59
C ASP A 239 38.53 -45.72 8.84
N ALA A 240 38.49 -44.61 9.58
CA ALA A 240 39.32 -44.39 10.76
C ALA A 240 38.86 -45.23 11.97
N TYR A 241 37.57 -45.15 12.33
CA TYR A 241 37.06 -45.72 13.58
C TYR A 241 36.35 -47.07 13.41
N MET A 242 35.85 -47.42 12.21
CA MET A 242 35.11 -48.67 11.95
C MET A 242 35.84 -49.67 11.04
N SER A 243 37.11 -49.42 10.69
CA SER A 243 37.95 -50.38 9.96
C SER A 243 38.32 -51.62 10.80
N PRO A 244 38.62 -52.78 10.17
CA PRO A 244 38.98 -54.02 10.88
C PRO A 244 40.16 -53.88 11.87
N THR A 245 41.06 -52.94 11.60
CA THR A 245 42.26 -52.62 12.38
C THR A 245 42.00 -51.72 13.58
N SER A 246 40.89 -50.97 13.63
CA SER A 246 40.66 -49.98 14.68
C SER A 246 40.49 -50.61 16.07
N GLN A 247 40.72 -49.83 17.13
CA GLN A 247 40.48 -50.28 18.51
C GLN A 247 39.03 -50.05 18.95
N ALA A 248 38.40 -48.96 18.50
CA ALA A 248 36.98 -48.69 18.75
C ALA A 248 36.07 -49.81 18.23
N ARG A 249 36.38 -50.38 17.04
CA ARG A 249 35.69 -51.57 16.51
C ARG A 249 35.87 -52.78 17.42
N ARG A 250 37.08 -53.03 17.92
CA ARG A 250 37.39 -54.16 18.82
C ARG A 250 36.60 -54.09 20.13
N ALA A 251 36.35 -52.90 20.67
CA ALA A 251 35.50 -52.70 21.85
C ALA A 251 34.01 -53.03 21.59
N CYS A 252 33.54 -52.93 20.34
CA CYS A 252 32.12 -52.99 19.97
C CYS A 252 31.71 -54.22 19.14
N CYS A 253 32.64 -55.08 18.73
CA CYS A 253 32.33 -56.35 18.05
C CYS A 253 31.79 -57.45 19.00
N SER A 254 31.36 -57.13 20.22
CA SER A 254 30.73 -58.13 21.11
C SER A 254 29.35 -58.55 20.56
N ALA A 255 29.02 -59.83 20.65
CA ALA A 255 27.71 -60.35 20.23
C ALA A 255 26.53 -59.59 20.88
N GLU A 256 26.74 -59.12 22.12
CA GLU A 256 25.74 -58.38 22.91
C GLU A 256 25.60 -56.94 22.41
N PHE A 257 26.68 -56.27 22.00
CA PHE A 257 26.63 -54.96 21.33
C PHE A 257 25.98 -55.05 19.93
N VAL A 258 26.33 -56.07 19.15
CA VAL A 258 25.75 -56.31 17.82
C VAL A 258 24.24 -56.60 17.93
N ALA A 259 23.82 -57.36 18.95
CA ALA A 259 22.39 -57.56 19.24
C ALA A 259 21.68 -56.29 19.73
N ALA A 260 22.30 -55.53 20.64
CA ALA A 260 21.75 -54.26 21.16
C ALA A 260 21.54 -53.22 20.05
N SER A 261 22.57 -52.98 19.24
CA SER A 261 22.53 -52.04 18.11
C SER A 261 21.43 -52.40 17.10
N ALA A 262 21.30 -53.68 16.72
CA ALA A 262 20.20 -54.13 15.88
C ALA A 262 18.83 -53.89 16.55
N SER A 263 18.69 -54.24 17.82
CA SER A 263 17.43 -54.10 18.57
C SER A 263 16.94 -52.66 18.60
N ILE A 264 17.83 -51.73 18.99
CA ILE A 264 17.52 -50.29 19.10
C ILE A 264 17.22 -49.70 17.73
N ALA A 265 18.03 -49.98 16.69
CA ALA A 265 17.76 -49.49 15.34
C ALA A 265 16.36 -49.90 14.83
N LYS A 266 15.96 -51.16 15.03
CA LYS A 266 14.60 -51.64 14.68
C LYS A 266 13.51 -50.96 15.51
N ALA A 267 13.72 -50.77 16.81
CA ALA A 267 12.73 -50.14 17.68
C ALA A 267 12.47 -48.69 17.26
N GLU A 268 13.52 -47.90 17.11
CA GLU A 268 13.44 -46.48 16.75
C GLU A 268 12.93 -46.26 15.33
N MET A 269 13.43 -47.03 14.33
CA MET A 269 12.90 -46.93 12.95
C MET A 269 11.41 -47.28 12.90
N LYS A 270 10.96 -48.33 13.61
CA LYS A 270 9.54 -48.68 13.67
C LYS A 270 8.73 -47.57 14.35
N ALA A 271 9.20 -47.04 15.48
CA ALA A 271 8.52 -45.99 16.23
C ALA A 271 8.43 -44.65 15.47
N ALA A 272 9.37 -44.36 14.57
CA ALA A 272 9.30 -43.22 13.64
C ALA A 272 8.34 -43.51 12.48
N LEU A 273 8.47 -44.65 11.79
CA LEU A 273 7.61 -45.02 10.65
C LEU A 273 6.13 -45.09 11.02
N GLN A 274 5.79 -45.52 12.24
CA GLN A 274 4.41 -45.56 12.73
C GLN A 274 3.74 -44.18 12.94
N ARG A 275 4.49 -43.07 12.85
CA ARG A 275 3.98 -41.71 13.12
C ARG A 275 4.16 -40.74 11.95
N ILE A 276 4.81 -41.16 10.87
CA ILE A 276 5.00 -40.36 9.65
C ILE A 276 3.68 -40.20 8.90
N GLN A 277 3.46 -39.02 8.31
CA GLN A 277 2.24 -38.59 7.61
C GLN A 277 0.97 -38.47 8.47
N ASP A 278 1.04 -38.82 9.76
CA ASP A 278 0.00 -38.63 10.78
C ASP A 278 0.22 -37.32 11.57
N ALA A 279 -0.79 -36.85 12.29
CA ALA A 279 -0.74 -35.71 13.20
C ALA A 279 0.17 -35.95 14.44
N ALA A 280 0.74 -37.15 14.57
CA ALA A 280 1.71 -37.54 15.59
C ALA A 280 3.19 -37.50 15.10
N GLU A 281 3.45 -37.02 13.88
CA GLU A 281 4.81 -36.83 13.34
C GLU A 281 5.57 -35.78 14.18
N ARG A 282 6.63 -36.19 14.88
CA ARG A 282 7.49 -35.32 15.69
C ARG A 282 8.49 -34.59 14.77
N PRO A 283 8.94 -33.36 15.12
CA PRO A 283 9.93 -32.62 14.33
C PRO A 283 11.22 -33.39 14.00
N SER A 284 11.58 -34.37 14.84
CA SER A 284 12.81 -35.16 14.77
C SER A 284 12.67 -36.52 14.08
N ASP A 285 11.48 -36.96 13.64
CA ASP A 285 11.30 -38.35 13.16
C ASP A 285 12.06 -38.62 11.86
N ARG A 286 12.02 -37.71 10.88
CA ARG A 286 12.69 -37.90 9.59
C ARG A 286 14.22 -37.83 9.71
N SER A 287 14.76 -36.94 10.53
CA SER A 287 16.20 -36.94 10.84
C SER A 287 16.59 -38.17 11.68
N THR A 288 15.71 -38.68 12.54
CA THR A 288 15.94 -39.96 13.24
C THR A 288 16.04 -41.14 12.26
N LEU A 289 15.27 -41.16 11.17
CA LEU A 289 15.44 -42.18 10.12
C LEU A 289 16.80 -42.07 9.40
N VAL A 290 17.26 -40.86 9.06
CA VAL A 290 18.62 -40.64 8.50
C VAL A 290 19.68 -41.13 9.49
N ASN A 291 19.57 -40.76 10.76
CA ASN A 291 20.47 -41.20 11.83
C ASN A 291 20.52 -42.74 11.96
N MET A 292 19.36 -43.41 11.89
CA MET A 292 19.27 -44.87 12.00
C MET A 292 19.75 -45.61 10.74
N LEU A 293 19.68 -45.00 9.55
CA LEU A 293 20.35 -45.50 8.35
C LEU A 293 21.87 -45.47 8.51
N CYS A 294 22.45 -44.34 8.97
CA CYS A 294 23.87 -44.22 9.29
C CYS A 294 24.32 -45.24 10.34
N PHE A 295 23.53 -45.41 11.40
CA PHE A 295 23.80 -46.37 12.45
C PHE A 295 23.67 -47.84 11.97
N THR A 296 22.78 -48.12 11.01
CA THR A 296 22.69 -49.45 10.38
C THR A 296 23.92 -49.77 9.53
N VAL A 297 24.49 -48.78 8.82
CA VAL A 297 25.80 -48.97 8.14
C VAL A 297 26.88 -49.35 9.16
N ILE A 298 26.95 -48.66 10.29
CA ILE A 298 27.90 -48.99 11.37
C ILE A 298 27.67 -50.41 11.91
N HIS A 299 26.43 -50.79 12.23
CA HIS A 299 26.08 -52.15 12.63
C HIS A 299 26.58 -53.20 11.61
N CYS A 300 26.37 -52.98 10.31
CA CYS A 300 26.87 -53.86 9.25
C CYS A 300 28.40 -53.89 9.12
N ARG A 301 29.11 -52.82 9.49
CA ARG A 301 30.59 -52.75 9.53
C ARG A 301 31.17 -53.39 10.81
N LEU A 302 30.40 -53.44 11.90
CA LEU A 302 30.77 -54.15 13.14
C LEU A 302 30.55 -55.68 13.06
N CYS A 303 29.65 -56.13 12.18
CA CYS A 303 29.43 -57.55 11.89
C CYS A 303 30.71 -58.28 11.41
N SER A 304 30.73 -59.60 11.58
CA SER A 304 31.86 -60.47 11.26
C SER A 304 31.39 -61.75 10.56
N ALA A 305 32.32 -62.61 10.11
CA ALA A 305 31.98 -63.91 9.55
C ALA A 305 31.20 -64.82 10.54
N GLU A 306 31.36 -64.60 11.84
CA GLU A 306 30.66 -65.32 12.92
C GLU A 306 29.34 -64.65 13.32
N HIS A 307 29.17 -63.36 13.02
CA HIS A 307 28.03 -62.54 13.45
C HIS A 307 27.43 -61.83 12.24
N LEU A 308 26.52 -62.54 11.56
CA LEU A 308 25.76 -62.05 10.41
C LEU A 308 24.83 -60.89 10.80
N PRO A 309 24.62 -59.88 9.92
CA PRO A 309 23.73 -58.76 10.19
C PRO A 309 22.26 -59.18 10.28
N ASP A 310 21.47 -58.42 11.05
CA ASP A 310 20.05 -58.75 11.24
C ASP A 310 19.23 -58.53 9.96
N ARG A 311 18.80 -59.63 9.35
CA ARG A 311 17.95 -59.67 8.15
C ARG A 311 16.61 -58.93 8.31
N LYS A 312 16.10 -58.71 9.53
CA LYS A 312 14.90 -57.91 9.79
C LYS A 312 15.21 -56.41 9.74
N LEU A 313 16.33 -55.98 10.30
CA LEU A 313 16.78 -54.58 10.22
C LEU A 313 17.08 -54.22 8.76
N LEU A 314 17.86 -55.05 8.06
CA LEU A 314 18.17 -54.85 6.65
C LEU A 314 16.91 -54.73 5.77
N ARG A 315 15.90 -55.57 6.01
CA ARG A 315 14.60 -55.45 5.32
C ARG A 315 13.89 -54.14 5.65
N MET A 316 13.83 -53.73 6.92
CA MET A 316 13.25 -52.42 7.26
C MET A 316 13.98 -51.25 6.59
N CYS A 317 15.29 -51.34 6.40
CA CYS A 317 16.07 -50.36 5.66
C CYS A 317 15.86 -50.43 4.14
N THR A 318 15.74 -51.62 3.54
CA THR A 318 15.40 -51.74 2.11
C THR A 318 13.98 -51.27 1.83
N ASP A 319 13.02 -51.63 2.68
CA ASP A 319 11.60 -51.38 2.48
C ASP A 319 11.23 -49.91 2.79
N LEU A 320 12.12 -49.15 3.44
CA LEU A 320 11.95 -47.74 3.80
C LEU A 320 11.53 -46.85 2.61
N HIS A 321 12.12 -47.07 1.43
CA HIS A 321 11.82 -46.28 0.23
C HIS A 321 10.35 -46.42 -0.26
N THR A 322 9.64 -47.46 0.20
CA THR A 322 8.23 -47.69 -0.14
C THR A 322 7.27 -46.79 0.63
N GLN A 323 7.69 -46.27 1.79
CA GLN A 323 6.90 -45.39 2.66
C GLN A 323 7.44 -43.95 2.68
N VAL A 324 8.77 -43.82 2.59
CA VAL A 324 9.48 -42.53 2.61
C VAL A 324 10.56 -42.57 1.51
N PRO A 325 10.21 -42.22 0.25
CA PRO A 325 11.12 -42.35 -0.90
C PRO A 325 12.28 -41.35 -0.90
N LEU A 326 12.14 -40.23 -0.18
CA LEU A 326 13.15 -39.19 0.07
C LEU A 326 13.11 -38.75 1.53
N LEU A 327 14.29 -38.57 2.13
CA LEU A 327 14.45 -38.06 3.49
C LEU A 327 15.15 -36.68 3.47
N PRO A 328 14.55 -35.61 4.02
CA PRO A 328 15.21 -34.31 4.09
C PRO A 328 16.36 -34.31 5.09
N ILE A 329 17.53 -33.84 4.65
CA ILE A 329 18.68 -33.55 5.51
C ILE A 329 18.64 -32.08 5.94
N PHE A 330 18.68 -31.16 4.97
CA PHE A 330 18.69 -29.72 5.21
C PHE A 330 18.27 -28.95 3.96
N SER A 331 17.25 -28.10 4.07
CA SER A 331 16.69 -27.32 2.95
C SER A 331 16.36 -28.20 1.73
N GLU A 332 17.00 -28.00 0.58
CA GLU A 332 16.85 -28.82 -0.63
C GLU A 332 17.55 -30.20 -0.54
N VAL A 333 18.54 -30.36 0.34
CA VAL A 333 19.38 -31.58 0.41
C VAL A 333 18.57 -32.80 0.84
N MET A 334 18.25 -33.68 -0.12
CA MET A 334 17.54 -34.94 0.08
C MET A 334 18.45 -36.16 0.06
N LEU A 335 18.21 -37.09 0.98
CA LEU A 335 18.77 -38.44 0.97
C LEU A 335 17.79 -39.42 0.30
N GLN A 336 18.29 -40.13 -0.71
CA GLN A 336 17.64 -41.31 -1.30
C GLN A 336 18.08 -42.57 -0.53
N PRO A 337 17.19 -43.28 0.19
CA PRO A 337 17.59 -44.45 0.98
C PRO A 337 18.24 -45.56 0.14
N ALA A 338 17.75 -45.80 -1.08
CA ALA A 338 18.27 -46.85 -1.95
C ALA A 338 19.72 -46.58 -2.40
N SER A 339 19.98 -45.36 -2.88
CA SER A 339 21.30 -44.92 -3.33
C SER A 339 22.30 -44.90 -2.17
N PHE A 340 21.90 -44.37 -1.00
CA PHE A 340 22.70 -44.39 0.23
C PHE A 340 23.12 -45.83 0.62
N LEU A 341 22.15 -46.75 0.74
CA LEU A 341 22.44 -48.13 1.13
C LEU A 341 23.34 -48.84 0.11
N SER A 342 23.18 -48.57 -1.19
CA SER A 342 24.04 -49.14 -2.24
C SER A 342 25.48 -48.59 -2.25
N HIS A 343 25.74 -47.45 -1.62
CA HIS A 343 27.06 -46.82 -1.58
C HIS A 343 27.84 -47.14 -0.29
N TYR A 344 27.16 -47.12 0.87
CA TYR A 344 27.83 -47.20 2.18
C TYR A 344 27.86 -48.59 2.81
N LEU A 345 27.00 -49.54 2.40
CA LEU A 345 27.04 -50.89 2.96
C LEU A 345 28.34 -51.65 2.57
N PRO A 346 28.87 -52.52 3.44
CA PRO A 346 30.03 -53.35 3.10
C PRO A 346 29.65 -54.53 2.21
N THR A 347 30.57 -54.93 1.33
CA THR A 347 30.36 -55.96 0.29
C THR A 347 30.00 -57.36 0.80
N SER A 348 30.18 -57.63 2.09
CA SER A 348 29.67 -58.82 2.77
C SER A 348 28.14 -58.85 2.89
N VAL A 349 27.46 -57.74 2.62
CA VAL A 349 26.01 -57.55 2.84
C VAL A 349 25.25 -57.32 1.52
N ASP A 350 25.94 -57.07 0.40
CA ASP A 350 25.36 -56.81 -0.94
C ASP A 350 24.33 -57.86 -1.37
N ALA A 351 24.52 -59.13 -1.00
CA ALA A 351 23.61 -60.23 -1.31
C ALA A 351 22.20 -60.10 -0.65
N SER A 352 22.01 -59.14 0.25
CA SER A 352 20.71 -58.77 0.83
C SER A 352 20.01 -57.61 0.10
N ILE A 353 20.73 -56.89 -0.78
CA ILE A 353 20.22 -55.76 -1.55
C ILE A 353 19.70 -56.27 -2.90
N PRO A 354 18.53 -55.83 -3.40
CA PRO A 354 18.09 -56.17 -4.75
C PRO A 354 19.08 -55.68 -5.82
N ARG A 355 19.42 -56.51 -6.81
CA ARG A 355 20.40 -56.15 -7.86
C ARG A 355 20.03 -54.89 -8.68
N ASN A 356 18.74 -54.54 -8.73
CA ASN A 356 18.22 -53.37 -9.43
C ASN A 356 17.65 -52.31 -8.44
N PHE A 357 18.05 -52.34 -7.16
CA PHE A 357 17.37 -51.61 -6.08
C PHE A 357 17.21 -50.11 -6.35
N THR A 358 18.25 -49.41 -6.81
CA THR A 358 18.18 -47.99 -7.18
C THR A 358 17.20 -47.72 -8.33
N ARG A 359 17.15 -48.59 -9.34
CA ARG A 359 16.20 -48.48 -10.47
C ARG A 359 14.77 -48.80 -10.06
N GLN A 360 14.57 -49.75 -9.15
CA GLN A 360 13.25 -50.06 -8.57
C GLN A 360 12.74 -48.88 -7.72
N ALA A 361 13.61 -48.31 -6.89
CA ALA A 361 13.28 -47.12 -6.10
C ALA A 361 12.97 -45.90 -6.99
N ALA A 362 13.67 -45.71 -8.11
CA ALA A 362 13.37 -44.63 -9.06
C ALA A 362 12.01 -44.81 -9.77
N MET A 363 11.61 -46.05 -10.07
CA MET A 363 10.26 -46.33 -10.58
C MET A 363 9.20 -46.05 -9.51
N GLN A 364 9.41 -46.50 -8.27
CA GLN A 364 8.48 -46.27 -7.17
C GLN A 364 8.40 -44.80 -6.72
N GLN A 365 9.49 -44.02 -6.85
CA GLN A 365 9.47 -42.56 -6.67
C GLN A 365 8.49 -41.88 -7.63
N LYS A 366 8.44 -42.35 -8.89
CA LYS A 366 7.50 -41.86 -9.92
C LYS A 366 6.05 -42.20 -9.57
N GLU A 367 5.78 -43.47 -9.27
CA GLU A 367 4.44 -43.95 -8.88
C GLU A 367 3.95 -43.30 -7.58
N SER A 368 4.85 -43.08 -6.61
CA SER A 368 4.54 -42.39 -5.35
C SER A 368 4.25 -40.90 -5.53
N LEU A 369 4.86 -40.22 -6.51
CA LEU A 369 4.53 -38.83 -6.81
C LEU A 369 3.13 -38.73 -7.42
N GLU A 370 2.83 -39.56 -8.42
CA GLU A 370 1.51 -39.60 -9.08
C GLU A 370 0.40 -39.87 -8.05
N ALA A 371 0.56 -40.90 -7.21
CA ALA A 371 -0.41 -41.22 -6.16
C ALA A 371 -0.54 -40.12 -5.08
N GLN A 372 0.54 -39.40 -4.74
CA GLN A 372 0.48 -38.27 -3.80
C GLN A 372 -0.24 -37.06 -4.41
N LEU A 373 0.02 -36.72 -5.68
CA LEU A 373 -0.58 -35.57 -6.35
C LEU A 373 -2.11 -35.70 -6.47
N ASP A 374 -2.62 -36.92 -6.71
CA ASP A 374 -4.07 -37.18 -6.78
C ASP A 374 -4.79 -36.96 -5.45
N SER A 375 -4.21 -37.35 -4.30
CA SER A 375 -4.83 -37.16 -2.98
C SER A 375 -4.45 -35.85 -2.26
N TYR A 376 -3.41 -35.15 -2.72
CA TYR A 376 -2.82 -34.03 -1.97
C TYR A 376 -3.82 -32.91 -1.65
N TRP A 377 -4.73 -32.58 -2.57
CA TRP A 377 -5.73 -31.55 -2.34
C TRP A 377 -6.77 -31.96 -1.29
N THR A 378 -7.26 -33.20 -1.33
CA THR A 378 -8.23 -33.69 -0.34
C THR A 378 -7.63 -33.81 1.06
N ASP A 379 -6.37 -34.25 1.15
CA ASP A 379 -5.62 -34.27 2.41
C ASP A 379 -5.39 -32.84 2.94
N LEU A 380 -4.99 -31.91 2.08
CA LEU A 380 -4.75 -30.51 2.45
C LEU A 380 -6.04 -29.82 2.91
N GLN A 381 -7.20 -30.15 2.33
CA GLN A 381 -8.50 -29.68 2.82
C GLN A 381 -8.76 -30.17 4.26
N GLN A 382 -8.52 -31.45 4.56
CA GLN A 382 -8.65 -31.97 5.93
C GLN A 382 -7.68 -31.30 6.91
N ILE A 383 -6.41 -31.14 6.53
CA ILE A 383 -5.40 -30.46 7.36
C ILE A 383 -5.77 -28.99 7.55
N SER A 384 -6.35 -28.31 6.55
CA SER A 384 -6.80 -26.92 6.68
C SER A 384 -7.95 -26.74 7.69
N LEU A 385 -8.85 -27.73 7.82
CA LEU A 385 -9.92 -27.72 8.82
C LEU A 385 -9.36 -27.92 10.25
N VAL A 386 -8.36 -28.81 10.39
CA VAL A 386 -7.64 -28.99 11.66
C VAL A 386 -6.86 -27.70 12.01
N ALA A 387 -6.21 -27.06 11.03
CA ALA A 387 -5.51 -25.80 11.21
C ALA A 387 -6.46 -24.66 11.62
N ALA A 388 -7.60 -24.50 10.95
CA ALA A 388 -8.64 -23.52 11.33
C ALA A 388 -9.13 -23.73 12.78
N THR A 389 -9.37 -25.00 13.14
CA THR A 389 -9.74 -25.38 14.52
C THR A 389 -8.63 -25.05 15.53
N TRP A 390 -7.36 -25.25 15.14
CA TRP A 390 -6.20 -24.90 15.96
C TRP A 390 -6.02 -23.38 16.11
N PHE A 391 -6.17 -22.58 15.04
CA PHE A 391 -6.09 -21.11 15.11
C PHE A 391 -7.11 -20.53 16.10
N ILE A 392 -8.36 -21.01 16.06
CA ILE A 392 -9.41 -20.59 17.00
C ILE A 392 -9.02 -20.96 18.45
N GLN A 393 -8.47 -22.16 18.67
CA GLN A 393 -7.98 -22.57 19.99
C GLN A 393 -6.78 -21.74 20.45
N MET A 394 -5.86 -21.41 19.56
CA MET A 394 -4.67 -20.59 19.85
C MET A 394 -5.05 -19.18 20.30
N THR A 395 -5.87 -18.47 19.52
CA THR A 395 -6.33 -17.10 19.82
C THR A 395 -7.21 -17.05 21.08
N HIS A 396 -7.99 -18.10 21.37
CA HIS A 396 -8.77 -18.18 22.61
C HIS A 396 -7.90 -18.52 23.83
N SER A 397 -6.89 -19.39 23.69
CA SER A 397 -5.98 -19.74 24.80
C SER A 397 -4.99 -18.63 25.13
N PHE A 398 -4.62 -17.80 24.15
CA PHE A 398 -3.70 -16.68 24.30
C PHE A 398 -4.33 -15.42 23.70
N PRO A 399 -5.11 -14.63 24.47
CA PRO A 399 -5.70 -13.39 23.99
C PRO A 399 -4.67 -12.24 23.97
N ALA A 400 -4.68 -11.45 22.90
CA ALA A 400 -3.72 -10.36 22.68
C ALA A 400 -3.85 -9.18 23.66
N VAL A 401 -5.02 -9.01 24.30
CA VAL A 401 -5.25 -8.05 25.39
C VAL A 401 -5.55 -8.84 26.67
N PRO A 402 -4.78 -8.68 27.76
CA PRO A 402 -5.15 -9.25 29.05
C PRO A 402 -6.36 -8.49 29.60
N ALA A 403 -7.50 -9.17 29.77
CA ALA A 403 -8.67 -8.57 30.40
C ALA A 403 -8.36 -8.26 31.87
N ALA A 404 -8.45 -6.98 32.25
CA ALA A 404 -7.93 -6.45 33.51
C ALA A 404 -8.51 -7.12 34.77
N ASP A 405 -9.79 -7.47 34.73
CA ASP A 405 -10.49 -8.10 35.86
C ASP A 405 -10.43 -9.63 35.85
N SER A 406 -9.85 -10.25 34.81
CA SER A 406 -9.75 -11.70 34.72
C SER A 406 -8.59 -12.23 35.56
N GLN A 407 -8.88 -12.46 36.84
CA GLN A 407 -8.26 -13.54 37.60
C GLN A 407 -8.63 -14.87 36.93
N THR A 408 -8.00 -15.15 35.78
CA THR A 408 -7.98 -16.49 35.19
C THR A 408 -7.18 -17.37 36.13
N THR A 409 -7.88 -17.98 37.08
CA THR A 409 -7.31 -18.93 38.03
C THR A 409 -6.51 -19.98 37.30
N GLU A 410 -5.40 -20.41 37.89
CA GLU A 410 -4.42 -21.34 37.33
C GLU A 410 -4.97 -22.78 37.27
N ASN A 411 -6.13 -22.94 36.64
CA ASN A 411 -6.85 -24.19 36.52
C ASN A 411 -6.00 -25.17 35.72
N GLU A 412 -5.60 -26.28 36.34
CA GLU A 412 -4.76 -27.32 35.75
C GLU A 412 -5.29 -27.81 34.38
N ALA A 413 -6.62 -27.90 34.24
CA ALA A 413 -7.28 -28.23 32.96
C ALA A 413 -7.02 -27.20 31.86
N GLY A 414 -6.93 -25.91 32.20
CA GLY A 414 -6.59 -24.82 31.29
C GLY A 414 -5.12 -24.88 30.87
N LEU A 415 -4.20 -25.04 31.82
CA LEU A 415 -2.76 -25.18 31.57
C LEU A 415 -2.46 -26.45 30.72
N THR A 416 -3.17 -27.54 30.97
CA THR A 416 -3.12 -28.76 30.15
C THR A 416 -3.59 -28.51 28.71
N LYS A 417 -4.71 -27.79 28.53
CA LYS A 417 -5.21 -27.43 27.20
C LYS A 417 -4.24 -26.51 26.45
N MET A 418 -3.71 -25.47 27.10
CA MET A 418 -2.71 -24.56 26.54
C MET A 418 -1.45 -25.32 26.09
N THR A 419 -0.93 -26.21 26.94
CA THR A 419 0.19 -27.11 26.62
C THR A 419 -0.09 -27.93 25.36
N ALA A 420 -1.25 -28.58 25.28
CA ALA A 420 -1.64 -29.37 24.12
C ALA A 420 -1.78 -28.54 22.83
N VAL A 421 -2.27 -27.30 22.91
CA VAL A 421 -2.37 -26.38 21.75
C VAL A 421 -0.98 -26.01 21.23
N LEU A 422 -0.04 -25.65 22.12
CA LEU A 422 1.34 -25.27 21.72
C LEU A 422 2.12 -26.44 21.10
N VAL A 423 1.97 -27.67 21.61
CA VAL A 423 2.63 -28.86 21.04
C VAL A 423 2.00 -29.26 19.69
N ARG A 424 0.65 -29.21 19.57
CA ARG A 424 -0.06 -29.55 18.33
C ARG A 424 0.25 -28.62 17.17
N GLY A 425 0.41 -27.32 17.42
CA GLY A 425 0.76 -26.36 16.37
C GLY A 425 2.15 -26.63 15.77
N CYS A 426 3.12 -27.05 16.60
CA CYS A 426 4.44 -27.48 16.13
C CYS A 426 4.33 -28.71 15.22
N GLY A 427 3.56 -29.72 15.62
CA GLY A 427 3.32 -30.92 14.79
C GLY A 427 2.60 -30.60 13.47
N LEU A 428 1.63 -29.68 13.49
CA LEU A 428 0.90 -29.26 12.28
C LEU A 428 1.78 -28.47 11.30
N ALA A 429 2.66 -27.60 11.79
CA ALA A 429 3.68 -26.93 10.97
C ALA A 429 4.64 -27.94 10.32
N VAL A 430 5.17 -28.88 11.11
CA VAL A 430 6.03 -29.98 10.62
C VAL A 430 5.32 -30.80 9.55
N LEU A 431 4.08 -31.25 9.79
CA LEU A 431 3.32 -32.07 8.85
C LEU A 431 3.09 -31.37 7.50
N LEU A 432 2.72 -30.08 7.53
CA LEU A 432 2.53 -29.26 6.32
C LEU A 432 3.85 -29.09 5.56
N ARG A 433 4.91 -28.62 6.23
CA ARG A 433 6.25 -28.46 5.65
C ARG A 433 6.74 -29.78 5.04
N ASN A 434 6.66 -30.87 5.80
CA ASN A 434 7.18 -32.18 5.43
C ASN A 434 6.40 -32.87 4.29
N ARG A 435 5.11 -32.56 4.10
CA ARG A 435 4.34 -32.99 2.92
C ARG A 435 4.67 -32.14 1.70
N MET A 436 4.75 -30.81 1.87
CA MET A 436 5.10 -29.87 0.79
C MET A 436 6.50 -30.12 0.23
N GLN A 437 7.50 -30.23 1.10
CA GLN A 437 8.91 -30.48 0.74
C GLN A 437 9.11 -31.81 0.02
N ALA A 438 8.39 -32.86 0.42
CA ALA A 438 8.45 -34.17 -0.23
C ALA A 438 7.91 -34.13 -1.67
N ILE A 439 6.79 -33.44 -1.90
CA ILE A 439 6.21 -33.31 -3.25
C ILE A 439 7.10 -32.46 -4.16
N VAL A 440 7.66 -31.35 -3.66
CA VAL A 440 8.56 -30.48 -4.42
C VAL A 440 9.84 -31.23 -4.82
N ALA A 441 10.48 -31.95 -3.89
CA ALA A 441 11.70 -32.71 -4.19
C ALA A 441 11.46 -33.96 -5.07
N LEU A 442 10.29 -34.61 -4.96
CA LEU A 442 9.91 -35.68 -5.89
C LEU A 442 9.61 -35.13 -7.29
N HIS A 443 8.97 -33.96 -7.40
CA HIS A 443 8.72 -33.27 -8.66
C HIS A 443 10.03 -32.98 -9.40
N GLU A 444 10.99 -32.36 -8.71
CA GLU A 444 12.32 -32.05 -9.25
C GLU A 444 13.05 -33.33 -9.72
N LEU A 445 13.23 -34.29 -8.79
CA LEU A 445 13.98 -35.53 -9.04
C LEU A 445 13.40 -36.39 -10.18
N THR A 446 12.08 -36.37 -10.38
CA THR A 446 11.42 -37.11 -11.46
C THR A 446 11.18 -36.26 -12.72
N SER A 447 11.41 -34.94 -12.63
CA SER A 447 11.17 -33.93 -13.66
C SER A 447 9.75 -33.96 -14.28
N GLN A 448 8.74 -34.39 -13.52
CA GLN A 448 7.34 -34.40 -13.96
C GLN A 448 6.71 -33.02 -13.85
N ALA A 449 6.10 -32.47 -14.91
CA ALA A 449 5.46 -31.15 -14.86
C ALA A 449 4.31 -31.06 -13.84
N LEU A 450 4.41 -30.13 -12.87
CA LEU A 450 3.36 -29.85 -11.90
C LEU A 450 2.09 -29.32 -12.57
N GLN A 451 0.95 -29.93 -12.24
CA GLN A 451 -0.36 -29.46 -12.70
C GLN A 451 -0.79 -28.18 -11.97
N PRO A 452 -1.54 -27.25 -12.59
CA PRO A 452 -1.96 -26.00 -11.95
C PRO A 452 -2.74 -26.17 -10.64
N GLY A 453 -3.46 -27.28 -10.47
CA GLY A 453 -4.13 -27.64 -9.22
C GLY A 453 -3.14 -28.01 -8.10
N ALA A 454 -2.12 -28.80 -8.42
CA ALA A 454 -1.05 -29.16 -7.48
C ALA A 454 -0.23 -27.93 -7.06
N LEU A 455 0.09 -27.03 -8.00
CA LEU A 455 0.76 -25.77 -7.68
C LEU A 455 -0.08 -24.92 -6.71
N ARG A 456 -1.40 -24.78 -6.94
CA ARG A 456 -2.28 -24.08 -5.99
C ARG A 456 -2.30 -24.74 -4.61
N ALA A 457 -2.28 -26.07 -4.55
CA ALA A 457 -2.19 -26.81 -3.29
C ALA A 457 -0.87 -26.52 -2.55
N ILE A 458 0.28 -26.53 -3.25
CA ILE A 458 1.60 -26.17 -2.70
C ILE A 458 1.60 -24.73 -2.18
N CYS A 459 1.10 -23.76 -2.96
CA CYS A 459 0.98 -22.37 -2.52
C CYS A 459 0.09 -22.23 -1.27
N HIS A 460 -0.99 -22.99 -1.19
CA HIS A 460 -1.86 -22.98 -0.02
C HIS A 460 -1.17 -23.61 1.20
N ALA A 461 -0.46 -24.73 1.05
CA ALA A 461 0.33 -25.32 2.13
C ALA A 461 1.40 -24.33 2.65
N ALA A 462 2.16 -23.68 1.76
CA ALA A 462 3.12 -22.64 2.14
C ALA A 462 2.45 -21.49 2.93
N SER A 463 1.31 -21.00 2.46
CA SER A 463 0.54 -19.95 3.15
C SER A 463 0.02 -20.36 4.53
N LEU A 464 -0.26 -21.66 4.74
CA LEU A 464 -0.70 -22.22 6.02
C LEU A 464 0.47 -22.41 6.99
N VAL A 465 1.64 -22.89 6.52
CA VAL A 465 2.87 -22.99 7.33
C VAL A 465 3.21 -21.61 7.93
N LYS A 466 3.18 -20.56 7.11
CA LYS A 466 3.43 -19.19 7.57
C LYS A 466 2.30 -18.55 8.36
N ALA A 467 1.05 -18.96 8.13
CA ALA A 467 -0.05 -18.58 9.04
C ALA A 467 0.18 -19.16 10.45
N VAL A 468 0.65 -20.41 10.56
CA VAL A 468 0.95 -21.05 11.85
C VAL A 468 2.09 -20.33 12.56
N GLU A 469 3.22 -20.07 11.89
CA GLU A 469 4.34 -19.32 12.48
C GLU A 469 3.91 -17.95 12.97
N SER A 470 3.20 -17.17 12.13
CA SER A 470 2.70 -15.84 12.51
C SER A 470 1.71 -15.88 13.68
N ALA A 471 0.94 -16.96 13.87
CA ALA A 471 0.09 -17.11 15.05
C ALA A 471 0.87 -17.31 16.37
N TYR A 472 2.06 -17.93 16.31
CA TYR A 472 2.98 -17.97 17.47
C TYR A 472 3.63 -16.60 17.71
N GLU A 473 3.98 -15.86 16.65
CA GLU A 473 4.57 -14.51 16.77
C GLU A 473 3.56 -13.49 17.34
N GLN A 474 2.35 -13.45 16.79
CA GLN A 474 1.27 -12.54 17.21
C GLN A 474 0.88 -12.75 18.69
N GLN A 475 0.92 -13.99 19.18
CA GLN A 475 0.67 -14.30 20.60
C GLN A 475 1.94 -14.46 21.43
N GLY A 476 3.12 -14.11 20.89
CA GLY A 476 4.42 -14.38 21.49
C GLY A 476 4.61 -13.79 22.89
N THR A 477 4.02 -12.62 23.16
CA THR A 477 4.00 -11.98 24.49
C THR A 477 3.14 -12.75 25.49
N GLY A 478 1.98 -13.26 25.05
CA GLY A 478 1.10 -14.12 25.84
C GLY A 478 1.73 -15.47 26.17
N ILE A 479 2.40 -16.08 25.19
CA ILE A 479 3.17 -17.32 25.36
C ILE A 479 4.31 -17.10 26.34
N ALA A 480 5.17 -16.10 26.12
CA ALA A 480 6.35 -15.85 26.96
C ALA A 480 5.99 -15.59 28.44
N ARG A 481 4.86 -14.90 28.70
CA ARG A 481 4.34 -14.67 30.05
C ARG A 481 3.87 -15.97 30.74
N LEU A 482 3.22 -16.88 30.00
CA LEU A 482 2.63 -18.10 30.56
C LEU A 482 3.58 -19.31 30.54
N LEU A 483 4.64 -19.29 29.71
CA LEU A 483 5.57 -20.39 29.53
C LEU A 483 6.17 -20.92 30.85
N PRO A 484 6.57 -20.11 31.84
CA PRO A 484 7.05 -20.61 33.13
C PRO A 484 6.00 -21.46 33.87
N HIS A 485 4.72 -21.07 33.83
CA HIS A 485 3.61 -21.78 34.46
C HIS A 485 3.30 -23.08 33.72
N LEU A 486 3.36 -23.08 32.38
CA LEU A 486 3.16 -24.27 31.54
C LEU A 486 4.29 -25.32 31.72
N LEU A 487 5.53 -24.86 31.88
CA LEU A 487 6.67 -25.71 32.21
C LEU A 487 6.58 -26.28 33.63
N ALA A 488 6.18 -25.46 34.62
CA ALA A 488 5.94 -25.92 35.99
C ALA A 488 4.80 -26.96 36.07
N HIS A 489 3.70 -26.73 35.36
CA HIS A 489 2.58 -27.66 35.24
C HIS A 489 3.00 -29.00 34.61
N SER A 490 3.72 -28.95 33.49
CA SER A 490 4.23 -30.15 32.80
C SER A 490 5.20 -30.95 33.69
N LYS A 491 6.08 -30.26 34.41
CA LYS A 491 6.98 -30.83 35.42
C LYS A 491 6.22 -31.48 36.59
N SER A 492 5.17 -30.84 37.09
CA SER A 492 4.28 -31.40 38.12
C SER A 492 3.58 -32.68 37.65
N GLY A 493 3.06 -32.71 36.41
CA GLY A 493 2.46 -33.90 35.82
C GLY A 493 3.41 -35.09 35.75
N ILE A 494 4.67 -34.88 35.35
CA ILE A 494 5.72 -35.91 35.34
C ILE A 494 6.07 -36.37 36.77
N GLN A 495 6.16 -35.44 37.73
CA GLN A 495 6.37 -35.78 39.15
C GLN A 495 5.24 -36.65 39.71
N GLY A 496 3.98 -36.35 39.36
CA GLY A 496 2.81 -37.16 39.73
C GLY A 496 2.84 -38.57 39.14
N LEU A 497 3.19 -38.71 37.86
CA LEU A 497 3.35 -40.01 37.21
C LEU A 497 4.48 -40.84 37.85
N LEU A 498 5.64 -40.24 38.10
CA LEU A 498 6.75 -40.90 38.80
C LEU A 498 6.38 -41.29 40.24
N GLY A 499 5.62 -40.45 40.94
CA GLY A 499 5.11 -40.75 42.28
C GLY A 499 4.15 -41.94 42.30
N ALA A 500 3.24 -42.03 41.32
CA ALA A 500 2.34 -43.17 41.17
C ALA A 500 3.10 -44.48 40.87
N VAL A 501 4.12 -44.42 39.99
CA VAL A 501 4.99 -45.58 39.72
C VAL A 501 5.77 -45.98 40.97
N ASN A 502 6.33 -45.03 41.74
CA ASN A 502 7.07 -45.32 42.98
C ASN A 502 6.17 -45.99 44.03
N ALA A 503 4.95 -45.49 44.22
CA ALA A 503 3.94 -46.11 45.09
C ALA A 503 3.58 -47.54 44.63
N GLY A 504 3.44 -47.76 43.32
CA GLY A 504 3.22 -49.08 42.74
C GLY A 504 4.39 -50.06 42.94
N LEU A 505 5.64 -49.60 42.83
CA LEU A 505 6.84 -50.38 43.13
C LEU A 505 6.92 -50.74 44.62
N HIS A 506 6.66 -49.79 45.52
CA HIS A 506 6.58 -50.07 46.97
C HIS A 506 5.44 -51.04 47.33
N ALA A 507 4.29 -51.00 46.64
CA ALA A 507 3.23 -51.98 46.83
C ALA A 507 3.64 -53.40 46.37
N LYS A 508 4.33 -53.51 45.23
CA LYS A 508 4.95 -54.76 44.73
C LYS A 508 6.00 -55.29 45.72
N GLN A 509 6.84 -54.40 46.28
CA GLN A 509 7.84 -54.74 47.29
C GLN A 509 7.19 -55.30 48.57
N ARG A 510 6.14 -54.65 49.09
CA ARG A 510 5.41 -55.10 50.29
C ARG A 510 4.73 -56.46 50.08
N SER A 511 4.08 -56.68 48.93
CA SER A 511 3.41 -57.96 48.62
C SER A 511 4.39 -59.11 48.37
N MET A 512 5.57 -58.84 47.81
CA MET A 512 6.68 -59.81 47.73
C MET A 512 7.18 -60.22 49.13
N SER A 513 7.29 -59.27 50.07
CA SER A 513 7.74 -59.55 51.44
C SER A 513 6.74 -60.38 52.25
N THR A 514 5.43 -60.22 52.03
CA THR A 514 4.38 -60.98 52.74
C THR A 514 4.02 -62.31 52.08
N SER A 515 4.15 -62.44 50.76
CA SER A 515 3.78 -63.66 50.03
C SER A 515 4.95 -64.63 49.85
N ARG A 516 4.71 -65.92 50.12
CA ARG A 516 5.59 -67.04 49.73
C ARG A 516 4.91 -67.86 48.62
N PRO A 517 5.22 -67.62 47.33
CA PRO A 517 4.69 -68.43 46.24
C PRO A 517 5.28 -69.85 46.28
N LEU A 518 4.41 -70.86 46.31
CA LEU A 518 4.75 -72.28 46.43
C LEU A 518 5.59 -72.88 45.27
N LEU A 519 5.75 -72.14 44.16
CA LEU A 519 6.35 -72.63 42.91
C LEU A 519 7.53 -71.79 42.40
N GLN A 520 7.97 -70.74 43.12
CA GLN A 520 9.06 -69.86 42.65
C GLN A 520 10.40 -70.23 43.30
N THR A 521 11.46 -70.36 42.51
CA THR A 521 12.80 -70.68 43.03
C THR A 521 13.41 -69.50 43.80
N GLN A 522 14.20 -69.79 44.83
CA GLN A 522 14.85 -68.76 45.67
C GLN A 522 15.79 -67.85 44.86
N ALA A 523 16.39 -68.36 43.78
CA ALA A 523 17.20 -67.58 42.86
C ALA A 523 16.36 -66.57 42.04
N ALA A 524 15.23 -67.02 41.45
CA ALA A 524 14.33 -66.16 40.72
C ALA A 524 13.71 -65.07 41.62
N ARG A 525 13.34 -65.44 42.85
CA ARG A 525 12.86 -64.47 43.85
C ARG A 525 13.91 -63.40 44.16
N ARG A 526 15.16 -63.78 44.46
CA ARG A 526 16.26 -62.81 44.69
C ARG A 526 16.53 -61.91 43.49
N GLN A 527 16.44 -62.44 42.27
CA GLN A 527 16.60 -61.65 41.04
C GLN A 527 15.46 -60.63 40.87
N GLN A 528 14.23 -60.99 41.25
CA GLN A 528 13.07 -60.11 41.22
C GLN A 528 13.10 -59.05 42.35
N GLU A 529 13.60 -59.43 43.54
CA GLU A 529 13.86 -58.50 44.65
C GLU A 529 14.93 -57.45 44.27
N ALA A 530 16.01 -57.86 43.58
CA ALA A 530 17.02 -56.95 43.05
C ALA A 530 16.44 -55.97 42.02
N ARG A 531 15.76 -56.47 40.97
CA ARG A 531 15.14 -55.61 39.94
C ARG A 531 14.18 -54.57 40.50
N LEU A 532 13.44 -54.89 41.57
CA LEU A 532 12.57 -53.92 42.24
C LEU A 532 13.37 -52.82 42.97
N ALA A 533 14.49 -53.16 43.61
CA ALA A 533 15.38 -52.17 44.23
C ALA A 533 16.09 -51.28 43.19
N ASP A 534 16.51 -51.87 42.07
CA ASP A 534 17.07 -51.16 40.91
C ASP A 534 16.04 -50.18 40.31
N ALA A 535 14.78 -50.61 40.16
CA ALA A 535 13.70 -49.76 39.69
C ALA A 535 13.39 -48.61 40.67
N MET A 536 13.30 -48.90 41.96
CA MET A 536 13.06 -47.86 42.98
C MET A 536 14.19 -46.84 43.04
N THR A 537 15.46 -47.27 42.89
CA THR A 537 16.59 -46.32 42.85
C THR A 537 16.61 -45.49 41.56
N ALA A 538 16.22 -46.06 40.42
CA ALA A 538 16.05 -45.29 39.18
C ALA A 538 14.84 -44.32 39.23
N VAL A 539 13.68 -44.70 39.81
CA VAL A 539 12.55 -43.77 40.00
C VAL A 539 12.92 -42.64 40.96
N ASN A 540 13.64 -42.92 42.05
CA ASN A 540 14.12 -41.88 42.96
C ASN A 540 15.09 -40.92 42.23
N ALA A 541 16.03 -41.44 41.44
CA ALA A 541 16.91 -40.61 40.61
C ALA A 541 16.12 -39.74 39.60
N ALA A 542 15.06 -40.27 38.99
CA ALA A 542 14.16 -39.49 38.14
C ALA A 542 13.46 -38.37 38.94
N GLN A 543 13.00 -38.67 40.16
CA GLN A 543 12.37 -37.69 41.06
C GLN A 543 13.35 -36.60 41.52
N ASP A 544 14.63 -36.91 41.72
CA ASP A 544 15.67 -35.93 42.03
C ASP A 544 16.00 -35.03 40.81
N VAL A 545 16.15 -35.63 39.63
CA VAL A 545 16.46 -34.92 38.38
C VAL A 545 15.32 -33.99 37.94
N ILE A 546 14.06 -34.44 38.03
CA ILE A 546 12.92 -33.58 37.67
C ILE A 546 12.70 -32.44 38.67
N GLN A 547 13.15 -32.58 39.93
CA GLN A 547 13.11 -31.48 40.92
C GLN A 547 14.09 -30.35 40.58
N ALA A 548 15.25 -30.67 39.97
CA ALA A 548 16.25 -29.70 39.53
C ALA A 548 15.69 -28.62 38.56
N PRO A 549 16.36 -27.45 38.41
CA PRO A 549 16.00 -26.47 37.40
C PRO A 549 16.12 -27.05 35.98
N LEU A 550 15.15 -26.71 35.12
CA LEU A 550 15.08 -27.21 33.75
C LEU A 550 16.29 -26.74 32.93
N SER A 551 17.00 -27.71 32.37
CA SER A 551 18.19 -27.56 31.53
C SER A 551 18.29 -28.70 30.53
N GLU A 552 18.96 -28.50 29.40
CA GLU A 552 19.16 -29.55 28.39
C GLU A 552 19.85 -30.79 29.01
N ALA A 553 20.85 -30.57 29.87
CA ALA A 553 21.46 -31.57 30.74
C ALA A 553 20.46 -32.40 31.57
N SER A 554 19.48 -31.74 32.23
CA SER A 554 18.47 -32.44 33.05
C SER A 554 17.45 -33.24 32.22
N LEU A 555 17.07 -32.76 31.04
CA LEU A 555 16.17 -33.47 30.13
C LEU A 555 16.86 -34.74 29.58
N ILE A 556 18.11 -34.59 29.15
CA ILE A 556 18.98 -35.70 28.71
C ILE A 556 19.18 -36.72 29.83
N MET A 557 19.53 -36.26 31.05
CA MET A 557 19.71 -37.16 32.20
C MET A 557 18.42 -37.92 32.53
N MET A 558 17.27 -37.25 32.48
CA MET A 558 15.97 -37.91 32.65
C MET A 558 15.72 -39.00 31.59
N THR A 559 16.03 -38.76 30.31
CA THR A 559 15.89 -39.81 29.28
C THR A 559 16.80 -41.02 29.51
N ILE A 560 18.03 -40.81 30.00
CA ILE A 560 18.94 -41.90 30.39
C ILE A 560 18.45 -42.65 31.65
N VAL A 561 17.73 -41.97 32.55
CA VAL A 561 17.06 -42.62 33.69
C VAL A 561 15.81 -43.40 33.25
N LEU A 562 15.08 -42.96 32.21
CA LEU A 562 14.01 -43.78 31.61
C LEU A 562 14.56 -45.04 30.91
N ASP A 563 15.67 -44.94 30.17
CA ASP A 563 16.39 -46.10 29.64
C ASP A 563 16.75 -47.08 30.78
N ALA A 564 17.26 -46.56 31.90
CA ALA A 564 17.58 -47.35 33.09
C ALA A 564 16.33 -47.96 33.75
N LEU A 565 15.15 -47.32 33.68
CA LEU A 565 13.89 -47.90 34.16
C LEU A 565 13.39 -49.03 33.25
N ALA A 566 13.55 -48.91 31.92
CA ALA A 566 13.15 -49.94 30.97
C ALA A 566 13.85 -51.29 31.22
N THR A 567 15.14 -51.27 31.59
CA THR A 567 15.90 -52.50 31.93
C THR A 567 15.27 -53.33 33.05
N THR A 568 14.58 -52.70 33.99
CA THR A 568 14.15 -53.34 35.24
C THR A 568 12.96 -54.26 35.05
N THR A 569 12.18 -54.06 33.98
CA THR A 569 10.95 -54.81 33.63
C THR A 569 9.83 -54.80 34.68
N SER A 570 9.94 -53.99 35.74
CA SER A 570 8.94 -53.91 36.83
C SER A 570 7.91 -52.79 36.69
N VAL A 571 8.15 -51.82 35.81
CA VAL A 571 7.20 -50.78 35.36
C VAL A 571 6.51 -51.28 34.08
N SER A 572 5.24 -50.95 33.86
CA SER A 572 4.55 -51.38 32.63
C SER A 572 4.92 -50.52 31.42
N VAL A 573 4.87 -51.11 30.23
CA VAL A 573 5.20 -50.41 28.97
C VAL A 573 4.31 -49.17 28.79
N ALA A 574 3.00 -49.29 29.06
CA ALA A 574 2.05 -48.19 29.00
C ALA A 574 2.24 -47.10 30.08
N GLU A 575 3.07 -47.31 31.10
CA GLU A 575 3.51 -46.23 32.01
C GLU A 575 4.76 -45.53 31.45
N LEU A 576 5.70 -46.29 30.86
CA LEU A 576 6.90 -45.74 30.21
C LEU A 576 6.54 -44.90 28.97
N GLU A 577 5.62 -45.38 28.12
CA GLU A 577 5.11 -44.63 26.94
C GLU A 577 4.46 -43.29 27.34
N ARG A 578 3.73 -43.26 28.47
CA ARG A 578 3.15 -42.02 29.01
C ARG A 578 4.22 -41.06 29.53
N LEU A 579 5.24 -41.57 30.22
CA LEU A 579 6.37 -40.77 30.69
C LEU A 579 7.17 -40.19 29.51
N GLU A 580 7.44 -40.98 28.47
CA GLU A 580 8.12 -40.50 27.25
C GLU A 580 7.29 -39.40 26.55
N PHE A 581 5.99 -39.61 26.37
CA PHE A 581 5.11 -38.60 25.75
C PHE A 581 5.05 -37.29 26.55
N SER A 582 4.96 -37.37 27.89
CA SER A 582 5.01 -36.18 28.76
C SER A 582 6.37 -35.48 28.72
N LEU A 583 7.48 -36.21 28.66
CA LEU A 583 8.82 -35.62 28.52
C LEU A 583 9.03 -34.94 27.16
N HIS A 584 8.59 -35.57 26.06
CA HIS A 584 8.67 -34.94 24.75
C HIS A 584 7.78 -33.69 24.64
N SER A 585 6.63 -33.68 25.33
CA SER A 585 5.79 -32.48 25.46
C SER A 585 6.51 -31.37 26.23
N LEU A 586 7.20 -31.70 27.33
CA LEU A 586 8.01 -30.78 28.13
C LEU A 586 9.22 -30.23 27.35
N GLU A 587 9.94 -31.08 26.61
CA GLU A 587 11.03 -30.73 25.70
C GLU A 587 10.55 -29.76 24.60
N THR A 588 9.40 -30.06 23.99
CA THR A 588 8.81 -29.23 22.93
C THR A 588 8.39 -27.86 23.46
N LEU A 589 7.82 -27.78 24.68
CA LEU A 589 7.56 -26.50 25.35
C LEU A 589 8.85 -25.74 25.68
N ALA A 590 9.84 -26.40 26.28
CA ALA A 590 11.10 -25.78 26.71
C ALA A 590 11.89 -25.16 25.55
N HIS A 591 11.70 -25.68 24.34
CA HIS A 591 12.35 -25.19 23.12
C HIS A 591 11.38 -24.60 22.09
N VAL A 592 10.15 -24.22 22.47
CA VAL A 592 9.10 -23.78 21.52
C VAL A 592 9.55 -22.64 20.60
N HIS A 593 10.26 -21.64 21.14
CA HIS A 593 10.81 -20.51 20.36
C HIS A 593 11.93 -20.92 19.37
N ARG A 594 12.58 -22.07 19.56
CA ARG A 594 13.56 -22.65 18.61
C ARG A 594 12.89 -23.59 17.61
N ILE A 595 11.92 -24.38 18.08
CA ILE A 595 11.23 -25.40 17.29
C ILE A 595 10.26 -24.79 16.28
N VAL A 596 9.48 -23.77 16.65
CA VAL A 596 8.48 -23.17 15.74
C VAL A 596 9.12 -22.61 14.46
N PRO A 597 10.17 -21.76 14.50
CA PRO A 597 10.82 -21.28 13.28
C PRO A 597 11.40 -22.41 12.43
N GLN A 598 11.96 -23.45 13.05
CA GLN A 598 12.50 -24.62 12.34
C GLN A 598 11.39 -25.47 11.71
N ALA A 599 10.27 -25.69 12.41
CA ALA A 599 9.10 -26.41 11.94
C ALA A 599 8.39 -25.69 10.78
N ALA A 600 8.43 -24.35 10.78
CA ALA A 600 7.87 -23.50 9.74
C ALA A 600 8.85 -23.10 8.62
N ASP A 601 10.07 -23.66 8.60
CA ASP A 601 11.10 -23.32 7.63
C ASP A 601 10.78 -23.89 6.23
N ALA A 602 10.51 -23.00 5.29
CA ALA A 602 10.27 -23.26 3.88
C ALA A 602 11.45 -22.81 2.99
N SER A 603 12.65 -22.65 3.57
CA SER A 603 13.86 -22.13 2.90
C SER A 603 14.21 -22.87 1.59
N PHE A 604 13.82 -24.14 1.47
CA PHE A 604 14.01 -24.97 0.28
C PHE A 604 13.29 -24.42 -0.98
N LEU A 605 12.27 -23.56 -0.81
CA LEU A 605 11.60 -22.90 -1.93
C LEU A 605 12.49 -21.86 -2.64
N TYR A 606 13.65 -21.50 -2.07
CA TYR A 606 14.62 -20.58 -2.68
C TYR A 606 15.18 -21.09 -4.00
N PHE A 607 15.67 -22.33 -3.99
CA PHE A 607 16.31 -22.98 -5.12
C PHE A 607 15.29 -23.23 -6.25
N GLN A 608 14.03 -23.47 -5.87
CA GLN A 608 12.87 -23.61 -6.74
C GLN A 608 12.21 -22.24 -7.07
N ARG A 609 13.02 -21.17 -7.18
CA ARG A 609 12.58 -19.77 -7.48
C ARG A 609 11.70 -19.63 -8.71
N ASP A 610 11.84 -20.49 -9.71
CA ASP A 610 11.00 -20.51 -10.93
C ASP A 610 9.50 -20.69 -10.61
N LEU A 611 9.15 -21.21 -9.43
CA LEU A 611 7.78 -21.33 -8.96
C LEU A 611 7.15 -19.98 -8.53
N LEU A 612 7.94 -18.91 -8.27
CA LEU A 612 7.45 -17.60 -7.80
C LEU A 612 6.38 -16.99 -8.72
N GLN A 613 6.73 -16.79 -9.99
CA GLN A 613 5.85 -16.14 -10.97
C GLN A 613 4.55 -16.93 -11.23
N PRO A 614 4.57 -18.26 -11.50
CA PRO A 614 3.34 -19.02 -11.69
C PRO A 614 2.53 -19.19 -10.40
N ALA A 615 3.15 -19.20 -9.20
CA ALA A 615 2.45 -19.18 -7.92
C ALA A 615 1.65 -17.88 -7.74
N PHE A 616 2.28 -16.73 -7.93
CA PHE A 616 1.60 -15.43 -7.85
C PHE A 616 0.52 -15.27 -8.93
N ALA A 617 0.77 -15.73 -10.17
CA ALA A 617 -0.21 -15.69 -11.25
C ALA A 617 -1.40 -16.66 -11.04
N SER A 618 -1.21 -17.75 -10.28
CA SER A 618 -2.29 -18.62 -9.82
C SER A 618 -3.17 -17.93 -8.77
N LEU A 619 -2.56 -17.18 -7.85
CA LEU A 619 -3.26 -16.44 -6.80
C LEU A 619 -4.05 -15.24 -7.33
N TYR A 620 -3.52 -14.50 -8.31
CA TYR A 620 -4.22 -13.35 -8.93
C TYR A 620 -5.54 -13.77 -9.60
N LYS A 621 -5.61 -15.00 -10.14
CA LYS A 621 -6.84 -15.60 -10.70
C LYS A 621 -7.89 -15.97 -9.65
N SER A 622 -7.64 -15.76 -8.36
CA SER A 622 -8.52 -16.17 -7.26
C SER A 622 -8.52 -15.11 -6.14
N PRO A 623 -9.12 -13.92 -6.39
CA PRO A 623 -8.95 -12.72 -5.55
C PRO A 623 -9.45 -12.88 -4.10
N ALA A 624 -10.37 -13.81 -3.83
CA ALA A 624 -10.77 -14.16 -2.45
C ALA A 624 -9.58 -14.66 -1.60
N GLU A 625 -8.56 -15.22 -2.25
CA GLU A 625 -7.34 -15.72 -1.63
C GLU A 625 -6.22 -14.68 -1.50
N ALA A 626 -6.45 -13.40 -1.88
CA ALA A 626 -5.43 -12.35 -1.83
C ALA A 626 -4.74 -12.22 -0.45
N HIS A 627 -5.48 -12.50 0.63
CA HIS A 627 -4.97 -12.54 2.01
C HIS A 627 -3.82 -13.54 2.23
N LYS A 628 -3.65 -14.55 1.36
CA LYS A 628 -2.55 -15.52 1.41
C LYS A 628 -1.24 -14.95 0.85
N LEU A 629 -1.27 -13.85 0.10
CA LEU A 629 -0.10 -13.31 -0.60
C LEU A 629 1.08 -12.95 0.33
N PRO A 630 0.90 -12.26 1.48
CA PRO A 630 2.00 -11.97 2.39
C PRO A 630 2.64 -13.23 2.97
N ASN A 631 1.83 -14.24 3.32
CA ASN A 631 2.30 -15.52 3.86
C ASN A 631 3.04 -16.35 2.81
N LEU A 632 2.57 -16.33 1.56
CA LEU A 632 3.24 -16.99 0.45
C LEU A 632 4.60 -16.34 0.16
N ILE A 633 4.67 -15.01 0.14
CA ILE A 633 5.94 -14.28 0.01
C ILE A 633 6.87 -14.60 1.19
N ALA A 634 6.37 -14.59 2.43
CA ALA A 634 7.15 -14.95 3.62
C ALA A 634 7.75 -16.37 3.55
N ALA A 635 7.07 -17.33 2.91
CA ALA A 635 7.63 -18.68 2.69
C ALA A 635 8.84 -18.67 1.76
N PHE A 636 8.82 -17.86 0.69
CA PHE A 636 9.98 -17.68 -0.20
C PHE A 636 11.10 -16.82 0.43
N LEU A 637 10.81 -16.01 1.45
CA LEU A 637 11.79 -15.17 2.16
C LEU A 637 12.51 -15.89 3.32
N ASP A 638 12.12 -17.12 3.69
CA ASP A 638 12.91 -17.95 4.63
C ASP A 638 14.35 -18.21 4.14
N SER A 639 14.53 -18.18 2.82
CA SER A 639 15.83 -18.07 2.14
C SER A 639 16.78 -17.09 2.83
N GLY A 640 16.28 -15.97 3.34
CA GLY A 640 17.04 -14.97 4.11
C GLY A 640 17.68 -15.49 5.40
N ARG A 641 17.31 -16.67 5.90
CA ARG A 641 18.01 -17.39 6.99
C ARG A 641 19.27 -18.06 6.47
N ILE A 642 19.22 -18.65 5.28
CA ILE A 642 20.34 -19.32 4.60
C ILE A 642 21.31 -18.28 3.99
N LEU A 643 20.79 -17.29 3.27
CA LEU A 643 21.56 -16.22 2.60
C LEU A 643 22.39 -15.33 3.55
N ARG A 644 22.12 -15.36 4.86
CA ARG A 644 22.98 -14.74 5.89
C ARG A 644 24.40 -15.32 5.92
N HIS A 645 24.54 -16.58 5.50
CA HIS A 645 25.77 -17.36 5.66
C HIS A 645 26.55 -17.57 4.35
N ALA A 646 26.10 -17.00 3.23
CA ALA A 646 26.66 -17.20 1.88
C ALA A 646 28.13 -16.76 1.65
N GLY A 647 28.79 -16.15 2.64
CA GLY A 647 30.14 -15.57 2.50
C GLY A 647 30.17 -14.17 1.86
N CYS A 648 29.15 -13.83 1.06
CA CYS A 648 28.97 -12.51 0.45
C CYS A 648 28.39 -11.47 1.44
N SER A 649 28.43 -10.18 1.07
CA SER A 649 27.85 -9.11 1.89
C SER A 649 26.32 -9.22 1.94
N THR A 650 25.77 -9.59 3.11
CA THR A 650 24.36 -10.02 3.27
C THR A 650 23.34 -9.05 2.67
N ASN A 651 23.57 -7.74 2.82
CA ASN A 651 22.68 -6.69 2.29
C ASN A 651 22.57 -6.71 0.75
N SER A 652 23.64 -7.08 0.02
CA SER A 652 23.62 -7.12 -1.45
C SER A 652 22.81 -8.30 -1.97
N LEU A 653 22.96 -9.48 -1.36
CA LEU A 653 22.16 -10.67 -1.68
C LEU A 653 20.67 -10.44 -1.38
N TRP A 654 20.36 -9.85 -0.22
CA TRP A 654 18.99 -9.52 0.16
C TRP A 654 18.36 -8.51 -0.82
N GLN A 655 19.08 -7.47 -1.23
CA GLN A 655 18.59 -6.51 -2.23
C GLN A 655 18.46 -7.12 -3.64
N GLY A 656 19.29 -8.11 -3.98
CA GLY A 656 19.19 -8.88 -5.22
C GLY A 656 17.92 -9.73 -5.25
N TYR A 657 17.70 -10.55 -4.21
CA TYR A 657 16.54 -11.42 -4.13
C TYR A 657 15.23 -10.66 -3.91
N ASP A 658 15.22 -9.58 -3.12
CA ASP A 658 14.06 -8.68 -2.99
C ASP A 658 13.64 -8.11 -4.37
N ARG A 659 14.61 -7.83 -5.26
CA ARG A 659 14.35 -7.35 -6.63
C ARG A 659 13.77 -8.46 -7.51
N GLU A 660 14.26 -9.70 -7.37
CA GLU A 660 13.75 -10.88 -8.08
C GLU A 660 12.29 -11.17 -7.69
N VAL A 661 12.00 -11.23 -6.38
CA VAL A 661 10.63 -11.40 -5.84
C VAL A 661 9.71 -10.25 -6.28
N LEU A 662 10.18 -9.00 -6.27
CA LEU A 662 9.41 -7.85 -6.77
C LEU A 662 9.18 -7.87 -8.29
N ALA A 663 10.09 -8.44 -9.09
CA ALA A 663 9.90 -8.59 -10.54
C ALA A 663 8.88 -9.69 -10.86
N ALA A 664 8.93 -10.82 -10.14
CA ALA A 664 7.92 -11.88 -10.23
C ALA A 664 6.52 -11.36 -9.79
N LEU A 665 6.45 -10.62 -8.68
CA LEU A 665 5.21 -9.97 -8.22
C LEU A 665 4.73 -8.88 -9.19
N GLY A 666 5.66 -8.15 -9.81
CA GLY A 666 5.41 -7.13 -10.83
C GLY A 666 4.64 -7.70 -12.01
N THR A 667 5.25 -8.66 -12.71
CA THR A 667 4.67 -9.28 -13.91
C THR A 667 3.43 -10.12 -13.64
N ALA A 668 3.35 -10.81 -12.49
CA ALA A 668 2.24 -11.72 -12.19
C ALA A 668 1.02 -11.06 -11.53
N VAL A 669 1.18 -9.92 -10.85
CA VAL A 669 0.12 -9.29 -10.05
C VAL A 669 0.03 -7.79 -10.27
N LEU A 670 1.12 -7.03 -10.11
CA LEU A 670 1.05 -5.57 -10.06
C LEU A 670 0.70 -4.94 -11.42
N GLU A 671 1.31 -5.41 -12.51
CA GLU A 671 1.02 -4.92 -13.86
C GLU A 671 -0.41 -5.28 -14.30
N PRO A 672 -0.90 -6.54 -14.18
CA PRO A 672 -2.31 -6.87 -14.38
C PRO A 672 -3.27 -6.05 -13.52
N LEU A 673 -2.99 -5.88 -12.22
CA LEU A 673 -3.82 -5.11 -11.29
C LEU A 673 -3.93 -3.64 -11.70
N CYS A 674 -2.80 -2.99 -12.00
CA CYS A 674 -2.77 -1.60 -12.45
C CYS A 674 -3.54 -1.42 -13.77
N ALA A 675 -3.32 -2.30 -14.76
CA ALA A 675 -4.00 -2.23 -16.05
C ALA A 675 -5.52 -2.47 -15.93
N ALA A 676 -5.95 -3.46 -15.15
CA ALA A 676 -7.36 -3.75 -14.93
C ALA A 676 -8.08 -2.61 -14.19
N MET A 677 -7.42 -1.97 -13.22
CA MET A 677 -7.98 -0.83 -12.50
C MET A 677 -8.03 0.44 -13.35
N GLU A 678 -6.98 0.73 -14.12
CA GLU A 678 -6.93 1.88 -15.04
C GLU A 678 -8.03 1.77 -16.10
N ALA A 679 -8.17 0.61 -16.74
CA ALA A 679 -9.24 0.32 -17.68
C ALA A 679 -10.64 0.42 -17.05
N MET A 680 -10.83 -0.10 -15.82
CA MET A 680 -12.10 -0.02 -15.09
C MET A 680 -12.51 1.42 -14.75
N LEU A 681 -11.56 2.26 -14.30
CA LEU A 681 -11.78 3.69 -14.04
C LEU A 681 -12.18 4.42 -15.33
N ARG A 682 -11.42 4.23 -16.41
CA ARG A 682 -11.66 4.86 -17.71
C ARG A 682 -13.00 4.45 -18.33
N LEU A 683 -13.33 3.15 -18.29
CA LEU A 683 -14.63 2.64 -18.74
C LEU A 683 -15.80 3.25 -17.94
N GLN A 684 -15.67 3.36 -16.62
CA GLN A 684 -16.74 3.90 -15.77
C GLN A 684 -16.96 5.41 -16.03
N VAL A 685 -15.91 6.19 -16.26
CA VAL A 685 -16.04 7.63 -16.60
C VAL A 685 -16.66 7.81 -18.00
N HIS A 686 -16.22 7.05 -19.00
CA HIS A 686 -16.87 7.13 -20.33
C HIS A 686 -18.33 6.63 -20.32
N ALA A 687 -18.67 5.67 -19.44
CA ALA A 687 -20.06 5.25 -19.22
C ALA A 687 -20.91 6.38 -18.61
N SER A 688 -20.40 7.12 -17.60
CA SER A 688 -21.12 8.28 -17.05
C SER A 688 -21.23 9.46 -18.02
N LEU A 689 -20.33 9.55 -19.00
CA LEU A 689 -20.41 10.49 -20.13
C LEU A 689 -21.37 10.00 -21.26
N GLY A 690 -22.20 8.99 -20.99
CA GLY A 690 -23.26 8.52 -21.89
C GLY A 690 -22.80 7.58 -23.02
N ASN A 691 -21.53 7.18 -23.07
CA ASN A 691 -21.03 6.29 -24.12
C ASN A 691 -21.56 4.86 -23.90
N SER A 692 -22.64 4.50 -24.62
CA SER A 692 -23.37 3.24 -24.45
C SER A 692 -22.54 1.99 -24.80
N SER A 693 -21.39 2.14 -25.46
CA SER A 693 -20.43 1.04 -25.67
C SER A 693 -19.61 0.77 -24.40
N SER A 694 -19.09 1.83 -23.77
CA SER A 694 -18.36 1.77 -22.50
C SER A 694 -19.24 1.30 -21.34
N ALA A 695 -20.51 1.70 -21.30
CA ALA A 695 -21.47 1.25 -20.30
C ALA A 695 -21.64 -0.28 -20.29
N ARG A 696 -21.91 -0.90 -21.46
CA ARG A 696 -22.03 -2.36 -21.57
C ARG A 696 -20.72 -3.09 -21.26
N ALA A 697 -19.58 -2.50 -21.65
CA ALA A 697 -18.26 -3.06 -21.34
C ALA A 697 -17.95 -3.01 -19.83
N TRP A 698 -18.38 -1.95 -19.14
CA TRP A 698 -18.27 -1.81 -17.69
C TRP A 698 -19.20 -2.80 -16.95
N GLU A 699 -20.45 -2.93 -17.38
CA GLU A 699 -21.40 -3.93 -16.85
C GLU A 699 -20.88 -5.36 -17.03
N ALA A 700 -20.33 -5.68 -18.21
CA ALA A 700 -19.75 -7.00 -18.50
C ALA A 700 -18.42 -7.28 -17.79
N ALA A 701 -17.68 -6.25 -17.35
CA ALA A 701 -16.40 -6.41 -16.65
C ALA A 701 -16.54 -6.90 -15.20
N GLY A 702 -17.75 -6.87 -14.63
CA GLY A 702 -18.07 -7.50 -13.35
C GLY A 702 -17.58 -6.77 -12.10
N ASN A 703 -17.86 -7.37 -10.94
CA ASN A 703 -17.90 -6.64 -9.69
C ASN A 703 -16.50 -6.30 -9.14
N SER A 704 -16.25 -5.01 -8.88
CA SER A 704 -14.90 -4.46 -8.62
C SER A 704 -14.22 -4.88 -7.29
N GLN A 705 -14.92 -5.66 -6.46
CA GLN A 705 -14.45 -6.10 -5.13
C GLN A 705 -13.18 -6.96 -5.19
N ALA A 706 -12.96 -7.68 -6.30
CA ALA A 706 -11.77 -8.50 -6.54
C ALA A 706 -10.44 -7.75 -6.33
N HIS A 707 -10.35 -6.49 -6.78
CA HIS A 707 -9.14 -5.68 -6.68
C HIS A 707 -8.99 -5.01 -5.31
N GLN A 708 -10.10 -4.73 -4.61
CA GLN A 708 -10.05 -4.17 -3.26
C GLN A 708 -9.35 -5.11 -2.26
N ALA A 709 -9.48 -6.43 -2.44
CA ALA A 709 -8.81 -7.43 -1.59
C ALA A 709 -7.26 -7.32 -1.62
N PHE A 710 -6.65 -6.98 -2.75
CA PHE A 710 -5.21 -6.75 -2.87
C PHE A 710 -4.77 -5.38 -2.34
N LEU A 711 -5.63 -4.37 -2.44
CA LEU A 711 -5.38 -3.01 -1.95
C LEU A 711 -5.51 -2.88 -0.42
N ALA A 712 -6.29 -3.77 0.21
CA ALA A 712 -6.46 -3.86 1.65
C ALA A 712 -5.33 -4.62 2.37
N LEU A 713 -4.35 -5.17 1.64
CA LEU A 713 -3.24 -5.90 2.23
C LEU A 713 -2.31 -4.98 3.05
N PRO A 714 -1.77 -5.45 4.19
CA PRO A 714 -0.79 -4.71 4.97
C PRO A 714 0.53 -4.54 4.19
N ARG A 715 1.46 -3.75 4.76
CA ARG A 715 2.82 -3.66 4.20
C ARG A 715 3.48 -5.04 4.24
N ILE A 716 4.03 -5.44 3.10
CA ILE A 716 4.74 -6.71 2.93
C ILE A 716 6.19 -6.46 3.33
N HIS A 717 6.69 -7.24 4.28
CA HIS A 717 8.08 -7.18 4.70
C HIS A 717 8.91 -8.08 3.77
N LEU A 718 9.93 -7.51 3.14
CA LEU A 718 10.94 -8.22 2.36
C LEU A 718 12.23 -8.33 3.21
N LEU A 719 13.34 -8.85 2.66
CA LEU A 719 14.57 -9.04 3.44
C LEU A 719 15.24 -7.71 3.82
N SER A 720 15.27 -6.75 2.90
CA SER A 720 15.97 -5.47 3.05
C SER A 720 15.05 -4.25 3.18
N GLN A 721 13.77 -4.37 2.85
CA GLN A 721 12.82 -3.25 2.73
C GLN A 721 11.37 -3.66 3.03
N THR A 722 10.46 -2.68 3.06
CA THR A 722 9.00 -2.94 3.12
C THR A 722 8.31 -2.42 1.88
N PHE A 723 7.34 -3.17 1.36
CA PHE A 723 6.61 -2.89 0.14
C PHE A 723 5.12 -2.69 0.42
N SER A 724 4.44 -1.83 -0.35
CA SER A 724 3.00 -1.61 -0.24
C SER A 724 2.36 -1.61 -1.63
N ILE A 725 1.42 -2.54 -1.84
CA ILE A 725 0.69 -2.68 -3.10
C ILE A 725 -0.11 -1.41 -3.39
N ARG A 726 -0.83 -0.85 -2.40
CA ARG A 726 -1.54 0.44 -2.54
C ARG A 726 -0.60 1.55 -3.04
N SER A 727 0.54 1.77 -2.37
CA SER A 727 1.46 2.86 -2.74
C SER A 727 2.11 2.68 -4.12
N HIS A 728 2.39 1.44 -4.51
CA HIS A 728 2.83 1.13 -5.87
C HIS A 728 1.73 1.46 -6.91
N VAL A 729 0.49 1.04 -6.65
CA VAL A 729 -0.67 1.31 -7.53
C VAL A 729 -0.98 2.81 -7.62
N GLU A 730 -0.91 3.56 -6.51
CA GLU A 730 -1.07 5.02 -6.46
C GLU A 730 -0.06 5.71 -7.39
N LYS A 731 1.23 5.39 -7.25
CA LYS A 731 2.28 5.94 -8.12
C LYS A 731 2.07 5.53 -9.58
N ARG A 732 1.78 4.26 -9.85
CA ARG A 732 1.67 3.73 -11.22
C ARG A 732 0.44 4.29 -11.94
N LEU A 733 -0.68 4.50 -11.24
CA LEU A 733 -1.85 5.19 -11.79
C LEU A 733 -1.55 6.68 -12.06
N ALA A 734 -0.85 7.38 -11.17
CA ALA A 734 -0.47 8.78 -11.42
C ALA A 734 0.43 8.92 -12.66
N GLU A 735 1.40 8.02 -12.85
CA GLU A 735 2.21 7.96 -14.08
C GLU A 735 1.36 7.75 -15.34
N GLN A 736 0.36 6.86 -15.29
CA GLN A 736 -0.48 6.55 -16.46
C GLN A 736 -1.50 7.68 -16.76
N VAL A 737 -2.07 8.33 -15.74
CA VAL A 737 -2.95 9.49 -15.91
C VAL A 737 -2.17 10.68 -16.48
N GLN A 738 -0.95 10.94 -16.00
CA GLN A 738 -0.09 11.99 -16.57
C GLN A 738 0.25 11.70 -18.04
N ARG A 739 0.54 10.44 -18.39
CA ARG A 739 0.76 10.01 -19.79
C ARG A 739 -0.48 10.16 -20.65
N TYR A 740 -1.67 9.85 -20.12
CA TYR A 740 -2.93 10.00 -20.85
C TYR A 740 -3.16 11.48 -21.22
N VAL A 741 -2.98 12.40 -20.27
CA VAL A 741 -3.09 13.86 -20.51
C VAL A 741 -2.04 14.35 -21.51
N GLN A 742 -0.82 13.81 -21.49
CA GLN A 742 0.23 14.13 -22.47
C GLN A 742 -0.10 13.67 -23.90
N VAL A 743 -0.94 12.65 -24.07
CA VAL A 743 -1.39 12.16 -25.39
C VAL A 743 -2.69 12.84 -25.83
N ASN A 744 -3.62 13.05 -24.89
CA ASN A 744 -4.96 13.59 -25.11
C ASN A 744 -5.18 14.88 -24.26
N PRO A 745 -4.54 16.02 -24.60
CA PRO A 745 -4.63 17.24 -23.79
C PRO A 745 -6.04 17.83 -23.68
N GLY A 746 -6.95 17.50 -24.61
CA GLY A 746 -8.36 17.88 -24.57
C GLY A 746 -9.24 17.09 -23.59
N GLU A 747 -8.73 16.06 -22.92
CA GLU A 747 -9.49 15.19 -22.00
C GLU A 747 -9.05 15.34 -20.53
N GLY A 748 -8.58 16.52 -20.14
CA GLY A 748 -8.18 16.82 -18.75
C GLY A 748 -9.27 16.53 -17.71
N ASP A 749 -10.52 16.89 -18.01
CA ASP A 749 -11.68 16.67 -17.11
C ASP A 749 -12.04 15.18 -16.95
N VAL A 750 -11.81 14.36 -17.97
CA VAL A 750 -11.95 12.90 -17.91
C VAL A 750 -10.91 12.33 -16.93
N CYS A 751 -9.69 12.85 -16.98
CA CYS A 751 -8.59 12.43 -16.11
C CYS A 751 -8.81 12.85 -14.65
N LEU A 752 -9.29 14.08 -14.41
CA LEU A 752 -9.71 14.53 -13.08
C LEU A 752 -10.87 13.67 -12.53
N SER A 753 -11.84 13.32 -13.38
CA SER A 753 -12.93 12.40 -13.03
C SER A 753 -12.42 11.01 -12.66
N MET A 754 -11.42 10.47 -13.37
CA MET A 754 -10.77 9.20 -13.03
C MET A 754 -10.04 9.27 -11.68
N VAL A 755 -9.39 10.39 -11.33
CA VAL A 755 -8.72 10.60 -10.04
C VAL A 755 -9.74 10.65 -8.89
N VAL A 756 -10.82 11.42 -9.03
CA VAL A 756 -11.91 11.49 -8.03
C VAL A 756 -12.58 10.12 -7.86
N LEU A 757 -12.79 9.37 -8.95
CA LEU A 757 -13.34 8.02 -8.92
C LEU A 757 -12.40 7.02 -8.23
N ALA A 758 -11.08 7.13 -8.43
CA ALA A 758 -10.09 6.29 -7.76
C ALA A 758 -10.10 6.50 -6.23
N GLN A 759 -10.13 7.75 -5.80
CA GLN A 759 -10.17 8.11 -4.38
C GLN A 759 -11.49 7.67 -3.71
N THR A 760 -12.64 7.89 -4.37
CA THR A 760 -13.96 7.55 -3.79
C THR A 760 -14.27 6.06 -3.79
N LYS A 761 -13.88 5.30 -4.83
CA LYS A 761 -14.24 3.88 -5.01
C LYS A 761 -13.21 2.89 -4.43
N TYR A 762 -11.94 3.29 -4.34
CA TYR A 762 -10.84 2.40 -3.90
C TYR A 762 -9.97 2.98 -2.77
N SER A 763 -10.20 4.23 -2.36
CA SER A 763 -9.37 4.96 -1.39
C SER A 763 -7.88 4.96 -1.79
N ILE A 764 -7.62 5.46 -3.00
CA ILE A 764 -6.31 5.52 -3.66
C ILE A 764 -6.01 6.99 -3.97
N ALA A 765 -4.97 7.52 -3.33
CA ALA A 765 -4.55 8.91 -3.50
C ALA A 765 -3.72 9.09 -4.79
N VAL A 766 -4.39 9.08 -5.95
CA VAL A 766 -3.76 9.43 -7.23
C VAL A 766 -3.52 10.94 -7.28
N GLN A 767 -2.29 11.37 -7.63
CA GLN A 767 -2.00 12.79 -7.83
C GLN A 767 -2.73 13.31 -9.09
N PRO A 768 -3.33 14.52 -9.05
CA PRO A 768 -3.96 15.11 -10.23
C PRO A 768 -2.91 15.42 -11.30
N PRO A 769 -3.24 15.28 -12.59
CA PRO A 769 -2.29 15.51 -13.67
C PRO A 769 -1.86 16.98 -13.75
N VAL A 770 -0.56 17.20 -13.96
CA VAL A 770 0.01 18.53 -14.22
C VAL A 770 -0.25 18.88 -15.68
N LEU A 771 -1.25 19.75 -15.91
CA LEU A 771 -1.51 20.40 -17.19
C LEU A 771 -0.48 21.51 -17.41
N HIS A 772 0.32 21.43 -18.47
CA HIS A 772 1.24 22.51 -18.83
C HIS A 772 0.47 23.63 -19.55
N PRO A 773 0.61 24.91 -19.14
CA PRO A 773 -0.23 26.01 -19.61
C PRO A 773 -0.02 26.41 -21.08
N SER A 774 0.91 25.76 -21.78
CA SER A 774 1.32 26.07 -23.16
C SER A 774 0.52 25.33 -24.24
N GLN A 775 -0.48 24.52 -23.88
CA GLN A 775 -1.19 23.63 -24.81
C GLN A 775 -2.73 23.73 -24.74
N SER A 776 -3.28 24.67 -23.98
CA SER A 776 -4.73 24.85 -23.79
C SER A 776 -5.26 26.02 -24.64
N HIS A 777 -5.76 25.71 -25.84
CA HIS A 777 -6.56 26.56 -26.76
C HIS A 777 -5.95 27.89 -27.25
N GLU A 778 -6.22 28.25 -28.51
CA GLU A 778 -5.72 29.47 -29.18
C GLU A 778 -6.50 30.75 -28.79
N GLY A 779 -6.90 30.87 -27.51
CA GLY A 779 -7.68 32.00 -26.99
C GLY A 779 -6.81 33.18 -26.54
N PRO A 780 -7.15 34.44 -26.86
CA PRO A 780 -6.39 35.60 -26.43
C PRO A 780 -6.60 35.92 -24.94
N ASP A 781 -5.52 36.27 -24.24
CA ASP A 781 -5.50 36.43 -22.78
C ASP A 781 -6.18 37.73 -22.30
N MET A 782 -7.14 37.64 -21.37
CA MET A 782 -7.83 38.85 -20.88
C MET A 782 -6.94 39.78 -20.08
N LEU A 783 -5.83 39.28 -19.50
CA LEU A 783 -4.86 40.13 -18.81
C LEU A 783 -4.07 40.99 -19.81
N ASP A 784 -3.59 40.40 -20.90
CA ASP A 784 -2.91 41.13 -21.99
C ASP A 784 -3.85 42.16 -22.64
N ILE A 785 -5.10 41.76 -22.91
CA ILE A 785 -6.16 42.65 -23.41
C ILE A 785 -6.37 43.86 -22.49
N ALA A 786 -6.33 43.67 -21.17
CA ALA A 786 -6.50 44.75 -20.20
C ALA A 786 -5.32 45.75 -20.18
N THR A 787 -4.10 45.32 -20.56
CA THR A 787 -2.96 46.26 -20.71
C THR A 787 -3.17 47.27 -21.84
N ASN A 788 -3.81 46.84 -22.94
CA ASN A 788 -4.07 47.64 -24.14
C ASN A 788 -5.57 47.92 -24.36
N LEU A 789 -6.26 48.25 -23.26
CA LEU A 789 -7.72 48.37 -23.22
C LEU A 789 -8.31 49.41 -24.18
N GLN A 790 -7.54 50.43 -24.59
CA GLN A 790 -7.99 51.42 -25.58
C GLN A 790 -8.13 50.82 -26.99
N GLN A 791 -7.20 49.94 -27.39
CA GLN A 791 -7.33 49.22 -28.66
C GLN A 791 -8.53 48.29 -28.60
N PHE A 792 -8.64 47.47 -27.54
CA PHE A 792 -9.77 46.56 -27.32
C PHE A 792 -11.14 47.27 -27.38
N ALA A 793 -11.32 48.33 -26.58
CA ALA A 793 -12.60 49.05 -26.51
C ALA A 793 -13.03 49.68 -27.85
N SER A 794 -12.08 50.01 -28.72
CA SER A 794 -12.32 50.52 -30.08
C SER A 794 -12.47 49.43 -31.16
N SER A 795 -11.95 48.22 -30.93
CA SER A 795 -11.91 47.13 -31.91
C SER A 795 -12.96 46.04 -31.69
N PHE A 796 -13.57 45.91 -30.52
CA PHE A 796 -14.60 44.90 -30.23
C PHE A 796 -16.00 45.49 -30.06
N THR A 797 -17.02 44.65 -30.17
CA THR A 797 -18.43 44.94 -29.79
C THR A 797 -18.91 43.90 -28.80
N LEU A 798 -19.45 44.37 -27.66
CA LEU A 798 -20.18 43.54 -26.70
C LEU A 798 -21.58 43.20 -27.22
N GLU A 799 -21.94 41.92 -27.26
CA GLU A 799 -23.33 41.48 -27.36
C GLU A 799 -23.91 41.20 -25.97
N LEU A 800 -24.81 42.08 -25.51
CA LEU A 800 -25.36 42.01 -24.14
C LEU A 800 -26.18 40.74 -23.82
N ALA A 801 -26.73 40.06 -24.85
CA ALA A 801 -27.58 38.89 -24.68
C ALA A 801 -26.78 37.59 -24.49
N THR A 802 -25.70 37.40 -25.25
CA THR A 802 -24.78 36.25 -25.14
C THR A 802 -23.61 36.51 -24.19
N GLN A 803 -23.43 37.77 -23.78
CA GLN A 803 -22.30 38.27 -23.00
C GLN A 803 -20.93 38.03 -23.65
N THR A 804 -20.90 37.83 -24.97
CA THR A 804 -19.68 37.67 -25.75
C THR A 804 -19.20 39.00 -26.33
N PHE A 805 -17.89 39.12 -26.56
CA PHE A 805 -17.32 40.12 -27.45
C PHE A 805 -17.03 39.51 -28.80
N VAL A 806 -17.29 40.28 -29.86
CA VAL A 806 -16.92 39.96 -31.25
C VAL A 806 -16.06 41.10 -31.80
N GLU A 807 -14.99 40.76 -32.50
CA GLU A 807 -14.12 41.73 -33.17
C GLU A 807 -14.84 42.45 -34.33
N ARG A 808 -14.63 43.76 -34.48
CA ARG A 808 -15.23 44.58 -35.54
C ARG A 808 -14.55 44.26 -36.88
N PRO A 809 -15.29 43.98 -37.97
CA PRO A 809 -14.70 43.75 -39.30
C PRO A 809 -13.81 44.90 -39.83
N ALA A 810 -14.01 46.12 -39.35
CA ALA A 810 -13.18 47.28 -39.69
C ALA A 810 -11.83 47.33 -38.94
N ALA A 811 -11.66 46.58 -37.85
CA ALA A 811 -10.43 46.50 -37.07
C ALA A 811 -9.46 45.42 -37.57
N ALA A 812 -9.98 44.36 -38.20
CA ALA A 812 -9.21 43.22 -38.73
C ALA A 812 -9.28 43.09 -40.28
N PRO A 813 -8.83 44.10 -41.06
CA PRO A 813 -8.94 44.11 -42.52
C PRO A 813 -8.02 43.07 -43.19
N GLY A 814 -8.51 41.83 -43.31
CA GLY A 814 -7.82 40.72 -43.98
C GLY A 814 -8.05 39.35 -43.33
N ASN A 815 -8.47 39.31 -42.06
CA ASN A 815 -8.75 38.06 -41.37
C ASN A 815 -10.00 37.36 -41.93
N ARG A 816 -9.97 36.03 -42.02
CA ARG A 816 -11.12 35.20 -42.44
C ARG A 816 -12.10 34.89 -41.32
N HIS A 817 -11.66 35.07 -40.08
CA HIS A 817 -12.39 34.81 -38.85
C HIS A 817 -12.22 36.04 -37.95
N LEU A 818 -13.27 36.38 -37.19
CA LEU A 818 -13.23 37.47 -36.21
C LEU A 818 -12.90 36.87 -34.85
N ALA A 819 -12.05 37.53 -34.05
CA ALA A 819 -11.79 37.07 -32.69
C ALA A 819 -13.07 37.18 -31.82
N THR A 820 -13.27 36.20 -30.95
CA THR A 820 -14.33 36.17 -29.94
C THR A 820 -13.74 36.08 -28.54
N LEU A 821 -14.48 36.59 -27.55
CA LEU A 821 -14.23 36.34 -26.13
C LEU A 821 -15.55 36.02 -25.44
N SER A 822 -15.56 34.94 -24.67
CA SER A 822 -16.69 34.45 -23.88
C SER A 822 -16.25 34.17 -22.44
N VAL A 823 -17.10 33.48 -21.67
CA VAL A 823 -16.77 33.07 -20.30
C VAL A 823 -15.68 31.97 -20.28
N ALA A 824 -15.53 31.20 -21.36
CA ALA A 824 -14.49 30.16 -21.45
C ALA A 824 -13.07 30.76 -21.43
N GLU A 825 -12.80 31.77 -22.25
CA GLU A 825 -11.52 32.48 -22.27
C GLU A 825 -11.27 33.26 -20.96
N ALA A 826 -12.33 33.65 -20.25
CA ALA A 826 -12.24 34.20 -18.89
C ALA A 826 -11.80 33.14 -17.88
N LEU A 827 -12.43 31.94 -17.90
CA LEU A 827 -12.04 30.80 -17.06
C LEU A 827 -10.59 30.40 -17.31
N ASP A 828 -10.15 30.33 -18.56
CA ASP A 828 -8.76 29.97 -18.88
C ASP A 828 -7.76 31.07 -18.49
N THR A 829 -8.15 32.34 -18.55
CA THR A 829 -7.35 33.44 -17.95
C THR A 829 -7.21 33.26 -16.43
N LEU A 830 -8.28 32.90 -15.74
CA LEU A 830 -8.29 32.71 -14.28
C LEU A 830 -7.58 31.42 -13.84
N ARG A 831 -7.62 30.37 -14.65
CA ARG A 831 -6.84 29.14 -14.46
C ARG A 831 -5.34 29.40 -14.62
N ARG A 832 -4.94 30.29 -15.54
CA ARG A 832 -3.52 30.61 -15.81
C ARG A 832 -2.92 31.63 -14.84
N HIS A 833 -3.65 32.67 -14.44
CA HIS A 833 -3.14 33.78 -13.61
C HIS A 833 -3.74 33.85 -12.19
N GLY A 834 -4.67 32.97 -11.85
CA GLY A 834 -5.37 32.97 -10.56
C GLY A 834 -6.38 34.12 -10.40
N LEU A 835 -7.06 34.13 -9.24
CA LEU A 835 -8.16 35.06 -8.97
C LEU A 835 -7.74 36.55 -8.97
N GLY A 836 -6.47 36.84 -8.65
CA GLY A 836 -5.92 38.21 -8.65
C GLY A 836 -5.90 38.88 -10.04
N ALA A 837 -6.03 38.10 -11.12
CA ALA A 837 -6.20 38.65 -12.47
C ALA A 837 -7.46 39.51 -12.58
N VAL A 838 -8.55 39.20 -11.86
CA VAL A 838 -9.77 40.03 -11.86
C VAL A 838 -9.50 41.42 -11.29
N ASP A 839 -8.73 41.52 -10.20
CA ASP A 839 -8.40 42.79 -9.57
C ASP A 839 -7.40 43.60 -10.41
N ALA A 840 -6.46 42.94 -11.09
CA ALA A 840 -5.58 43.58 -12.07
C ALA A 840 -6.38 44.16 -13.26
N ILE A 841 -7.31 43.38 -13.83
CA ILE A 841 -8.21 43.84 -14.91
C ILE A 841 -9.10 44.99 -14.42
N ALA A 842 -9.67 44.89 -13.21
CA ALA A 842 -10.49 45.93 -12.61
C ALA A 842 -9.74 47.26 -12.45
N SER A 843 -8.47 47.22 -12.01
CA SER A 843 -7.61 48.40 -11.88
C SER A 843 -7.36 49.10 -13.23
N HIS A 844 -7.08 48.33 -14.29
CA HIS A 844 -6.93 48.84 -15.65
C HIS A 844 -8.24 49.46 -16.18
N VAL A 845 -9.37 48.77 -15.98
CA VAL A 845 -10.71 49.25 -16.38
C VAL A 845 -11.11 50.54 -15.65
N CYS A 846 -10.94 50.61 -14.32
CA CYS A 846 -11.18 51.84 -13.55
C CYS A 846 -10.29 53.00 -14.02
N SER A 847 -9.00 52.74 -14.25
CA SER A 847 -8.04 53.71 -14.76
C SER A 847 -8.40 54.23 -16.15
N PHE A 848 -8.96 53.37 -17.02
CA PHE A 848 -9.46 53.73 -18.34
C PHE A 848 -10.74 54.57 -18.26
N ILE A 849 -11.71 54.15 -17.44
CA ILE A 849 -12.98 54.88 -17.23
C ILE A 849 -12.71 56.32 -16.77
N PHE A 850 -11.79 56.53 -15.83
CA PHE A 850 -11.42 57.87 -15.36
C PHE A 850 -10.86 58.76 -16.49
N ARG A 851 -9.99 58.21 -17.36
CA ARG A 851 -9.47 58.93 -18.55
C ARG A 851 -10.60 59.29 -19.52
N GLN A 852 -11.52 58.36 -19.77
CA GLN A 852 -12.61 58.54 -20.72
C GLN A 852 -13.67 59.54 -20.24
N VAL A 853 -14.07 59.50 -18.96
CA VAL A 853 -14.95 60.54 -18.40
C VAL A 853 -14.25 61.91 -18.38
N SER A 854 -12.93 61.93 -18.15
CA SER A 854 -12.14 63.16 -18.26
C SER A 854 -12.09 63.74 -19.68
N LEU A 855 -12.16 62.90 -20.72
CA LEU A 855 -12.30 63.33 -22.12
C LEU A 855 -13.72 63.81 -22.42
N LEU A 856 -14.74 63.04 -22.01
CA LEU A 856 -16.15 63.38 -22.16
C LEU A 856 -16.49 64.76 -21.57
N SER A 857 -16.00 65.05 -20.35
CA SER A 857 -16.22 66.35 -19.72
C SER A 857 -15.41 67.49 -20.35
N LYS A 858 -14.21 67.21 -20.91
CA LYS A 858 -13.47 68.22 -21.72
C LYS A 858 -14.24 68.62 -22.98
N VAL A 859 -14.95 67.68 -23.62
CA VAL A 859 -15.83 67.97 -24.77
C VAL A 859 -17.06 68.77 -24.34
N LEU A 860 -17.75 68.32 -23.29
CA LEU A 860 -18.98 68.99 -22.78
C LEU A 860 -18.74 70.36 -22.15
N ARG A 861 -17.48 70.74 -21.88
CA ARG A 861 -17.07 72.10 -21.46
C ARG A 861 -17.07 73.13 -22.60
N GLY A 862 -17.08 72.71 -23.88
CA GLY A 862 -17.04 73.65 -25.00
C GLY A 862 -18.20 74.64 -24.98
N GLU A 863 -17.90 75.94 -24.91
CA GLU A 863 -18.87 76.99 -24.56
C GLU A 863 -20.14 76.97 -25.44
N HIS A 864 -19.98 76.83 -26.76
CA HIS A 864 -21.09 76.77 -27.70
C HIS A 864 -21.98 75.52 -27.51
N LEU A 865 -21.37 74.37 -27.18
CA LEU A 865 -22.09 73.13 -26.89
C LEU A 865 -22.83 73.23 -25.55
N GLN A 866 -22.16 73.76 -24.51
CA GLN A 866 -22.76 73.97 -23.20
C GLN A 866 -23.92 74.97 -23.27
N ALA A 867 -23.80 76.05 -24.05
CA ALA A 867 -24.88 77.03 -24.25
C ALA A 867 -26.11 76.39 -24.94
N ARG A 868 -25.92 75.57 -25.98
CA ARG A 868 -27.02 74.87 -26.67
C ARG A 868 -27.70 73.84 -25.75
N LEU A 869 -26.94 73.10 -24.95
CA LEU A 869 -27.48 72.15 -23.95
C LEU A 869 -28.22 72.87 -22.81
N GLN A 870 -27.76 74.04 -22.35
CA GLN A 870 -28.49 74.86 -21.39
C GLN A 870 -29.81 75.42 -21.97
N GLN A 871 -29.84 75.73 -23.27
CA GLN A 871 -31.06 76.17 -23.95
C GLN A 871 -32.12 75.04 -24.02
N GLU A 872 -31.70 73.80 -24.29
CA GLU A 872 -32.60 72.64 -24.23
C GLU A 872 -33.02 72.31 -22.79
N LEU A 873 -32.13 72.43 -21.79
CA LEU A 873 -32.51 72.28 -20.38
C LEU A 873 -33.60 73.28 -19.99
N ARG A 874 -33.45 74.56 -20.35
CA ARG A 874 -34.49 75.59 -20.11
C ARG A 874 -35.82 75.21 -20.77
N PHE A 875 -35.80 74.67 -21.99
CA PHE A 875 -37.00 74.18 -22.66
C PHE A 875 -37.64 72.99 -21.91
N THR A 876 -36.86 72.03 -21.41
CA THR A 876 -37.39 70.91 -20.61
C THR A 876 -37.98 71.39 -19.27
N SER A 877 -37.36 72.37 -18.61
CA SER A 877 -37.92 73.00 -17.40
C SER A 877 -39.21 73.77 -17.70
N GLN A 878 -39.30 74.47 -18.83
CA GLN A 878 -40.51 75.15 -19.27
C GLN A 878 -41.64 74.16 -19.60
N LEU A 879 -41.31 73.02 -20.24
CA LEU A 879 -42.25 71.94 -20.52
C LEU A 879 -42.82 71.37 -19.20
N GLY A 880 -41.98 71.18 -18.18
CA GLY A 880 -42.44 70.77 -16.85
C GLY A 880 -43.27 71.82 -16.11
N GLN A 881 -42.92 73.11 -16.22
CA GLN A 881 -43.62 74.20 -15.55
C GLN A 881 -45.00 74.51 -16.18
N ALA A 882 -45.10 74.48 -17.51
CA ALA A 882 -46.37 74.67 -18.22
C ALA A 882 -47.40 73.56 -17.91
N MET A 883 -46.93 72.40 -17.44
CA MET A 883 -47.77 71.24 -17.10
C MET A 883 -48.33 71.27 -15.67
N GLY A 884 -47.94 72.24 -14.84
CA GLY A 884 -48.43 72.40 -13.46
C GLY A 884 -49.92 72.74 -13.34
N GLN A 885 -50.64 72.90 -14.46
CA GLN A 885 -52.05 73.29 -14.51
C GLN A 885 -52.86 72.37 -15.46
N GLY A 886 -53.25 71.19 -14.96
CA GLY A 886 -54.46 70.47 -15.45
C GLY A 886 -54.29 69.33 -16.46
N ALA A 887 -53.07 69.02 -16.94
CA ALA A 887 -52.86 67.90 -17.86
C ALA A 887 -52.66 66.56 -17.12
N ARG A 888 -53.28 65.47 -17.60
CA ARG A 888 -53.32 64.17 -16.91
C ARG A 888 -52.12 63.24 -17.16
N GLU A 889 -51.27 63.54 -18.15
CA GLU A 889 -50.04 62.78 -18.45
C GLU A 889 -48.88 63.71 -18.83
N PRO A 890 -47.64 63.50 -18.32
CA PRO A 890 -46.45 64.24 -18.75
C PRO A 890 -46.14 64.10 -20.26
N VAL A 891 -46.08 65.23 -20.96
CA VAL A 891 -45.68 65.31 -22.38
C VAL A 891 -44.21 64.94 -22.53
N ALA A 892 -43.91 63.97 -23.41
CA ALA A 892 -42.55 63.49 -23.65
C ALA A 892 -41.71 64.44 -24.52
N TYR A 893 -40.39 64.44 -24.34
CA TYR A 893 -39.46 65.33 -25.05
C TYR A 893 -39.52 65.11 -26.58
N PRO A 894 -39.93 66.10 -27.40
CA PRO A 894 -40.24 65.86 -28.82
C PRO A 894 -39.05 65.38 -29.65
N MET A 895 -39.23 64.25 -30.35
CA MET A 895 -38.23 63.64 -31.24
C MET A 895 -37.56 64.64 -32.19
N HIS A 896 -38.33 65.50 -32.85
CA HIS A 896 -37.80 66.51 -33.79
C HIS A 896 -36.88 67.54 -33.11
N ARG A 897 -37.02 67.82 -31.80
CA ARG A 897 -36.08 68.69 -31.06
C ARG A 897 -34.73 68.02 -30.83
N ALA A 898 -34.69 66.71 -30.66
CA ALA A 898 -33.43 65.96 -30.60
C ALA A 898 -32.72 65.92 -31.98
N GLU A 899 -33.47 65.81 -33.08
CA GLU A 899 -32.92 65.93 -34.44
C GLU A 899 -32.34 67.33 -34.68
N LEU A 900 -33.08 68.38 -34.30
CA LEU A 900 -32.61 69.76 -34.40
C LEU A 900 -31.33 69.97 -33.58
N LEU A 901 -31.29 69.52 -32.31
CA LEU A 901 -30.10 69.56 -31.46
C LEU A 901 -28.90 68.85 -32.10
N ALA A 902 -29.09 67.64 -32.65
CA ALA A 902 -28.04 66.91 -33.36
C ALA A 902 -27.57 67.67 -34.63
N SER A 903 -28.48 68.31 -35.36
CA SER A 903 -28.16 69.08 -36.57
C SER A 903 -27.45 70.41 -36.26
N ASP A 904 -27.81 71.07 -35.17
CA ASP A 904 -27.20 72.32 -34.71
C ASP A 904 -25.78 72.05 -34.20
N VAL A 905 -25.58 71.01 -33.39
CA VAL A 905 -24.24 70.67 -32.89
C VAL A 905 -23.31 70.20 -34.02
N ARG A 906 -23.84 69.57 -35.08
CA ARG A 906 -23.07 69.31 -36.32
C ARG A 906 -22.61 70.59 -37.04
N ARG A 907 -23.26 71.73 -36.84
CA ARG A 907 -22.83 73.06 -37.35
C ARG A 907 -21.82 73.77 -36.46
N LEU A 908 -21.63 73.32 -35.20
CA LEU A 908 -20.64 73.90 -34.27
C LEU A 908 -19.19 73.41 -34.52
N GLY A 909 -18.99 72.53 -35.51
CA GLY A 909 -17.68 72.00 -35.91
C GLY A 909 -17.52 70.50 -35.66
N LEU A 910 -16.37 69.97 -36.08
CA LEU A 910 -16.01 68.56 -35.94
C LEU A 910 -15.01 68.37 -34.80
N ALA A 911 -15.17 67.26 -34.07
CA ALA A 911 -14.21 66.75 -33.10
C ALA A 911 -13.10 65.95 -33.78
N ARG A 912 -12.23 65.30 -32.99
CA ARG A 912 -11.22 64.36 -33.53
C ARG A 912 -11.92 63.27 -34.35
N GLY A 913 -11.37 62.98 -35.54
CA GLY A 913 -11.87 61.92 -36.44
C GLY A 913 -13.05 62.32 -37.34
N ASN A 914 -13.26 63.60 -37.63
CA ASN A 914 -14.35 64.12 -38.47
C ASN A 914 -15.78 63.80 -37.98
N LEU A 915 -15.93 63.41 -36.71
CA LEU A 915 -17.23 63.21 -36.06
C LEU A 915 -17.76 64.53 -35.49
N SER A 916 -19.09 64.67 -35.33
CA SER A 916 -19.64 65.77 -34.54
C SER A 916 -19.31 65.58 -33.05
N TYR A 917 -19.37 66.65 -32.25
CA TYR A 917 -19.11 66.55 -30.80
C TYR A 917 -20.01 65.54 -30.09
N LEU A 918 -21.29 65.43 -30.45
CA LEU A 918 -22.21 64.43 -29.86
C LEU A 918 -21.97 63.02 -30.40
N ASP A 919 -21.63 62.88 -31.69
CA ASP A 919 -21.28 61.58 -32.26
C ASP A 919 -19.97 61.04 -31.65
N PHE A 920 -18.99 61.91 -31.37
CA PHE A 920 -17.75 61.59 -30.65
C PHE A 920 -18.01 61.23 -29.19
N CYS A 921 -18.83 61.99 -28.45
CA CYS A 921 -19.30 61.60 -27.12
C CYS A 921 -19.97 60.21 -27.17
N GLY A 922 -20.72 59.91 -28.23
CA GLY A 922 -21.32 58.59 -28.45
C GLY A 922 -20.30 57.46 -28.57
N VAL A 923 -19.15 57.69 -29.23
CA VAL A 923 -18.05 56.72 -29.29
C VAL A 923 -17.42 56.51 -27.90
N LEU A 924 -17.16 57.57 -27.14
CA LEU A 924 -16.59 57.45 -25.78
C LEU A 924 -17.52 56.64 -24.86
N VAL A 925 -18.84 56.79 -25.00
CA VAL A 925 -19.83 56.00 -24.26
C VAL A 925 -19.82 54.52 -24.69
N SER A 926 -19.69 54.21 -25.98
CA SER A 926 -19.51 52.82 -26.45
C SER A 926 -18.21 52.20 -25.90
N GLU A 927 -17.08 52.93 -25.93
CA GLU A 927 -15.78 52.46 -25.40
C GLU A 927 -15.82 52.22 -23.88
N LEU A 928 -16.48 53.12 -23.13
CA LEU A 928 -16.72 52.94 -21.69
C LEU A 928 -17.51 51.67 -21.38
N GLY A 929 -18.60 51.41 -22.13
CA GLY A 929 -19.39 50.19 -21.96
C GLY A 929 -18.64 48.91 -22.34
N ASN A 930 -17.84 48.94 -23.41
CA ASN A 930 -16.98 47.82 -23.77
C ASN A 930 -15.97 47.48 -22.65
N ALA A 931 -15.35 48.49 -22.03
CA ALA A 931 -14.44 48.28 -20.90
C ALA A 931 -15.15 47.70 -19.66
N LEU A 932 -16.37 48.18 -19.35
CA LEU A 932 -17.21 47.64 -18.28
C LEU A 932 -17.66 46.19 -18.56
N GLY A 933 -17.93 45.87 -19.82
CA GLY A 933 -18.29 44.51 -20.26
C GLY A 933 -17.15 43.51 -20.03
N LEU A 934 -15.90 43.90 -20.27
CA LEU A 934 -14.73 43.04 -20.02
C LEU A 934 -14.57 42.72 -18.53
N LEU A 935 -14.76 43.72 -17.67
CA LEU A 935 -14.74 43.51 -16.22
C LEU A 935 -15.88 42.59 -15.77
N ARG A 936 -17.10 42.77 -16.30
CA ARG A 936 -18.24 41.89 -16.03
C ARG A 936 -17.96 40.44 -16.48
N LEU A 937 -17.31 40.26 -17.62
CA LEU A 937 -16.95 38.94 -18.15
C LEU A 937 -15.91 38.23 -17.27
N ALA A 938 -14.87 38.94 -16.82
CA ALA A 938 -13.88 38.41 -15.88
C ALA A 938 -14.50 38.08 -14.49
N GLN A 939 -15.44 38.91 -14.01
CA GLN A 939 -16.19 38.63 -12.78
C GLN A 939 -17.11 37.40 -12.92
N GLN A 940 -17.67 37.16 -14.10
CA GLN A 940 -18.52 35.99 -14.39
C GLN A 940 -17.72 34.69 -14.44
N GLY A 941 -16.55 34.67 -15.10
CA GLY A 941 -15.64 33.53 -15.04
C GLY A 941 -15.21 33.17 -13.61
N ARG A 942 -15.04 34.18 -12.73
CA ARG A 942 -14.78 33.95 -11.30
C ARG A 942 -15.94 33.25 -10.57
N LEU A 943 -17.19 33.57 -10.91
CA LEU A 943 -18.37 32.92 -10.33
C LEU A 943 -18.51 31.48 -10.80
N GLU A 944 -18.23 31.21 -12.08
CA GLU A 944 -18.30 29.85 -12.65
C GLU A 944 -17.16 28.95 -12.11
N LEU A 945 -15.96 29.50 -11.91
CA LEU A 945 -14.87 28.81 -11.21
C LEU A 945 -15.21 28.50 -9.74
N ALA A 946 -15.92 29.40 -9.05
CA ALA A 946 -16.39 29.15 -7.69
C ALA A 946 -17.52 28.11 -7.64
N SER A 947 -18.43 28.10 -8.63
CA SER A 947 -19.53 27.13 -8.74
C SER A 947 -19.01 25.72 -9.02
N THR A 948 -18.06 25.57 -9.96
CA THR A 948 -17.41 24.28 -10.26
C THR A 948 -16.63 23.76 -9.04
N ALA A 949 -15.89 24.62 -8.33
CA ALA A 949 -15.23 24.23 -7.08
C ALA A 949 -16.22 23.78 -5.98
N ALA A 950 -17.35 24.49 -5.81
CA ALA A 950 -18.38 24.13 -4.83
C ALA A 950 -19.06 22.79 -5.12
N SER A 951 -19.20 22.41 -6.41
CA SER A 951 -19.82 21.14 -6.82
C SER A 951 -19.08 19.89 -6.33
N GLY A 952 -17.80 20.03 -5.94
CA GLY A 952 -16.97 18.95 -5.40
C GLY A 952 -17.22 18.61 -3.92
N ILE A 953 -18.13 19.31 -3.22
CA ILE A 953 -18.39 19.14 -1.79
C ILE A 953 -19.67 18.32 -1.56
N PRO A 954 -19.60 17.07 -1.08
CA PRO A 954 -20.78 16.26 -0.81
C PRO A 954 -21.61 16.82 0.35
N GLY A 955 -22.85 17.23 0.08
CA GLY A 955 -23.82 17.63 1.11
C GLY A 955 -24.73 18.81 0.74
N LEU A 956 -24.34 19.68 -0.20
CA LEU A 956 -25.08 20.89 -0.53
C LEU A 956 -26.31 20.69 -1.44
N ASN A 957 -26.47 19.50 -2.04
CA ASN A 957 -27.49 19.25 -3.08
C ASN A 957 -28.90 18.92 -2.53
N SER A 958 -29.13 18.92 -1.21
CA SER A 958 -30.41 18.57 -0.60
C SER A 958 -31.35 19.78 -0.36
N GLY A 959 -31.29 20.79 -1.22
CA GLY A 959 -32.16 21.96 -1.17
C GLY A 959 -32.33 22.59 -2.55
N THR A 960 -33.57 22.76 -3.01
CA THR A 960 -33.89 23.34 -4.33
C THR A 960 -33.66 24.85 -4.34
N LEU A 961 -32.44 25.27 -4.64
CA LEU A 961 -32.14 26.64 -5.06
C LEU A 961 -32.72 26.87 -6.47
N PRO A 962 -33.59 27.88 -6.69
CA PRO A 962 -34.10 28.19 -8.02
C PRO A 962 -32.98 28.67 -8.94
N THR A 963 -32.85 28.08 -10.13
CA THR A 963 -31.79 28.40 -11.11
C THR A 963 -32.05 29.71 -11.86
N ALA A 964 -32.22 30.81 -11.12
CA ALA A 964 -32.66 32.12 -11.61
C ALA A 964 -31.53 32.93 -12.30
N CYS A 965 -30.83 32.33 -13.26
CA CYS A 965 -29.77 32.98 -14.07
C CYS A 965 -29.77 32.61 -15.57
N HIS A 966 -30.80 31.95 -16.10
CA HIS A 966 -31.00 31.81 -17.56
C HIS A 966 -32.30 32.48 -18.01
N GLY A 967 -32.17 33.70 -18.54
CA GLY A 967 -33.28 34.45 -19.12
C GLY A 967 -33.63 34.03 -20.55
N SER A 968 -34.12 32.80 -20.76
CA SER A 968 -34.74 32.44 -22.05
C SER A 968 -36.10 33.13 -22.16
N LEU A 969 -36.25 34.00 -23.16
CA LEU A 969 -37.49 34.77 -23.40
C LEU A 969 -38.41 34.04 -24.39
N ASP A 970 -38.82 32.82 -24.04
CA ASP A 970 -39.91 32.15 -24.74
C ASP A 970 -41.25 32.71 -24.27
N ARG A 971 -41.92 33.44 -25.17
CA ARG A 971 -43.31 33.84 -25.03
C ARG A 971 -44.20 32.85 -25.78
N ASP A 972 -45.01 32.09 -25.05
CA ASP A 972 -46.47 32.17 -25.12
C ASP A 972 -47.12 31.16 -24.14
N HIS A 973 -48.45 31.18 -24.04
CA HIS A 973 -49.28 30.30 -23.19
C HIS A 973 -49.18 30.49 -21.66
N LEU A 974 -49.85 31.54 -21.17
CA LEU A 974 -50.39 31.59 -19.80
C LEU A 974 -51.76 30.89 -19.73
N PRO A 975 -51.96 29.88 -18.87
CA PRO A 975 -53.26 29.56 -18.31
C PRO A 975 -53.44 30.28 -16.95
N SER A 976 -54.54 31.00 -16.79
CA SER A 976 -54.88 31.69 -15.55
C SER A 976 -55.58 30.76 -14.56
N ASN A 977 -55.07 30.65 -13.33
CA ASN A 977 -55.81 30.93 -12.09
C ASN A 977 -54.93 30.72 -10.85
N ALA A 978 -55.27 31.41 -9.77
CA ALA A 978 -54.67 31.20 -8.45
C ALA A 978 -55.77 31.01 -7.40
N SER A 979 -55.83 29.82 -6.78
CA SER A 979 -56.24 29.62 -5.38
C SER A 979 -55.96 28.18 -4.91
N ASP A 980 -55.90 28.03 -3.58
CA ASP A 980 -56.12 26.78 -2.81
C ASP A 980 -55.09 25.64 -2.93
N TRP A 981 -55.44 24.52 -2.25
CA TRP A 981 -54.69 23.28 -2.02
C TRP A 981 -53.70 23.24 -0.84
N GLY A 982 -54.22 23.62 0.33
CA GLY A 982 -53.98 22.81 1.52
C GLY A 982 -54.88 21.55 1.52
N GLY A 983 -54.49 20.50 2.25
CA GLY A 983 -55.21 19.22 2.32
C GLY A 983 -54.62 18.19 1.34
N GLY A 984 -53.90 17.20 1.87
CA GLY A 984 -53.28 16.15 1.07
C GLY A 984 -54.17 14.92 0.88
N SER A 985 -53.62 13.91 0.21
CA SER A 985 -53.85 12.49 0.51
C SER A 985 -52.76 11.65 -0.16
N LEU A 986 -52.21 10.68 0.56
CA LEU A 986 -51.49 9.55 -0.04
C LEU A 986 -52.54 8.56 -0.57
N PRO A 987 -52.34 7.92 -1.74
CA PRO A 987 -53.02 6.68 -2.06
C PRO A 987 -52.46 5.57 -1.17
N VAL A 988 -53.33 4.93 -0.39
CA VAL A 988 -53.09 3.63 0.24
C VAL A 988 -54.00 2.62 -0.45
N ASP A 989 -53.51 1.40 -0.65
CA ASP A 989 -54.23 0.11 -0.71
C ASP A 989 -53.42 -0.92 -1.54
N GLN A 990 -53.28 -2.19 -1.15
CA GLN A 990 -53.68 -2.86 0.09
C GLN A 990 -52.84 -4.14 0.34
N ASP A 991 -53.12 -4.84 1.45
CA ASP A 991 -52.76 -6.22 1.83
C ASP A 991 -51.27 -6.54 2.12
N GLU A 992 -50.82 -6.79 3.36
CA GLU A 992 -51.17 -7.80 4.40
C GLU A 992 -50.27 -9.08 4.33
N ARG A 993 -49.79 -9.69 5.43
CA ARG A 993 -50.05 -9.50 6.89
C ARG A 993 -48.88 -9.97 7.79
N ASP A 994 -49.09 -9.84 9.11
CA ASP A 994 -48.38 -10.46 10.27
C ASP A 994 -46.94 -9.96 10.58
N ALA A 995 -46.64 -9.17 11.63
CA ALA A 995 -46.79 -9.32 13.10
C ALA A 995 -45.47 -9.84 13.77
N GLU A 996 -45.03 -9.39 14.97
CA GLU A 996 -45.59 -8.47 15.97
C GLU A 996 -44.50 -7.84 16.88
N ALA A 997 -44.92 -6.94 17.81
CA ALA A 997 -44.22 -6.44 19.02
C ALA A 997 -43.00 -5.48 18.91
N GLY A 998 -43.12 -4.31 19.57
CA GLY A 998 -42.04 -3.34 19.85
C GLY A 998 -41.57 -3.39 21.34
N PRO A 999 -41.36 -2.26 22.08
CA PRO A 999 -41.91 -0.92 21.84
C PRO A 999 -41.01 0.32 22.13
N SER A 1000 -41.58 1.50 21.89
CA SER A 1000 -41.39 2.79 22.60
C SER A 1000 -40.05 3.56 22.55
N SER A 1001 -40.15 4.82 22.13
CA SER A 1001 -39.21 5.92 22.40
C SER A 1001 -39.56 6.68 23.68
N ALA A 1002 -38.57 7.19 24.44
CA ALA A 1002 -38.81 8.25 25.43
C ALA A 1002 -37.57 9.13 25.77
N ALA A 1003 -37.66 10.41 25.40
CA ALA A 1003 -37.33 11.61 26.18
C ALA A 1003 -35.94 11.90 26.83
N ALA A 1004 -35.64 13.22 26.86
CA ALA A 1004 -35.13 14.01 28.00
C ALA A 1004 -33.68 14.60 27.98
N LYS A 1005 -33.63 15.90 27.65
CA LYS A 1005 -32.99 17.01 28.40
C LYS A 1005 -31.68 16.79 29.22
N ALA A 1006 -30.61 17.41 28.69
CA ALA A 1006 -29.83 18.50 29.32
C ALA A 1006 -28.75 18.25 30.42
N SER A 1007 -27.77 19.18 30.39
CA SER A 1007 -26.83 19.63 31.43
C SER A 1007 -25.72 18.70 31.99
N GLY A 1008 -24.48 18.98 31.55
CA GLY A 1008 -23.43 19.54 32.44
C GLY A 1008 -22.58 18.60 33.31
N GLY A 1009 -21.27 18.51 33.02
CA GLY A 1009 -20.29 17.92 33.95
C GLY A 1009 -18.86 17.75 33.39
N ALA A 1010 -17.90 18.46 33.97
CA ALA A 1010 -16.44 18.27 33.82
C ALA A 1010 -15.76 18.69 35.16
N PRO A 1011 -14.44 18.51 35.40
CA PRO A 1011 -13.37 17.88 34.60
C PRO A 1011 -12.45 16.89 35.38
N ARG A 1012 -11.41 16.32 34.73
CA ARG A 1012 -9.99 16.20 35.24
C ARG A 1012 -9.01 15.63 34.16
N ARG A 1013 -7.69 15.74 34.40
CA ARG A 1013 -6.51 15.57 33.48
C ARG A 1013 -5.24 15.25 34.32
N PRO A 1014 -4.01 15.04 33.75
CA PRO A 1014 -3.59 14.58 32.40
C PRO A 1014 -3.10 13.10 32.54
N PRO A 1015 -1.91 12.56 32.11
CA PRO A 1015 -0.87 12.90 31.08
C PRO A 1015 -1.40 13.04 29.62
N GLN A 1016 -0.65 13.18 28.49
CA GLN A 1016 0.79 13.10 28.09
C GLN A 1016 1.40 11.68 27.89
N ASP A 1017 2.43 11.40 27.08
CA ASP A 1017 3.31 12.22 26.20
C ASP A 1017 2.89 12.32 24.71
N GLU A 1018 3.57 13.17 23.93
CA GLU A 1018 3.32 13.55 22.52
C GLU A 1018 4.66 13.62 21.72
N PRO A 1019 4.75 13.78 20.37
CA PRO A 1019 4.05 14.76 19.50
C PRO A 1019 3.48 14.18 18.17
N GLY A 1020 2.75 14.91 17.31
CA GLY A 1020 2.17 16.26 17.41
C GLY A 1020 1.85 16.90 16.03
N SER A 1021 0.97 17.91 16.00
CA SER A 1021 0.61 18.75 14.82
C SER A 1021 -0.33 18.17 13.73
N VAL A 1022 -1.65 18.22 13.98
CA VAL A 1022 -2.72 18.36 12.95
C VAL A 1022 -3.88 19.27 13.42
N ALA A 1023 -4.18 19.26 14.73
CA ALA A 1023 -5.43 19.78 15.33
C ALA A 1023 -5.79 21.28 15.13
N TRP A 1024 -4.95 22.11 14.51
CA TRP A 1024 -5.21 23.55 14.34
C TRP A 1024 -6.03 23.89 13.09
N ALA A 1025 -6.16 22.97 12.13
CA ALA A 1025 -6.96 23.20 10.92
C ALA A 1025 -8.48 23.00 11.13
N GLU A 1026 -8.87 22.06 11.99
CA GLU A 1026 -10.28 21.69 12.18
C GLU A 1026 -11.06 22.75 12.95
N GLN A 1027 -10.49 23.30 14.03
CA GLN A 1027 -11.14 24.35 14.82
C GLN A 1027 -11.42 25.61 13.99
N GLY A 1028 -10.45 26.06 13.18
CA GLY A 1028 -10.62 27.22 12.30
C GLY A 1028 -11.67 27.01 11.18
N LEU A 1029 -12.03 25.76 10.88
CA LEU A 1029 -13.10 25.43 9.93
C LEU A 1029 -14.46 25.29 10.64
N GLN A 1030 -14.50 24.74 11.86
CA GLN A 1030 -15.71 24.65 12.68
C GLN A 1030 -16.18 26.02 13.19
N ASP A 1031 -15.28 26.92 13.60
CA ASP A 1031 -15.61 28.30 13.98
C ASP A 1031 -16.12 29.14 12.79
N ARG A 1032 -15.77 28.75 11.55
CA ARG A 1032 -16.33 29.36 10.32
C ARG A 1032 -17.69 28.78 9.94
N LEU A 1033 -17.94 27.51 10.24
CA LEU A 1033 -19.23 26.86 10.01
C LEU A 1033 -20.29 27.25 11.05
N SER A 1034 -19.90 27.47 12.32
CA SER A 1034 -20.81 27.98 13.35
C SER A 1034 -21.28 29.40 13.04
N HIS A 1035 -20.37 30.28 12.61
CA HIS A 1035 -20.71 31.65 12.21
C HIS A 1035 -21.66 31.70 11.00
N LEU A 1036 -21.55 30.74 10.06
CA LEU A 1036 -22.52 30.57 8.97
C LEU A 1036 -23.90 30.09 9.49
N HIS A 1037 -23.92 29.23 10.50
CA HIS A 1037 -25.16 28.72 11.09
C HIS A 1037 -25.93 29.79 11.89
N GLU A 1038 -25.23 30.67 12.59
CA GLU A 1038 -25.85 31.83 13.27
C GLU A 1038 -26.42 32.85 12.27
N CYS A 1039 -25.70 33.17 11.18
CA CYS A 1039 -26.21 34.05 10.13
C CYS A 1039 -27.48 33.50 9.44
N VAL A 1040 -27.60 32.19 9.24
CA VAL A 1040 -28.77 31.57 8.58
C VAL A 1040 -30.00 31.47 9.51
N THR A 1041 -29.83 31.61 10.83
CA THR A 1041 -30.92 31.47 11.81
C THR A 1041 -31.48 32.80 12.34
N GLY A 1042 -30.78 33.92 12.13
CA GLY A 1042 -31.30 35.27 12.36
C GLY A 1042 -32.13 35.76 11.17
N GLY A 1043 -33.47 35.77 11.29
CA GLY A 1043 -34.38 35.99 10.16
C GLY A 1043 -34.39 37.38 9.50
N LEU A 1044 -33.45 37.62 8.57
CA LEU A 1044 -33.48 38.61 7.49
C LEU A 1044 -32.98 37.97 6.17
N ASP A 1045 -32.87 38.74 5.07
CA ASP A 1045 -32.76 38.21 3.70
C ASP A 1045 -31.55 37.27 3.43
N PRO A 1046 -31.76 35.96 3.23
CA PRO A 1046 -30.68 34.96 3.24
C PRO A 1046 -29.72 35.04 2.05
N MET A 1047 -30.11 35.69 0.96
CA MET A 1047 -29.25 35.88 -0.23
C MET A 1047 -28.17 36.94 -0.03
N ALA A 1048 -28.36 37.89 0.90
CA ALA A 1048 -27.37 38.92 1.20
C ALA A 1048 -26.24 38.36 2.07
N ASP A 1049 -26.60 37.66 3.14
CA ASP A 1049 -25.63 37.15 4.13
C ASP A 1049 -24.83 35.95 3.62
N LEU A 1050 -25.39 35.12 2.72
CA LEU A 1050 -24.60 34.08 2.03
C LEU A 1050 -23.49 34.71 1.16
N ALA A 1051 -23.76 35.83 0.49
CA ALA A 1051 -22.78 36.54 -0.32
C ALA A 1051 -21.71 37.23 0.55
N ALA A 1052 -22.11 37.83 1.67
CA ALA A 1052 -21.19 38.43 2.64
C ALA A 1052 -20.29 37.38 3.32
N GLY A 1053 -20.87 36.24 3.71
CA GLY A 1053 -20.15 35.10 4.28
C GLY A 1053 -19.06 34.58 3.34
N LEU A 1054 -19.41 34.34 2.07
CA LEU A 1054 -18.46 33.89 1.04
C LEU A 1054 -17.35 34.94 0.78
N GLN A 1055 -17.65 36.24 0.79
CA GLN A 1055 -16.63 37.29 0.71
C GLN A 1055 -15.65 37.25 1.90
N SER A 1056 -16.14 37.01 3.12
CA SER A 1056 -15.27 36.91 4.31
C SER A 1056 -14.33 35.70 4.28
N VAL A 1057 -14.76 34.59 3.66
CA VAL A 1057 -13.92 33.40 3.44
C VAL A 1057 -12.83 33.68 2.40
N LEU A 1058 -13.15 34.42 1.33
CA LEU A 1058 -12.29 34.69 0.17
C LEU A 1058 -11.33 35.90 0.32
N HIS A 1059 -11.42 36.68 1.40
CA HIS A 1059 -10.59 37.89 1.62
C HIS A 1059 -9.74 37.85 2.91
N GLY A 1060 -9.56 36.68 3.51
CA GLY A 1060 -8.52 36.48 4.53
C GLY A 1060 -7.11 36.59 3.92
N PRO A 1061 -6.10 37.07 4.66
CA PRO A 1061 -4.74 37.21 4.15
C PRO A 1061 -4.14 35.83 3.84
N VAL A 1062 -3.64 35.67 2.60
CA VAL A 1062 -2.96 34.45 2.16
C VAL A 1062 -1.61 34.34 2.86
N GLN A 1063 -1.44 33.33 3.70
CA GLN A 1063 -0.11 32.85 4.09
C GLN A 1063 0.36 31.84 3.04
N GLU A 1064 1.52 32.09 2.44
CA GLU A 1064 2.12 31.18 1.46
C GLU A 1064 2.55 29.87 2.13
N PRO A 1065 2.20 28.69 1.57
CA PRO A 1065 2.67 27.41 2.08
C PRO A 1065 4.12 27.16 1.67
N THR A 1066 5.08 27.82 2.34
CA THR A 1066 6.51 27.61 2.11
C THR A 1066 6.95 26.23 2.60
N VAL A 1067 6.87 25.21 1.73
CA VAL A 1067 7.41 23.88 1.98
C VAL A 1067 8.94 23.96 2.00
N ARG A 1068 9.52 24.02 3.20
CA ARG A 1068 10.97 23.90 3.38
C ARG A 1068 11.43 22.47 3.09
N SER A 1069 12.24 22.29 2.06
CA SER A 1069 13.06 21.10 1.89
C SER A 1069 14.08 20.97 3.05
N PRO A 1070 14.35 19.76 3.57
CA PRO A 1070 15.37 19.57 4.59
C PRO A 1070 16.78 19.84 4.03
N THR A 1071 17.64 20.46 4.82
CA THR A 1071 19.00 20.83 4.43
C THR A 1071 19.97 19.65 4.52
N GLY A 1072 20.54 19.24 3.39
CA GLY A 1072 21.80 18.51 3.31
C GLY A 1072 22.93 19.44 2.88
N SER A 1073 24.15 19.20 3.36
CA SER A 1073 25.31 20.08 3.12
C SER A 1073 26.13 19.68 1.89
N GLU A 1074 26.59 20.65 1.08
CA GLU A 1074 28.01 21.06 1.02
C GLU A 1074 28.36 22.04 -0.14
N GLY A 1075 29.46 22.78 0.07
CA GLY A 1075 30.28 23.61 -0.84
C GLY A 1075 29.87 23.94 -2.28
N GLY A 1076 29.77 25.24 -2.59
CA GLY A 1076 29.87 25.75 -3.98
C GLY A 1076 29.48 27.21 -4.16
N SER A 1077 30.44 28.08 -4.52
CA SER A 1077 30.21 29.49 -4.91
C SER A 1077 31.17 29.87 -6.04
N PRO A 1078 30.93 30.97 -6.80
CA PRO A 1078 29.66 31.66 -7.08
C PRO A 1078 29.50 32.09 -8.57
N ARG A 1079 28.29 32.46 -9.02
CA ARG A 1079 27.96 33.75 -9.71
C ARG A 1079 26.56 33.79 -10.35
N GLN A 1080 25.96 34.99 -10.31
CA GLN A 1080 24.99 35.59 -11.27
C GLN A 1080 23.72 34.74 -11.59
N HIS A 1081 22.51 35.13 -11.20
CA HIS A 1081 21.97 36.49 -11.05
C HIS A 1081 21.04 36.65 -9.83
N GLU A 1082 21.12 37.80 -9.17
CA GLU A 1082 20.11 38.29 -8.22
C GLU A 1082 20.05 39.83 -8.31
N SER A 1083 19.03 40.44 -7.69
CA SER A 1083 18.74 41.89 -7.64
C SER A 1083 18.38 42.60 -8.97
N LEU A 1084 17.07 42.74 -9.20
CA LEU A 1084 16.49 43.96 -9.76
C LEU A 1084 15.27 44.38 -8.92
N SER A 1085 15.51 44.58 -7.62
CA SER A 1085 14.49 44.88 -6.61
C SER A 1085 14.88 46.04 -5.70
N GLN A 1086 15.11 47.22 -6.30
CA GLN A 1086 14.84 48.55 -5.71
C GLN A 1086 15.16 49.67 -6.72
N GLY A 1087 14.23 50.61 -6.94
CA GLY A 1087 14.33 51.53 -8.09
C GLY A 1087 13.36 52.72 -8.11
N SER A 1088 13.19 53.42 -6.98
CA SER A 1088 12.51 54.73 -6.82
C SER A 1088 10.96 54.83 -6.95
N ALA A 1089 10.41 55.69 -6.08
CA ALA A 1089 9.12 56.41 -6.16
C ALA A 1089 7.76 55.66 -6.05
N THR A 1090 7.09 55.92 -4.92
CA THR A 1090 5.63 55.87 -4.64
C THR A 1090 4.91 54.50 -4.55
N PRO A 1091 4.00 54.32 -3.55
CA PRO A 1091 2.94 53.29 -3.59
C PRO A 1091 1.80 53.76 -4.52
N PRO A 1092 1.05 52.86 -5.18
CA PRO A 1092 -0.01 52.14 -4.46
C PRO A 1092 -0.32 50.71 -4.92
N ALA A 1093 -0.89 49.91 -4.01
CA ALA A 1093 -1.70 48.73 -4.32
C ALA A 1093 -3.09 48.88 -3.68
N SER A 1094 -3.83 49.91 -4.13
CA SER A 1094 -5.23 50.12 -3.76
C SER A 1094 -6.08 48.95 -4.26
N THR A 1095 -6.96 48.41 -3.40
CA THR A 1095 -7.86 47.32 -3.80
C THR A 1095 -8.78 47.73 -4.95
N SER A 1096 -9.42 46.77 -5.62
CA SER A 1096 -10.48 47.06 -6.59
C SER A 1096 -11.62 47.88 -5.95
N ALA A 1097 -11.94 47.61 -4.68
CA ALA A 1097 -12.87 48.41 -3.88
C ALA A 1097 -12.38 49.85 -3.62
N ASP A 1098 -11.09 50.07 -3.35
CA ASP A 1098 -10.54 51.42 -3.17
C ASP A 1098 -10.46 52.20 -4.48
N SER A 1099 -10.16 51.52 -5.58
CA SER A 1099 -10.20 52.09 -6.94
C SER A 1099 -11.61 52.57 -7.29
N ALA A 1100 -12.64 51.79 -6.94
CA ALA A 1100 -14.04 52.20 -7.06
C ALA A 1100 -14.46 53.28 -6.06
N ARG A 1101 -13.94 53.29 -4.83
CA ARG A 1101 -14.16 54.40 -3.87
C ARG A 1101 -13.59 55.72 -4.41
N GLN A 1102 -12.41 55.71 -5.03
CA GLN A 1102 -11.86 56.87 -5.73
C GLN A 1102 -12.73 57.28 -6.92
N LEU A 1103 -13.19 56.33 -7.73
CA LEU A 1103 -14.12 56.62 -8.83
C LEU A 1103 -15.42 57.28 -8.33
N ARG A 1104 -16.02 56.72 -7.26
CA ARG A 1104 -17.27 57.21 -6.65
C ARG A 1104 -17.11 58.61 -6.03
N THR A 1105 -15.98 58.88 -5.37
CA THR A 1105 -15.70 60.21 -4.78
C THR A 1105 -15.38 61.28 -5.82
N HIS A 1106 -14.85 60.90 -7.00
CA HIS A 1106 -14.61 61.82 -8.11
C HIS A 1106 -15.81 62.04 -9.05
N LEU A 1107 -16.79 61.13 -9.08
CA LEU A 1107 -18.00 61.26 -9.91
C LEU A 1107 -19.21 61.83 -9.15
N SER A 1108 -19.28 61.67 -7.82
CA SER A 1108 -20.41 62.16 -7.02
C SER A 1108 -20.48 63.69 -6.92
N PRO A 1109 -21.60 64.34 -7.34
CA PRO A 1109 -21.72 65.80 -7.35
C PRO A 1109 -22.00 66.42 -5.96
N ARG A 1110 -22.07 65.63 -4.88
CA ARG A 1110 -22.48 66.09 -3.53
C ARG A 1110 -21.54 65.66 -2.38
N GLY A 1111 -20.35 65.15 -2.69
CA GLY A 1111 -19.32 64.86 -1.66
C GLY A 1111 -18.69 66.13 -1.07
N LYS A 1112 -18.19 66.07 0.17
CA LYS A 1112 -17.52 67.20 0.88
C LYS A 1112 -16.18 67.66 0.27
N GLY A 1113 -15.78 67.16 -0.91
CA GLY A 1113 -14.59 67.56 -1.67
C GLY A 1113 -14.93 68.38 -2.92
N ALA A 1114 -15.82 69.37 -2.78
CA ALA A 1114 -16.55 69.99 -3.90
C ALA A 1114 -15.70 70.78 -4.93
N GLU A 1115 -14.41 71.02 -4.68
CA GLU A 1115 -13.52 71.77 -5.58
C GLU A 1115 -13.06 71.00 -6.84
N ARG A 1116 -13.32 69.69 -6.91
CA ARG A 1116 -12.98 68.84 -8.09
C ARG A 1116 -14.19 68.20 -8.77
N GLY A 1117 -15.38 68.76 -8.60
CA GLY A 1117 -16.57 68.34 -9.35
C GLY A 1117 -16.46 68.65 -10.84
N TRP A 1118 -17.22 67.93 -11.67
CA TRP A 1118 -17.31 68.14 -13.12
C TRP A 1118 -18.65 68.81 -13.50
N PRO A 1119 -18.89 70.11 -13.21
CA PRO A 1119 -20.22 70.72 -13.32
C PRO A 1119 -20.82 70.67 -14.73
N HIS A 1120 -19.99 70.65 -15.78
CA HIS A 1120 -20.43 70.51 -17.18
C HIS A 1120 -21.14 69.17 -17.46
N LEU A 1121 -20.86 68.12 -16.66
CA LEU A 1121 -21.55 66.82 -16.79
C LEU A 1121 -23.00 66.86 -16.27
N ALA A 1122 -23.42 67.90 -15.53
CA ALA A 1122 -24.80 68.03 -15.06
C ALA A 1122 -25.83 68.11 -16.22
N LEU A 1123 -25.39 68.44 -17.43
CA LEU A 1123 -26.22 68.52 -18.64
C LEU A 1123 -26.24 67.21 -19.46
N PHE A 1124 -25.56 66.14 -19.00
CA PHE A 1124 -25.37 64.92 -19.79
C PHE A 1124 -26.71 64.27 -20.20
N HIS A 1125 -27.67 64.12 -19.29
CA HIS A 1125 -29.01 63.60 -19.60
C HIS A 1125 -29.75 64.35 -20.72
N VAL A 1126 -29.49 65.65 -20.92
CA VAL A 1126 -30.08 66.46 -22.00
C VAL A 1126 -29.41 66.17 -23.36
N ALA A 1127 -28.16 65.73 -23.36
CA ALA A 1127 -27.45 65.30 -24.57
C ALA A 1127 -27.84 63.88 -25.03
N VAL A 1128 -28.26 63.01 -24.11
CA VAL A 1128 -28.58 61.59 -24.38
C VAL A 1128 -29.58 61.40 -25.53
N PRO A 1129 -30.71 62.12 -25.64
CA PRO A 1129 -31.63 62.01 -26.77
C PRO A 1129 -30.94 62.10 -28.13
N ALA A 1130 -30.16 63.16 -28.37
CA ALA A 1130 -29.42 63.35 -29.62
C ALA A 1130 -28.29 62.31 -29.81
N MET A 1131 -27.62 61.90 -28.73
CA MET A 1131 -26.59 60.85 -28.79
C MET A 1131 -27.17 59.47 -29.18
N THR A 1132 -28.37 59.11 -28.70
CA THR A 1132 -29.02 57.85 -29.09
C THR A 1132 -29.39 57.83 -30.58
N LEU A 1133 -29.85 58.95 -31.14
CA LEU A 1133 -30.09 59.08 -32.58
C LEU A 1133 -28.78 58.97 -33.38
N GLY A 1134 -27.69 59.59 -32.91
CA GLY A 1134 -26.37 59.49 -33.53
C GLY A 1134 -25.81 58.06 -33.52
N ALA A 1135 -25.92 57.34 -32.40
CA ALA A 1135 -25.52 55.94 -32.28
C ALA A 1135 -26.31 55.02 -33.22
N VAL A 1136 -27.64 55.15 -33.27
CA VAL A 1136 -28.48 54.38 -34.21
C VAL A 1136 -28.19 54.76 -35.67
N GLN A 1137 -27.86 56.02 -35.97
CA GLN A 1137 -27.44 56.43 -37.31
C GLN A 1137 -26.09 55.80 -37.71
N ARG A 1138 -25.11 55.70 -36.80
CA ARG A 1138 -23.82 55.03 -37.05
C ARG A 1138 -24.00 53.53 -37.34
N LEU A 1139 -24.75 52.82 -36.50
CA LEU A 1139 -25.05 51.39 -36.67
C LEU A 1139 -25.69 51.07 -38.03
N LEU A 1140 -26.57 51.95 -38.52
CA LEU A 1140 -27.20 51.78 -39.85
C LEU A 1140 -26.22 52.06 -40.99
N LEU A 1141 -25.31 53.03 -40.85
CA LEU A 1141 -24.26 53.30 -41.84
C LEU A 1141 -23.23 52.16 -41.92
N GLU A 1142 -22.84 51.58 -40.79
CA GLU A 1142 -21.99 50.39 -40.72
C GLU A 1142 -22.69 49.18 -41.39
N GLN A 1143 -23.99 49.00 -41.14
CA GLN A 1143 -24.81 47.99 -41.81
C GLN A 1143 -24.96 48.22 -43.33
N GLU A 1144 -25.03 49.47 -43.79
CA GLU A 1144 -25.00 49.82 -45.22
C GLU A 1144 -23.63 49.53 -45.86
N GLN A 1145 -22.53 49.81 -45.18
CA GLN A 1145 -21.18 49.52 -45.69
C GLN A 1145 -20.92 48.01 -45.79
N LEU A 1146 -21.27 47.25 -44.73
CA LEU A 1146 -21.14 45.79 -44.72
C LEU A 1146 -22.03 45.12 -45.78
N SER A 1147 -23.25 45.62 -46.00
CA SER A 1147 -24.15 45.06 -47.02
C SER A 1147 -23.73 45.38 -48.47
N ARG A 1148 -23.01 46.49 -48.71
CA ARG A 1148 -22.37 46.79 -50.01
C ARG A 1148 -21.15 45.89 -50.30
N SER A 1149 -20.50 45.33 -49.28
CA SER A 1149 -19.35 44.43 -49.40
C SER A 1149 -19.73 42.94 -49.60
N ARG A 1150 -21.03 42.64 -49.73
CA ARG A 1150 -21.59 41.29 -49.53
C ARG A 1150 -21.68 40.47 -50.82
N ARG A 1151 -21.09 39.26 -50.83
CA ARG A 1151 -21.41 38.23 -51.85
C ARG A 1151 -22.78 37.58 -51.54
N PRO A 1152 -23.59 37.19 -52.55
CA PRO A 1152 -24.90 36.59 -52.28
C PRO A 1152 -24.76 35.17 -51.69
N GLY A 1153 -25.36 34.91 -50.52
CA GLY A 1153 -25.53 33.55 -50.01
C GLY A 1153 -25.60 33.39 -48.49
N GLN A 1154 -24.73 34.07 -47.73
CA GLN A 1154 -24.63 33.86 -46.28
C GLN A 1154 -25.74 34.55 -45.48
N PRO A 1155 -26.37 33.90 -44.48
CA PRO A 1155 -27.18 34.56 -43.47
C PRO A 1155 -26.31 35.47 -42.58
N SER A 1156 -26.91 36.48 -41.94
CA SER A 1156 -26.15 37.49 -41.17
C SER A 1156 -26.83 37.83 -39.85
N THR A 1157 -26.41 37.15 -38.79
CA THR A 1157 -26.88 37.34 -37.40
C THR A 1157 -25.79 37.93 -36.50
N ALA A 1158 -24.54 37.44 -36.60
CA ALA A 1158 -23.50 37.59 -35.57
C ALA A 1158 -22.66 38.89 -35.58
N ALA A 1159 -23.18 40.06 -36.00
CA ALA A 1159 -22.36 41.27 -36.12
C ALA A 1159 -23.10 42.62 -36.02
N PHE A 1160 -24.21 42.72 -35.25
CA PHE A 1160 -25.06 43.92 -35.28
C PHE A 1160 -25.61 44.39 -33.92
N ALA A 1161 -24.80 44.32 -32.85
CA ALA A 1161 -25.12 44.91 -31.55
C ALA A 1161 -23.95 45.77 -31.03
N ASP A 1162 -24.15 47.08 -30.88
CA ASP A 1162 -23.32 47.90 -29.97
C ASP A 1162 -23.96 47.82 -28.58
N GLY A 1163 -23.68 46.74 -27.84
CA GLY A 1163 -24.04 46.60 -26.44
C GLY A 1163 -23.18 47.46 -25.50
N GLY A 1164 -22.07 48.00 -26.00
CA GLY A 1164 -21.25 48.97 -25.27
C GLY A 1164 -22.03 50.27 -25.03
N PHE A 1165 -22.68 50.83 -26.04
CA PHE A 1165 -23.38 52.12 -25.91
C PHE A 1165 -24.48 52.13 -24.82
N PRO A 1166 -25.43 51.16 -24.74
CA PRO A 1166 -26.39 51.09 -23.65
C PRO A 1166 -25.74 50.90 -22.27
N LEU A 1167 -24.67 50.10 -22.17
CA LEU A 1167 -24.00 49.81 -20.91
C LEU A 1167 -23.22 51.01 -20.37
N GLY A 1168 -22.48 51.71 -21.24
CA GLY A 1168 -21.82 52.96 -20.87
C GLY A 1168 -22.83 54.07 -20.55
N LEU A 1169 -23.96 54.13 -21.26
CA LEU A 1169 -25.02 55.11 -21.00
C LEU A 1169 -25.67 54.92 -19.63
N ALA A 1170 -26.07 53.68 -19.31
CA ALA A 1170 -26.68 53.35 -18.03
C ALA A 1170 -25.70 53.60 -16.86
N PHE A 1171 -24.44 53.15 -16.99
CA PHE A 1171 -23.39 53.42 -16.00
C PHE A 1171 -23.18 54.92 -15.75
N LEU A 1172 -23.13 55.75 -16.80
CA LEU A 1172 -22.92 57.19 -16.63
C LEU A 1172 -24.13 57.92 -16.02
N LEU A 1173 -25.36 57.55 -16.41
CA LEU A 1173 -26.56 58.14 -15.80
C LEU A 1173 -26.66 57.79 -14.31
N GLN A 1174 -26.35 56.55 -13.94
CA GLN A 1174 -26.32 56.08 -12.55
C GLN A 1174 -25.20 56.74 -11.74
N ALA A 1175 -23.97 56.74 -12.25
CA ALA A 1175 -22.80 57.31 -11.57
C ALA A 1175 -22.89 58.84 -11.37
N LEU A 1176 -23.58 59.55 -12.28
CA LEU A 1176 -23.84 60.99 -12.17
C LEU A 1176 -25.17 61.33 -11.45
N GLN A 1177 -25.94 60.33 -11.01
CA GLN A 1177 -27.26 60.47 -10.38
C GLN A 1177 -28.29 61.24 -11.24
N GLN A 1178 -28.29 60.99 -12.55
CA GLN A 1178 -29.15 61.66 -13.53
C GLN A 1178 -30.28 60.79 -14.09
N GLU A 1179 -30.41 59.54 -13.64
CA GLU A 1179 -31.50 58.61 -14.03
C GLU A 1179 -32.91 59.24 -13.95
N PRO A 1180 -33.38 59.80 -12.81
CA PRO A 1180 -34.72 60.38 -12.73
C PRO A 1180 -34.87 61.65 -13.60
N ALA A 1181 -33.79 62.38 -13.85
CA ALA A 1181 -33.80 63.56 -14.73
C ALA A 1181 -33.86 63.17 -16.21
N PHE A 1182 -33.33 62.00 -16.59
CA PHE A 1182 -33.46 61.42 -17.91
C PHE A 1182 -34.84 60.78 -18.13
N GLU A 1183 -35.35 60.04 -17.14
CA GLU A 1183 -36.68 59.41 -17.19
C GLU A 1183 -37.81 60.44 -17.30
N ALA A 1184 -37.66 61.60 -16.64
CA ALA A 1184 -38.58 62.73 -16.77
C ALA A 1184 -38.72 63.25 -18.23
N LEU A 1185 -37.73 63.02 -19.10
CA LEU A 1185 -37.82 63.37 -20.53
C LEU A 1185 -38.73 62.41 -21.31
N ARG A 1186 -39.06 61.22 -20.76
CA ARG A 1186 -39.82 60.15 -21.42
C ARG A 1186 -39.31 59.82 -22.84
N TRP A 1187 -38.00 59.93 -23.06
CA TRP A 1187 -37.39 59.95 -24.38
C TRP A 1187 -37.79 58.75 -25.26
N PHE A 1188 -37.60 57.53 -24.77
CA PHE A 1188 -37.94 56.31 -25.51
C PHE A 1188 -39.44 56.14 -25.80
N GLN A 1189 -40.31 56.79 -25.02
CA GLN A 1189 -41.75 56.85 -25.31
C GLN A 1189 -42.00 57.80 -26.49
N SER A 1190 -41.45 59.03 -26.46
CA SER A 1190 -41.62 59.98 -27.60
C SER A 1190 -41.10 59.41 -28.92
N VAL A 1191 -39.95 58.71 -28.92
CA VAL A 1191 -39.43 58.11 -30.15
C VAL A 1191 -40.32 56.97 -30.66
N ARG A 1192 -40.92 56.17 -29.76
CA ARG A 1192 -41.88 55.14 -30.15
C ARG A 1192 -43.14 55.77 -30.75
N GLU A 1193 -43.70 56.78 -30.10
CA GLU A 1193 -44.89 57.51 -30.54
C GLU A 1193 -44.67 58.23 -31.87
N HIS A 1194 -43.51 58.88 -32.04
CA HIS A 1194 -43.18 59.60 -33.27
C HIS A 1194 -43.04 58.65 -34.48
N TYR A 1195 -42.32 57.52 -34.34
CA TYR A 1195 -42.21 56.57 -35.44
C TYR A 1195 -43.50 55.75 -35.68
N THR A 1196 -44.36 55.52 -34.68
CA THR A 1196 -45.68 54.92 -34.94
C THR A 1196 -46.66 55.92 -35.55
N ALA A 1197 -46.55 57.22 -35.26
CA ALA A 1197 -47.27 58.28 -35.98
C ALA A 1197 -46.81 58.37 -37.44
N GLN A 1198 -45.50 58.49 -37.72
CA GLN A 1198 -44.97 58.47 -39.09
C GLN A 1198 -45.40 57.21 -39.87
N ARG A 1199 -45.42 56.04 -39.21
CA ARG A 1199 -45.92 54.80 -39.81
C ARG A 1199 -47.39 54.91 -40.21
N ARG A 1200 -48.26 55.41 -39.33
CA ARG A 1200 -49.70 55.62 -39.60
C ARG A 1200 -49.93 56.65 -40.71
N GLU A 1201 -49.13 57.71 -40.77
CA GLU A 1201 -49.19 58.72 -41.84
C GLU A 1201 -48.74 58.15 -43.20
N ALA A 1202 -47.72 57.29 -43.22
CA ALA A 1202 -47.31 56.55 -44.42
C ALA A 1202 -48.36 55.51 -44.86
N GLU A 1203 -48.95 54.77 -43.92
CA GLU A 1203 -50.04 53.81 -44.17
C GLU A 1203 -51.31 54.51 -44.70
N ALA A 1204 -51.61 55.73 -44.22
CA ALA A 1204 -52.74 56.54 -44.69
C ALA A 1204 -52.50 57.19 -46.07
N SER A 1205 -51.27 57.58 -46.39
CA SER A 1205 -50.95 58.24 -47.67
C SER A 1205 -50.69 57.27 -48.84
N GLY A 1206 -50.55 55.97 -48.58
CA GLY A 1206 -50.26 54.94 -49.59
C GLY A 1206 -51.45 54.39 -50.40
N GLN A 1207 -52.70 54.82 -50.15
CA GLN A 1207 -53.89 54.13 -50.69
C GLN A 1207 -54.25 54.40 -52.17
N GLY A 1208 -53.44 55.17 -52.92
CA GLY A 1208 -53.78 55.60 -54.29
C GLY A 1208 -52.70 55.34 -55.35
N GLY A 1209 -52.45 54.06 -55.73
CA GLY A 1209 -51.42 53.78 -56.77
C GLY A 1209 -51.14 52.33 -57.17
N ALA A 1210 -52.13 51.42 -57.14
CA ALA A 1210 -51.86 50.00 -57.32
C ALA A 1210 -51.68 49.53 -58.79
N ARG A 1211 -50.43 49.52 -59.31
CA ARG A 1211 -49.96 48.53 -60.32
C ARG A 1211 -48.45 48.63 -60.65
N GLY A 1212 -47.73 47.52 -60.51
CA GLY A 1212 -46.45 47.25 -61.19
C GLY A 1212 -45.16 47.49 -60.38
N GLY A 1213 -44.52 46.40 -59.92
CA GLY A 1213 -43.18 46.44 -59.29
C GLY A 1213 -43.04 45.39 -58.19
N SER A 1214 -42.32 44.29 -58.44
CA SER A 1214 -42.18 43.17 -57.49
C SER A 1214 -40.72 42.73 -57.29
N THR A 1215 -40.50 41.84 -56.32
CA THR A 1215 -39.25 41.07 -56.10
C THR A 1215 -38.01 41.80 -55.53
N HIS A 1216 -38.11 42.29 -54.28
CA HIS A 1216 -36.91 42.37 -53.41
C HIS A 1216 -37.17 41.93 -51.95
N TRP A 1217 -38.34 42.24 -51.38
CA TRP A 1217 -38.62 42.04 -49.95
C TRP A 1217 -38.67 40.58 -49.47
N ARG A 1218 -38.98 39.60 -50.35
CA ARG A 1218 -39.04 38.17 -49.98
C ARG A 1218 -37.71 37.55 -49.51
N ARG A 1219 -36.58 38.26 -49.62
CA ARG A 1219 -35.26 37.77 -49.13
C ARG A 1219 -34.96 38.09 -47.65
N MET A 1220 -35.87 38.74 -46.91
CA MET A 1220 -35.65 39.18 -45.52
C MET A 1220 -36.70 38.61 -44.54
N GLY A 1221 -36.93 37.29 -44.56
CA GLY A 1221 -38.00 36.63 -43.78
C GLY A 1221 -37.99 36.90 -42.27
N TRP A 1222 -36.79 36.93 -41.66
CA TRP A 1222 -36.57 37.17 -40.22
C TRP A 1222 -37.17 38.47 -39.67
N LEU A 1223 -37.56 39.43 -40.53
CA LEU A 1223 -38.20 40.66 -40.08
C LEU A 1223 -39.63 40.46 -39.57
N ALA A 1224 -40.31 39.37 -39.96
CA ALA A 1224 -41.69 39.07 -39.62
C ALA A 1224 -41.84 38.37 -38.26
N GLU A 1225 -41.03 37.35 -37.97
CA GLU A 1225 -41.12 36.56 -36.72
C GLU A 1225 -40.91 37.42 -35.46
N ALA A 1226 -40.07 38.45 -35.55
CA ALA A 1226 -39.81 39.38 -34.46
C ALA A 1226 -41.00 40.31 -34.09
N PHE A 1227 -42.09 40.31 -34.87
CA PHE A 1227 -43.30 41.10 -34.62
C PHE A 1227 -44.53 40.23 -34.90
N GLY A 1228 -45.00 39.54 -33.85
CA GLY A 1228 -46.13 38.60 -33.92
C GLY A 1228 -47.31 39.14 -34.73
N HIS A 1229 -47.78 38.29 -35.66
CA HIS A 1229 -48.77 38.53 -36.72
C HIS A 1229 -49.57 39.84 -36.67
N ASP A 1230 -49.02 40.92 -37.26
CA ASP A 1230 -49.74 41.78 -38.23
C ASP A 1230 -48.82 42.86 -38.84
N VAL A 1231 -48.40 42.65 -40.09
CA VAL A 1231 -47.60 43.62 -40.87
C VAL A 1231 -48.08 43.65 -42.33
N PRO A 1232 -48.85 44.67 -42.76
CA PRO A 1232 -49.13 44.89 -44.18
C PRO A 1232 -47.86 45.27 -44.94
N ALA A 1233 -47.80 44.96 -46.23
CA ALA A 1233 -46.57 45.08 -47.03
C ALA A 1233 -46.12 46.54 -47.20
N ALA A 1234 -44.99 46.89 -46.57
CA ALA A 1234 -44.30 48.16 -46.77
C ALA A 1234 -43.85 48.33 -48.23
N GLN A 1235 -44.17 49.47 -48.85
CA GLN A 1235 -44.07 49.64 -50.30
C GLN A 1235 -42.84 50.44 -50.76
N THR A 1236 -42.15 51.16 -49.86
CA THR A 1236 -40.99 51.99 -50.21
C THR A 1236 -39.73 51.70 -49.39
N SER A 1237 -38.58 52.13 -49.93
CA SER A 1237 -37.29 52.11 -49.23
C SER A 1237 -37.21 53.05 -48.01
N LYS A 1238 -38.16 53.99 -47.85
CA LYS A 1238 -38.21 54.86 -46.66
C LYS A 1238 -38.82 54.11 -45.48
N ASP A 1239 -39.90 53.38 -45.71
CA ASP A 1239 -40.67 52.63 -44.71
C ASP A 1239 -39.82 51.53 -44.04
N THR A 1240 -38.98 50.85 -44.83
CA THR A 1240 -38.02 49.87 -44.30
C THR A 1240 -36.96 50.51 -43.40
N ASN A 1241 -36.54 51.75 -43.71
CA ASN A 1241 -35.54 52.47 -42.93
C ASN A 1241 -36.11 53.09 -41.65
N THR A 1242 -37.37 53.56 -41.63
CA THR A 1242 -38.03 53.99 -40.39
C THR A 1242 -38.30 52.81 -39.46
N LEU A 1243 -38.75 51.66 -39.99
CA LEU A 1243 -38.90 50.42 -39.22
C LEU A 1243 -37.57 49.94 -38.63
N LEU A 1244 -36.48 49.94 -39.41
CA LEU A 1244 -35.15 49.56 -38.90
C LEU A 1244 -34.65 50.52 -37.80
N ARG A 1245 -34.83 51.83 -37.97
CA ARG A 1245 -34.51 52.83 -36.91
C ARG A 1245 -35.30 52.56 -35.64
N LEU A 1246 -36.60 52.29 -35.74
CA LEU A 1246 -37.44 51.96 -34.59
C LEU A 1246 -36.97 50.67 -33.88
N LYS A 1247 -36.69 49.58 -34.62
CA LYS A 1247 -36.15 48.34 -34.03
C LYS A 1247 -34.80 48.55 -33.33
N ARG A 1248 -33.91 49.41 -33.87
CA ARG A 1248 -32.61 49.73 -33.25
C ARG A 1248 -32.74 50.59 -31.99
N VAL A 1249 -33.64 51.57 -31.96
CA VAL A 1249 -33.94 52.35 -30.73
C VAL A 1249 -34.58 51.46 -29.68
N GLN A 1250 -35.46 50.52 -30.06
CA GLN A 1250 -36.04 49.53 -29.16
C GLN A 1250 -34.95 48.64 -28.54
N ALA A 1251 -34.08 48.02 -29.33
CA ALA A 1251 -32.95 47.24 -28.79
C ALA A 1251 -32.05 48.05 -27.83
N CYS A 1252 -31.80 49.34 -28.12
CA CYS A 1252 -31.08 50.24 -27.22
C CYS A 1252 -31.83 50.52 -25.90
N ARG A 1253 -33.16 50.67 -25.95
CA ARG A 1253 -34.04 50.86 -24.78
C ARG A 1253 -34.10 49.58 -23.94
N ASP A 1254 -34.27 48.44 -24.58
CA ASP A 1254 -34.52 47.17 -23.90
C ASP A 1254 -33.23 46.68 -23.22
N GLY A 1255 -32.07 46.88 -23.86
CA GLY A 1255 -30.75 46.73 -23.21
C GLY A 1255 -30.53 47.73 -22.06
N PHE A 1256 -30.93 49.00 -22.21
CA PHE A 1256 -30.85 49.99 -21.14
C PHE A 1256 -31.72 49.61 -19.93
N ALA A 1257 -32.97 49.22 -20.14
CA ALA A 1257 -33.91 48.82 -19.09
C ALA A 1257 -33.47 47.54 -18.37
N SER A 1258 -32.97 46.53 -19.11
CA SER A 1258 -32.37 45.32 -18.53
C SER A 1258 -31.20 45.65 -17.59
N LEU A 1259 -30.39 46.66 -17.94
CA LEU A 1259 -29.24 47.08 -17.14
C LEU A 1259 -29.62 47.97 -15.95
N GLN A 1260 -30.66 48.81 -16.03
CA GLN A 1260 -31.11 49.65 -14.91
C GLN A 1260 -31.42 48.85 -13.64
N HIS A 1261 -32.00 47.65 -13.76
CA HIS A 1261 -32.31 46.79 -12.61
C HIS A 1261 -31.14 45.86 -12.21
N GLY A 1262 -30.19 45.59 -13.12
CA GLY A 1262 -29.06 44.67 -12.88
C GLY A 1262 -27.75 45.33 -12.45
N LEU A 1263 -27.51 46.61 -12.78
CA LEU A 1263 -26.20 47.26 -12.63
C LEU A 1263 -25.67 47.33 -11.18
N ALA A 1264 -26.56 47.49 -10.20
CA ALA A 1264 -26.17 47.52 -8.78
C ALA A 1264 -25.56 46.18 -8.34
N THR A 1265 -26.17 45.07 -8.76
CA THR A 1265 -25.73 43.71 -8.45
C THR A 1265 -24.54 43.28 -9.31
N ALA A 1266 -24.54 43.65 -10.60
CA ALA A 1266 -23.64 43.12 -11.61
C ALA A 1266 -22.26 43.80 -11.70
N LEU A 1267 -22.02 44.88 -10.95
CA LEU A 1267 -20.70 45.53 -10.88
C LEU A 1267 -19.95 45.28 -9.57
N GLY A 1268 -20.64 45.10 -8.43
CA GLY A 1268 -20.03 44.91 -7.11
C GLY A 1268 -19.25 46.12 -6.55
N LEU A 1269 -19.17 47.22 -7.29
CA LEU A 1269 -18.34 48.41 -6.99
C LEU A 1269 -19.15 49.60 -6.45
N LEU A 1270 -20.48 49.48 -6.34
CA LEU A 1270 -21.39 50.49 -5.79
C LEU A 1270 -22.45 49.81 -4.91
N PRO A 1271 -22.58 50.15 -3.61
CA PRO A 1271 -23.66 49.64 -2.77
C PRO A 1271 -25.00 50.32 -3.12
N PRO A 1272 -26.15 49.67 -2.86
CA PRO A 1272 -27.47 50.18 -3.19
C PRO A 1272 -27.75 51.53 -2.51
N LEU A 1273 -28.37 52.46 -3.25
CA LEU A 1273 -28.75 53.81 -2.77
C LEU A 1273 -30.17 53.86 -2.18
N SER A 1274 -30.65 52.75 -1.62
CA SER A 1274 -31.93 52.65 -0.91
C SER A 1274 -31.70 52.71 0.60
N HIS A 1275 -31.70 53.93 1.17
CA HIS A 1275 -32.06 54.28 2.57
C HIS A 1275 -31.59 55.72 2.91
N LEU A 1276 -32.15 56.75 2.27
CA LEU A 1276 -31.86 58.14 2.65
C LEU A 1276 -32.98 59.17 2.34
N ASN A 1277 -34.26 58.80 2.52
CA ASN A 1277 -35.29 59.72 3.05
C ASN A 1277 -36.67 59.05 3.26
N THR A 1278 -36.95 58.67 4.51
CA THR A 1278 -38.25 58.87 5.17
C THR A 1278 -37.97 59.08 6.66
N GLN A 1279 -38.32 60.26 7.19
CA GLN A 1279 -38.30 60.62 8.61
C GLN A 1279 -39.75 60.77 9.10
N PRO A 1280 -40.01 60.81 10.42
CA PRO A 1280 -39.05 60.72 11.54
C PRO A 1280 -38.77 59.28 12.02
#